data_AF-Q03496-F1
#
_entry.id   AF-Q03496-F1
#
_cell.length_a   1.000
_cell.length_b   1.000
_cell.length_c   1.000
_cell.angle_alpha   90.00
_cell.angle_beta   90.00
_cell.angle_gamma   90.00
#
_symmetry.space_group_name_H-M   'P 1'
#
loop_
_entity.id
_entity.type
_entity.pdbx_description
1 polymer ?
#
loop_
_entity_poly.entity_id
_entity_poly.type
_entity_poly.pdbx_seq_one_letter_code
_entity_poly.pdbx_strand_id
1 'polypeptide(L)'
;MTTDVQFSSQEIELFRVKEFLIANNPAKINNENKDAVLTQIEHDFRYLIQYIKDGLPNLNESTRLIFPDTFSICLLRSHQIIASKKIDSQEFLSAVKEQLLTEANANIIFEYVLDFWADGGAPLMNALRDLFSKLLNLLKITYPMSTLKDVLFNWMNEILEVPSTLRVQYYLIDALSSDFDLYYIIEKKPHFIDNSFSLMNSDLLANSVGKCIVSLLLNIYEKHFKKNESFVQEWIQLWKSCALKYIHDKQYTKSINLYIMIPLFKNMPNSAFTLFLECMSNKDPSLLLSLLKIGQELGIEEEPFCDNKYTTVDSVNKLIEQDEYKLQVFEILTFSTKKSKPIRPFVFKTIKQYLYVFFVDTELERRNYFCSSMKHFIFRTRDCAYSLARDARKLKKAEKFPDEQREKLAQVEEARAFLVWLCNFIKYNLAPGTLYQANVTSLKLMHILIKSGVDKSTPQKFLDNQNKREYPFSIPILQDVTFLRLLIDLLVSNYADVRELSKEMLFIMISADESRGLFLDTLDANALKWTATSLLSDYEKGDAGATVYEFIFTVMGSQRSFIDQTIDILAQMVQNLQNDSIGCAENSIGPHFAALSLILNKFNSEENHQDTSKIISKLINLVLKSWEATRNVVCHDSAHGILPEKYANCGVPDQVIISHAFRAIKEASYLLETILKKYPLTRDQLDSIGDLFIVQLSTIRHSGAFQAVLPGLKAFCIRCQLEFPAILEELLSKSVKSLKSKTQHITRRSGGLPFLVTTVLSAEVTKGRPLLQKTFENLLLVARLPIPPHQDEFDLPQVNAINCINAIFVEPKLSVHCTSFVSEALELALLNFDCDIWALRNCSIMLFTSLQNRIFGKVGRSVSAKLFFTKYSGLRQLLLNILNSSIAQYSGSERKSYQIESIFLVLNVLLRLRPTAGYTGLKEFNVSVYECLSNENWKIRDMASRVLHMLSENFEEEIRKLLDLASIAKQNQLHGHLLALQQLVPQYLSGTRDMELIQRILEKKRMLLLENKCFITKKAYLKLTCCILETCDIPDSILKDYISTLRNTFIAENNEYVVDGSKQLYLAQILDMLLKYEDSIYLDDICLLGLYSPFYEAQLSTLQYMNTNFHWETTRNSEFLEQLQLLLRVPDLLPMAKALVVKILSRKKNTLSLTTCTDLLKTNNSEDTKLAAVSSLSAKLSSQTFHQVWNLLQGFFADSCSKDFRLASLECLTAYPESCKNSRILLQLYNFLWDDDSEIREKASFYLNKNFIQTADWEYNRNTSVTALIFTKKFVDVFTSSEVVEELCLQLFQYLNEYDMFAAEESAKNCLFTIEKDNQFINELQKAMHILNMIKLTGRDISKCYKDQIHHLKSALLEHFNTEDFKDSPLGWCSNAEIFSRITLLKELIQHYSPSDYENFINVLTKHSVHPLIISYSQL
;
A
#
# COMPACT_ATOMS: atom_id res chain seq x y z
N MET A 1 24.09 1.80 40.53
CA MET A 1 23.21 0.98 41.38
C MET A 1 22.52 -0.03 40.47
N THR A 2 22.68 -1.31 40.75
CA THR A 2 21.97 -2.40 40.08
C THR A 2 20.48 -2.26 40.38
N THR A 3 19.65 -2.09 39.35
CA THR A 3 18.20 -2.13 39.48
C THR A 3 17.78 -3.58 39.67
N ASP A 4 17.51 -3.95 40.92
CA ASP A 4 16.98 -5.26 41.30
C ASP A 4 15.56 -5.40 40.74
N VAL A 5 15.44 -6.03 39.57
CA VAL A 5 14.15 -6.55 39.11
C VAL A 5 13.78 -7.69 40.05
N GLN A 6 12.81 -7.48 40.94
CA GLN A 6 12.31 -8.52 41.84
C GLN A 6 11.62 -9.63 41.03
N PHE A 7 12.32 -10.74 40.84
CA PHE A 7 11.74 -11.98 40.32
C PHE A 7 10.93 -12.68 41.42
N SER A 8 9.81 -13.31 41.06
CA SER A 8 9.07 -14.18 41.98
C SER A 8 9.88 -15.43 42.33
N SER A 9 9.57 -16.08 43.47
CA SER A 9 10.30 -17.27 43.94
C SER A 9 10.34 -18.41 42.91
N GLN A 10 9.25 -18.59 42.15
CA GLN A 10 9.17 -19.58 41.08
C GLN A 10 10.01 -19.20 39.85
N GLU A 11 10.14 -17.91 39.54
CA GLU A 11 11.02 -17.44 38.47
C GLU A 11 12.49 -17.70 38.83
N ILE A 12 12.88 -17.41 40.08
CA ILE A 12 14.23 -17.67 40.59
C ILE A 12 14.57 -19.16 40.44
N GLU A 13 13.67 -20.05 40.84
CA GLU A 13 13.91 -21.50 40.73
C GLU A 13 14.02 -21.94 39.26
N LEU A 14 13.14 -21.44 38.38
CA LEU A 14 13.18 -21.75 36.96
C LEU A 14 14.48 -21.25 36.27
N PHE A 15 14.96 -20.07 36.65
CA PHE A 15 16.26 -19.55 36.23
C PHE A 15 17.41 -20.41 36.74
N ARG A 16 17.36 -20.80 38.02
CA ARG A 16 18.36 -21.68 38.64
C ARG A 16 18.44 -23.03 37.91
N VAL A 17 17.29 -23.65 37.59
CA VAL A 17 17.23 -24.88 36.78
C VAL A 17 17.82 -24.65 35.39
N LYS A 18 17.48 -23.54 34.72
CA LYS A 18 18.02 -23.21 33.39
C LYS A 18 19.53 -23.05 33.41
N GLU A 19 20.07 -22.28 34.36
CA GLU A 19 21.51 -22.06 34.51
C GLU A 19 22.24 -23.36 34.81
N PHE A 20 21.69 -24.20 35.68
CA PHE A 20 22.25 -25.51 36.00
C PHE A 20 22.33 -26.41 34.75
N LEU A 21 21.25 -26.53 33.98
CA LEU A 21 21.20 -27.33 32.75
C LEU A 21 22.10 -26.80 31.63
N ILE A 22 22.33 -25.48 31.58
CA ILE A 22 23.29 -24.85 30.64
C ILE A 22 24.73 -25.12 31.09
N ALA A 23 25.01 -24.97 32.38
CA ALA A 23 26.33 -25.18 32.96
C ALA A 23 26.82 -26.62 32.79
N ASN A 24 25.91 -27.60 32.88
CA ASN A 24 26.21 -29.03 32.87
C ASN A 24 25.81 -29.71 31.54
N ASN A 25 26.58 -29.42 30.48
CA ASN A 25 26.47 -30.19 29.25
C ASN A 25 27.14 -31.58 29.40
N PRO A 26 26.79 -32.58 28.57
CA PRO A 26 27.37 -33.93 28.67
C PRO A 26 28.90 -33.98 28.58
N ALA A 27 29.54 -32.99 27.94
CA ALA A 27 31.00 -32.91 27.84
C ALA A 27 31.68 -32.51 29.17
N LYS A 28 30.94 -31.93 30.11
CA LYS A 28 31.41 -31.53 31.44
C LYS A 28 31.09 -32.54 32.54
N ILE A 29 30.35 -33.60 32.20
CA ILE A 29 30.05 -34.69 33.12
C ILE A 29 31.25 -35.64 33.15
N ASN A 30 31.91 -35.74 34.29
CA ASN A 30 33.03 -36.64 34.56
C ASN A 30 32.66 -37.59 35.71
N ASN A 31 33.49 -38.60 36.00
CA ASN A 31 33.16 -39.59 37.02
C ASN A 31 33.01 -38.99 38.44
N GLU A 32 33.60 -37.84 38.72
CA GLU A 32 33.54 -37.21 40.05
C GLU A 32 32.23 -36.44 40.28
N ASN A 33 31.66 -35.84 39.23
CA ASN A 33 30.41 -35.06 39.33
C ASN A 33 29.18 -35.80 38.77
N LYS A 34 29.37 -36.95 38.09
CA LYS A 34 28.33 -37.69 37.39
C LYS A 34 27.07 -37.87 38.22
N ASP A 35 27.17 -38.54 39.36
CA ASP A 35 25.98 -38.94 40.13
C ASP A 35 25.24 -37.73 40.70
N ALA A 36 25.98 -36.70 41.16
CA ALA A 36 25.41 -35.45 41.63
C ALA A 36 24.68 -34.69 40.51
N VAL A 37 25.27 -34.61 39.32
CA VAL A 37 24.67 -33.93 38.17
C VAL A 37 23.44 -34.68 37.67
N LEU A 38 23.51 -36.01 37.53
CA LEU A 38 22.39 -36.83 37.06
C LEU A 38 21.21 -36.79 38.05
N THR A 39 21.48 -36.89 39.35
CA THR A 39 20.46 -36.78 40.41
C THR A 39 19.79 -35.41 40.37
N GLN A 40 20.56 -34.34 40.16
CA GLN A 40 20.00 -33.00 40.06
C GLN A 40 19.17 -32.81 38.78
N ILE A 41 19.61 -33.33 37.62
CA ILE A 41 18.82 -33.29 36.38
C ILE A 41 17.50 -34.06 36.57
N GLU A 42 17.52 -35.22 37.23
CA GLU A 42 16.29 -35.96 37.56
C GLU A 42 15.35 -35.12 38.44
N HIS A 43 15.89 -34.48 39.48
CA HIS A 43 15.11 -33.59 40.35
C HIS A 43 14.50 -32.41 39.59
N ASP A 44 15.30 -31.75 38.74
CA ASP A 44 14.89 -30.62 37.91
C ASP A 44 13.83 -31.04 36.88
N PHE A 45 13.98 -32.22 36.26
CA PHE A 45 12.98 -32.78 35.34
C PHE A 45 11.66 -33.01 36.09
N ARG A 46 11.71 -33.67 37.25
CA ARG A 46 10.52 -33.92 38.08
C ARG A 46 9.85 -32.61 38.49
N TYR A 47 10.63 -31.59 38.86
CA TYR A 47 10.14 -30.24 39.14
C TYR A 47 9.40 -29.65 37.93
N LEU A 48 9.97 -29.73 36.72
CA LEU A 48 9.35 -29.20 35.50
C LEU A 48 8.05 -29.93 35.11
N ILE A 49 7.96 -31.24 35.33
CA ILE A 49 6.70 -31.99 35.14
C ILE A 49 5.65 -31.52 36.17
N GLN A 50 6.04 -31.41 37.44
CA GLN A 50 5.14 -30.94 38.49
C GLN A 50 4.68 -29.50 38.23
N TYR A 51 5.56 -28.67 37.67
CA TYR A 51 5.26 -27.30 37.28
C TYR A 51 4.14 -27.20 36.23
N ILE A 52 4.02 -28.17 35.32
CA ILE A 52 2.87 -28.25 34.40
C ILE A 52 1.61 -28.67 35.17
N LYS A 53 1.73 -29.69 36.04
CA LYS A 53 0.61 -30.25 36.82
C LYS A 53 -0.03 -29.23 37.78
N ASP A 54 0.76 -28.31 38.33
CA ASP A 54 0.32 -27.33 39.33
C ASP A 54 -0.37 -26.08 38.71
N GLY A 55 -0.30 -25.90 37.39
CA GLY A 55 -0.86 -24.74 36.67
C GLY A 55 0.07 -23.52 36.68
N LEU A 56 0.31 -22.93 35.49
CA LEU A 56 1.24 -21.81 35.31
C LEU A 56 0.76 -20.48 35.96
N PRO A 57 1.56 -19.84 36.83
CA PRO A 57 1.25 -18.53 37.44
C PRO A 57 1.52 -17.32 36.52
N ASN A 58 1.21 -16.10 37.00
CA ASN A 58 1.36 -14.80 36.33
C ASN A 58 2.82 -14.45 35.96
N LEU A 59 3.40 -15.19 35.01
CA LEU A 59 4.73 -14.92 34.49
C LEU A 59 4.69 -13.76 33.49
N ASN A 60 5.68 -12.87 33.59
CA ASN A 60 5.94 -11.88 32.54
C ASN A 60 6.29 -12.60 31.21
N GLU A 61 6.24 -11.89 30.08
CA GLU A 61 6.48 -12.47 28.75
C GLU A 61 7.86 -13.14 28.63
N SER A 62 8.88 -12.60 29.29
CA SER A 62 10.21 -13.22 29.35
C SER A 62 10.16 -14.58 30.03
N THR A 63 9.49 -14.72 31.17
CA THR A 63 9.51 -15.97 31.93
C THR A 63 8.60 -17.05 31.34
N ARG A 64 7.54 -16.69 30.61
CA ARG A 64 6.77 -17.69 29.83
C ARG A 64 7.56 -18.34 28.71
N LEU A 65 8.57 -17.66 28.17
CA LEU A 65 9.52 -18.28 27.24
C LEU A 65 10.50 -19.20 27.97
N ILE A 66 10.89 -18.82 29.18
CA ILE A 66 11.91 -19.53 29.95
C ILE A 66 11.45 -20.94 30.27
N PHE A 67 10.19 -21.16 30.68
CA PHE A 67 9.75 -22.52 31.04
C PHE A 67 9.90 -23.55 29.90
N PRO A 68 9.26 -23.39 28.73
CA PRO A 68 9.41 -24.34 27.64
C PRO A 68 10.84 -24.40 27.11
N ASP A 69 11.61 -23.30 27.15
CA ASP A 69 13.05 -23.33 26.85
C ASP A 69 13.82 -24.20 27.84
N THR A 70 13.61 -24.01 29.15
CA THR A 70 14.27 -24.74 30.23
C THR A 70 13.92 -26.22 30.12
N PHE A 71 12.65 -26.53 29.90
CA PHE A 71 12.21 -27.91 29.74
C PHE A 71 12.75 -28.53 28.44
N SER A 72 12.80 -27.77 27.35
CA SER A 72 13.50 -28.19 26.13
C SER A 72 14.97 -28.50 26.39
N ILE A 73 15.68 -27.67 27.16
CA ILE A 73 17.08 -27.96 27.53
C ILE A 73 17.14 -29.23 28.38
N CYS A 74 16.24 -29.42 29.35
CA CYS A 74 16.19 -30.62 30.18
C CYS A 74 16.01 -31.91 29.35
N LEU A 75 15.05 -31.91 28.41
CA LEU A 75 14.83 -33.04 27.48
C LEU A 75 16.05 -33.29 26.59
N LEU A 76 16.66 -32.22 26.05
CA LEU A 76 17.86 -32.32 25.23
C LEU A 76 19.03 -32.91 26.03
N ARG A 77 19.27 -32.43 27.25
CA ARG A 77 20.35 -32.93 28.10
C ARG A 77 20.14 -34.40 28.43
N SER A 78 18.91 -34.77 28.78
CA SER A 78 18.55 -36.17 29.04
C SER A 78 18.82 -37.06 27.82
N HIS A 79 18.40 -36.63 26.62
CA HIS A 79 18.67 -37.35 25.37
C HIS A 79 20.17 -37.49 25.09
N GLN A 80 20.94 -36.41 25.26
CA GLN A 80 22.38 -36.44 25.00
C GLN A 80 23.15 -37.30 26.01
N ILE A 81 22.72 -37.33 27.28
CA ILE A 81 23.31 -38.18 28.33
C ILE A 81 23.06 -39.65 27.99
N ILE A 82 21.83 -40.01 27.63
CA ILE A 82 21.45 -41.39 27.24
C ILE A 82 22.19 -41.82 25.95
N ALA A 83 22.31 -40.93 24.97
CA ALA A 83 23.01 -41.20 23.72
C ALA A 83 24.55 -41.26 23.86
N SER A 84 25.11 -40.72 24.95
CA SER A 84 26.56 -40.61 25.14
C SER A 84 27.17 -41.94 25.55
N LYS A 85 28.07 -42.48 24.72
CA LYS A 85 28.86 -43.67 25.06
C LYS A 85 29.88 -43.44 26.19
N LYS A 86 30.12 -42.19 26.62
CA LYS A 86 31.12 -41.83 27.64
C LYS A 86 30.55 -41.80 29.04
N ILE A 87 29.24 -41.67 29.18
CA ILE A 87 28.56 -41.54 30.47
C ILE A 87 27.79 -42.83 30.67
N ASP A 88 28.11 -43.57 31.72
CA ASP A 88 27.31 -44.74 32.10
C ASP A 88 25.95 -44.25 32.65
N SER A 89 24.96 -44.17 31.78
CA SER A 89 23.65 -43.59 32.06
C SER A 89 22.58 -44.63 32.34
N GLN A 90 22.93 -45.89 32.66
CA GLN A 90 21.94 -46.97 32.83
C GLN A 90 20.91 -46.68 33.92
N GLU A 91 21.35 -46.29 35.12
CA GLU A 91 20.44 -45.93 36.22
C GLU A 91 19.57 -44.72 35.87
N PHE A 92 20.18 -43.69 35.26
CA PHE A 92 19.47 -42.49 34.80
C PHE A 92 18.45 -42.81 33.71
N LEU A 93 18.78 -43.68 32.75
CA LEU A 93 17.86 -44.16 31.72
C LEU A 93 16.68 -44.92 32.36
N SER A 94 16.94 -45.73 33.39
CA SER A 94 15.88 -46.41 34.15
C SER A 94 14.97 -45.39 34.84
N ALA A 95 15.53 -44.39 35.53
CA ALA A 95 14.75 -43.32 36.16
C ALA A 95 13.94 -42.50 35.14
N VAL A 96 14.54 -42.15 34.00
CA VAL A 96 13.85 -41.48 32.90
C VAL A 96 12.71 -42.33 32.35
N LYS A 97 12.94 -43.62 32.11
CA LYS A 97 11.92 -44.52 31.56
C LYS A 97 10.80 -44.83 32.55
N GLU A 98 11.13 -45.14 33.79
CA GLU A 98 10.17 -45.70 34.76
C GLU A 98 9.47 -44.63 35.60
N GLN A 99 10.08 -43.46 35.80
CA GLN A 99 9.57 -42.45 36.72
C GLN A 99 9.27 -41.09 36.06
N LEU A 100 10.13 -40.61 35.17
CA LEU A 100 10.03 -39.25 34.64
C LEU A 100 9.23 -39.19 33.33
N LEU A 101 9.61 -39.98 32.33
CA LEU A 101 9.01 -40.03 30.99
C LEU A 101 8.17 -41.30 30.81
N THR A 102 7.26 -41.53 31.75
CA THR A 102 6.20 -42.53 31.62
C THR A 102 5.20 -42.11 30.53
N GLU A 103 4.40 -43.05 30.03
CA GLU A 103 3.34 -42.75 29.06
C GLU A 103 2.41 -41.62 29.54
N ALA A 104 1.99 -41.66 30.80
CA ALA A 104 1.15 -40.62 31.40
C ALA A 104 1.83 -39.24 31.41
N ASN A 105 3.11 -39.16 31.77
CA ASN A 105 3.83 -37.87 31.78
C ASN A 105 4.11 -37.38 30.35
N ALA A 106 4.37 -38.28 29.40
CA ALA A 106 4.53 -37.92 27.99
C ALA A 106 3.24 -37.31 27.41
N ASN A 107 2.08 -37.89 27.74
CA ASN A 107 0.77 -37.35 27.37
C ASN A 107 0.53 -35.97 28.00
N ILE A 108 0.87 -35.75 29.26
CA ILE A 108 0.74 -34.44 29.93
C ILE A 108 1.60 -33.36 29.23
N ILE A 109 2.82 -33.70 28.82
CA ILE A 109 3.69 -32.75 28.10
C ILE A 109 3.11 -32.48 26.70
N PHE A 110 2.56 -33.49 26.04
CA PHE A 110 1.88 -33.34 24.76
C PHE A 110 0.62 -32.45 24.85
N GLU A 111 -0.24 -32.69 25.84
CA GLU A 111 -1.41 -31.86 26.15
C GLU A 111 -0.99 -30.40 26.45
N TYR A 112 0.06 -30.20 27.25
CA TYR A 112 0.63 -28.87 27.48
C TYR A 112 1.06 -28.19 26.17
N VAL A 113 1.71 -28.92 25.26
CA VAL A 113 2.07 -28.39 23.95
C VAL A 113 0.81 -28.01 23.18
N LEU A 114 -0.24 -28.84 23.15
CA LEU A 114 -1.50 -28.54 22.48
C LEU A 114 -2.20 -27.29 23.05
N ASP A 115 -2.35 -27.22 24.36
CA ASP A 115 -3.07 -26.14 25.06
C ASP A 115 -2.42 -24.77 24.87
N PHE A 116 -1.08 -24.70 24.99
CA PHE A 116 -0.37 -23.42 24.97
C PHE A 116 0.08 -22.99 23.56
N TRP A 117 -0.06 -23.85 22.54
CA TRP A 117 0.32 -23.49 21.18
C TRP A 117 -0.65 -22.48 20.54
N ALA A 118 -1.95 -22.60 20.81
CA ALA A 118 -2.99 -21.82 20.13
C ALA A 118 -2.84 -20.29 20.37
N ASP A 119 -2.38 -19.88 21.55
CA ASP A 119 -2.38 -18.47 21.99
C ASP A 119 -0.98 -17.85 22.16
N GLY A 120 0.09 -18.62 21.87
CA GLY A 120 1.47 -18.15 22.03
C GLY A 120 1.94 -17.19 20.94
N GLY A 121 2.69 -16.15 21.31
CA GLY A 121 3.47 -15.37 20.34
C GLY A 121 4.51 -16.24 19.62
N ALA A 122 5.04 -15.78 18.48
CA ALA A 122 6.03 -16.52 17.69
C ALA A 122 7.23 -17.09 18.51
N PRO A 123 7.76 -16.39 19.52
CA PRO A 123 8.78 -16.95 20.41
C PRO A 123 8.31 -18.17 21.19
N LEU A 124 7.12 -18.10 21.83
CA LEU A 124 6.56 -19.22 22.60
C LEU A 124 6.23 -20.41 21.69
N MET A 125 5.66 -20.17 20.51
CA MET A 125 5.41 -21.22 19.53
C MET A 125 6.71 -21.93 19.11
N ASN A 126 7.81 -21.19 18.91
CA ASN A 126 9.10 -21.78 18.59
C ASN A 126 9.66 -22.60 19.78
N ALA A 127 9.47 -22.14 21.02
CA ALA A 127 9.89 -22.86 22.21
C ALA A 127 9.08 -24.16 22.43
N LEU A 128 7.74 -24.11 22.25
CA LEU A 128 6.88 -25.30 22.31
C LEU A 128 7.18 -26.29 21.18
N ARG A 129 7.49 -25.79 19.98
CA ARG A 129 7.97 -26.60 18.85
C ARG A 129 9.23 -27.37 19.20
N ASP A 130 10.19 -26.68 19.79
CA ASP A 130 11.46 -27.24 20.20
C ASP A 130 11.26 -28.26 21.34
N LEU A 131 10.39 -27.95 22.30
CA LEU A 131 9.98 -28.85 23.39
C LEU A 131 9.43 -30.17 22.83
N PHE A 132 8.45 -30.11 21.93
CA PHE A 132 7.84 -31.30 21.34
C PHE A 132 8.84 -32.11 20.50
N SER A 133 9.68 -31.44 19.70
CA SER A 133 10.72 -32.12 18.91
C SER A 133 11.69 -32.90 19.81
N LYS A 134 12.10 -32.29 20.92
CA LYS A 134 13.03 -32.90 21.89
C LYS A 134 12.36 -33.98 22.72
N LEU A 135 11.06 -33.84 23.02
CA LEU A 135 10.25 -34.90 23.62
C LEU A 135 10.23 -36.14 22.74
N LEU A 136 9.93 -35.99 21.44
CA LEU A 136 9.94 -37.09 20.48
C LEU A 136 11.32 -37.75 20.39
N ASN A 137 12.39 -36.96 20.32
CA ASN A 137 13.77 -37.50 20.27
C ASN A 137 14.13 -38.29 21.54
N LEU A 138 13.69 -37.82 22.71
CA LEU A 138 13.91 -38.53 23.97
C LEU A 138 13.06 -39.81 24.05
N LEU A 139 11.81 -39.79 23.61
CA LEU A 139 10.97 -40.99 23.54
C LEU A 139 11.59 -42.05 22.64
N LYS A 140 12.00 -41.68 21.42
CA LYS A 140 12.58 -42.60 20.42
C LYS A 140 13.88 -43.27 20.86
N ILE A 141 14.67 -42.65 21.74
CA ILE A 141 15.88 -43.29 22.30
C ILE A 141 15.59 -44.11 23.56
N THR A 142 14.54 -43.76 24.31
CA THR A 142 14.18 -44.42 25.58
C THR A 142 13.36 -45.69 25.38
N TYR A 143 12.52 -45.72 24.35
CA TYR A 143 11.60 -46.83 24.06
C TYR A 143 11.79 -47.37 22.64
N PRO A 144 11.70 -48.70 22.43
CA PRO A 144 11.69 -49.27 21.10
C PRO A 144 10.40 -48.86 20.36
N MET A 145 10.50 -48.75 19.03
CA MET A 145 9.38 -48.29 18.20
C MET A 145 8.14 -49.19 18.30
N SER A 146 8.31 -50.48 18.61
CA SER A 146 7.19 -51.40 18.85
C SER A 146 6.32 -50.98 20.04
N THR A 147 6.91 -50.40 21.09
CA THR A 147 6.19 -49.90 22.27
C THR A 147 5.64 -48.50 22.04
N LEU A 148 6.36 -47.65 21.31
CA LEU A 148 5.89 -46.28 21.01
C LEU A 148 4.77 -46.24 19.98
N LYS A 149 4.61 -47.28 19.16
CA LYS A 149 3.67 -47.30 18.04
C LYS A 149 2.24 -46.94 18.49
N ASP A 150 1.77 -47.54 19.58
CA ASP A 150 0.40 -47.30 20.08
C ASP A 150 0.24 -45.87 20.63
N VAL A 151 1.23 -45.38 21.39
CA VAL A 151 1.24 -44.00 21.91
C VAL A 151 1.24 -42.97 20.78
N LEU A 152 2.15 -43.11 19.81
CA LEU A 152 2.24 -42.19 18.68
C LEU A 152 1.01 -42.28 17.76
N PHE A 153 0.40 -43.46 17.63
CA PHE A 153 -0.83 -43.64 16.86
C PHE A 153 -2.02 -42.96 17.55
N ASN A 154 -2.11 -43.05 18.88
CA ASN A 154 -3.11 -42.31 19.67
C ASN A 154 -2.91 -40.80 19.53
N TRP A 155 -1.67 -40.31 19.64
CA TRP A 155 -1.37 -38.91 19.37
C TRP A 155 -1.74 -38.50 17.95
N MET A 156 -1.43 -39.30 16.93
CA MET A 156 -1.84 -39.01 15.54
C MET A 156 -3.37 -38.90 15.43
N ASN A 157 -4.11 -39.76 16.11
CA ASN A 157 -5.57 -39.68 16.12
C ASN A 157 -6.07 -38.41 16.81
N GLU A 158 -5.50 -38.02 17.95
CA GLU A 158 -5.83 -36.77 18.65
C GLU A 158 -5.45 -35.53 17.81
N ILE A 159 -4.29 -35.55 17.17
CA ILE A 159 -3.83 -34.49 16.25
C ILE A 159 -4.80 -34.34 15.08
N LEU A 160 -5.31 -35.43 14.53
CA LEU A 160 -6.30 -35.37 13.46
C LEU A 160 -7.63 -34.76 13.92
N GLU A 161 -7.97 -34.82 15.20
CA GLU A 161 -9.15 -34.15 15.77
C GLU A 161 -8.95 -32.67 16.10
N VAL A 162 -7.69 -32.19 16.16
CA VAL A 162 -7.41 -30.76 16.25
C VAL A 162 -8.06 -30.04 15.05
N PRO A 163 -8.72 -28.89 15.25
CA PRO A 163 -9.27 -28.12 14.15
C PRO A 163 -8.23 -27.79 13.07
N SER A 164 -8.58 -27.98 11.80
CA SER A 164 -7.71 -27.68 10.66
C SER A 164 -7.30 -26.21 10.57
N THR A 165 -7.99 -25.31 11.26
CA THR A 165 -7.62 -23.89 11.35
C THR A 165 -6.41 -23.62 12.25
N LEU A 166 -5.89 -24.60 12.98
CA LEU A 166 -4.76 -24.43 13.89
C LEU A 166 -3.44 -24.95 13.31
N ARG A 167 -2.40 -24.12 13.40
CA ARG A 167 -1.04 -24.45 12.91
C ARG A 167 -0.46 -25.72 13.55
N VAL A 168 -0.87 -26.00 14.79
CA VAL A 168 -0.36 -27.12 15.59
C VAL A 168 -0.67 -28.46 14.94
N GLN A 169 -1.86 -28.65 14.33
CA GLN A 169 -2.20 -29.89 13.64
C GLN A 169 -1.16 -30.25 12.57
N TYR A 170 -0.89 -29.30 11.66
CA TYR A 170 0.03 -29.52 10.55
C TYR A 170 1.47 -29.75 11.01
N TYR A 171 1.90 -29.01 12.03
CA TYR A 171 3.24 -29.19 12.59
C TYR A 171 3.41 -30.56 13.22
N LEU A 172 2.43 -31.02 14.01
CA LEU A 172 2.51 -32.30 14.69
C LEU A 172 2.42 -33.48 13.71
N ILE A 173 1.60 -33.39 12.66
CA ILE A 173 1.58 -34.37 11.56
C ILE A 173 2.95 -34.44 10.88
N ASP A 174 3.53 -33.28 10.52
CA ASP A 174 4.84 -33.20 9.88
C ASP A 174 5.95 -33.78 10.79
N ALA A 175 5.92 -33.49 12.08
CA ALA A 175 6.87 -34.02 13.06
C ALA A 175 6.80 -35.54 13.24
N LEU A 176 5.62 -36.14 13.04
CA LEU A 176 5.42 -37.60 13.10
C LEU A 176 5.56 -38.29 11.72
N SER A 177 5.74 -37.54 10.65
CA SER A 177 5.73 -38.06 9.26
C SER A 177 6.71 -39.22 9.03
N SER A 178 7.87 -39.22 9.68
CA SER A 178 8.88 -40.27 9.53
C SER A 178 8.43 -41.64 10.04
N ASP A 179 7.48 -41.68 10.97
CA ASP A 179 7.15 -42.89 11.74
C ASP A 179 5.94 -43.66 11.17
N PHE A 180 5.15 -43.05 10.27
CA PHE A 180 3.91 -43.62 9.72
C PHE A 180 3.96 -43.73 8.18
N ASP A 181 3.21 -44.68 7.61
CA ASP A 181 2.69 -44.53 6.25
C ASP A 181 1.50 -43.57 6.35
N LEU A 182 1.68 -42.36 5.83
CA LEU A 182 0.68 -41.30 5.95
C LEU A 182 -0.49 -41.49 4.99
N TYR A 183 -0.49 -42.52 4.13
CA TYR A 183 -1.69 -42.92 3.38
C TYR A 183 -2.89 -43.16 4.31
N TYR A 184 -2.62 -43.61 5.54
CA TYR A 184 -3.60 -43.73 6.63
C TYR A 184 -4.42 -42.44 6.88
N ILE A 185 -3.82 -41.26 6.75
CA ILE A 185 -4.55 -39.98 6.93
C ILE A 185 -5.61 -39.81 5.86
N ILE A 186 -5.32 -40.22 4.62
CA ILE A 186 -6.26 -40.16 3.50
C ILE A 186 -7.38 -41.18 3.69
N GLU A 187 -7.06 -42.39 4.17
CA GLU A 187 -8.07 -43.40 4.50
C GLU A 187 -9.02 -42.93 5.61
N LYS A 188 -8.47 -42.33 6.68
CA LYS A 188 -9.26 -41.88 7.84
C LYS A 188 -10.02 -40.58 7.57
N LYS A 189 -9.40 -39.63 6.87
CA LYS A 189 -10.00 -38.34 6.47
C LYS A 189 -9.80 -38.12 4.97
N PRO A 190 -10.67 -38.66 4.09
CA PRO A 190 -10.55 -38.54 2.63
C PRO A 190 -10.48 -37.09 2.12
N HIS A 191 -11.10 -36.14 2.83
CA HIS A 191 -11.09 -34.73 2.49
C HIS A 191 -9.93 -33.93 3.12
N PHE A 192 -8.96 -34.59 3.78
CA PHE A 192 -7.87 -33.90 4.47
C PHE A 192 -7.06 -33.00 3.54
N ILE A 193 -6.73 -33.49 2.34
CA ILE A 193 -6.01 -32.71 1.34
C ILE A 193 -6.85 -31.51 0.88
N ASP A 194 -8.13 -31.70 0.54
CA ASP A 194 -9.04 -30.64 0.08
C ASP A 194 -9.19 -29.54 1.15
N ASN A 195 -9.48 -29.92 2.39
CA ASN A 195 -9.59 -29.01 3.54
C ASN A 195 -8.28 -28.26 3.82
N SER A 196 -7.13 -28.87 3.53
CA SER A 196 -5.83 -28.23 3.70
C SER A 196 -5.58 -27.20 2.59
N PHE A 197 -5.89 -27.54 1.33
CA PHE A 197 -5.80 -26.58 0.23
C PHE A 197 -6.74 -25.38 0.44
N SER A 198 -7.94 -25.58 1.00
CA SER A 198 -8.87 -24.48 1.30
C SER A 198 -8.35 -23.46 2.31
N LEU A 199 -7.25 -23.77 3.02
CA LEU A 199 -6.63 -22.92 4.03
C LEU A 199 -5.34 -22.21 3.54
N MET A 200 -4.94 -22.44 2.29
CA MET A 200 -3.69 -21.90 1.73
C MET A 200 -3.73 -20.37 1.50
N ASN A 201 -4.88 -19.73 1.60
CA ASN A 201 -5.02 -18.27 1.59
C ASN A 201 -4.61 -17.59 2.91
N SER A 202 -4.40 -18.36 3.99
CA SER A 202 -4.00 -17.83 5.30
C SER A 202 -2.49 -17.70 5.43
N ASP A 203 -1.96 -16.48 5.53
CA ASP A 203 -0.53 -16.21 5.75
C ASP A 203 0.05 -16.92 6.99
N LEU A 204 -0.79 -17.14 8.01
CA LEU A 204 -0.38 -17.79 9.27
C LEU A 204 -0.25 -19.31 9.13
N LEU A 205 -1.04 -19.93 8.23
CA LEU A 205 -1.13 -21.38 8.07
C LEU A 205 -0.38 -21.89 6.85
N ALA A 206 -0.35 -21.12 5.74
CA ALA A 206 0.10 -21.56 4.43
C ALA A 206 1.46 -22.31 4.43
N ASN A 207 2.45 -21.81 5.18
CA ASN A 207 3.76 -22.47 5.29
C ASN A 207 3.68 -23.82 6.02
N SER A 208 2.93 -23.88 7.13
CA SER A 208 2.79 -25.13 7.90
C SER A 208 1.92 -26.15 7.20
N VAL A 209 0.81 -25.71 6.61
CA VAL A 209 -0.05 -26.54 5.76
C VAL A 209 0.75 -27.08 4.59
N GLY A 210 1.45 -26.21 3.85
CA GLY A 210 2.22 -26.60 2.69
C GLY A 210 3.32 -27.62 3.02
N LYS A 211 4.07 -27.42 4.12
CA LYS A 211 5.04 -28.41 4.60
C LYS A 211 4.40 -29.77 4.92
N CYS A 212 3.29 -29.76 5.64
CA CYS A 212 2.57 -30.98 5.99
C CYS A 212 2.07 -31.72 4.73
N ILE A 213 1.48 -31.01 3.77
CA ILE A 213 1.00 -31.62 2.51
C ILE A 213 2.17 -32.17 1.69
N VAL A 214 3.28 -31.46 1.58
CA VAL A 214 4.48 -31.95 0.89
C VAL A 214 5.01 -33.21 1.58
N SER A 215 5.13 -33.18 2.90
CA SER A 215 5.57 -34.31 3.73
C SER A 215 4.67 -35.53 3.55
N LEU A 216 3.34 -35.32 3.58
CA LEU A 216 2.31 -36.32 3.31
C LEU A 216 2.45 -36.96 1.93
N LEU A 217 2.51 -36.15 0.87
CA LEU A 217 2.53 -36.64 -0.50
C LEU A 217 3.85 -37.36 -0.83
N LEU A 218 4.98 -36.85 -0.34
CA LEU A 218 6.29 -37.52 -0.49
C LEU A 218 6.34 -38.82 0.31
N ASN A 219 5.78 -38.84 1.53
CA ASN A 219 5.69 -40.06 2.34
C ASN A 219 4.84 -41.14 1.65
N ILE A 220 3.69 -40.79 1.09
CA ILE A 220 2.84 -41.73 0.34
C ILE A 220 3.59 -42.28 -0.87
N TYR A 221 4.27 -41.43 -1.65
CA TYR A 221 5.08 -41.90 -2.77
C TYR A 221 6.21 -42.85 -2.32
N GLU A 222 6.89 -42.52 -1.21
CA GLU A 222 8.01 -43.29 -0.70
C GLU A 222 7.62 -44.62 -0.05
N LYS A 223 6.66 -44.60 0.89
CA LYS A 223 6.30 -45.77 1.71
C LYS A 223 5.19 -46.61 1.08
N HIS A 224 4.14 -45.97 0.58
CA HIS A 224 2.98 -46.67 0.03
C HIS A 224 3.24 -47.17 -1.39
N PHE A 225 3.66 -46.27 -2.29
CA PHE A 225 3.99 -46.60 -3.69
C PHE A 225 5.43 -47.10 -3.90
N LYS A 226 6.24 -47.19 -2.84
CA LYS A 226 7.61 -47.72 -2.85
C LYS A 226 8.54 -47.04 -3.86
N LYS A 227 8.33 -45.74 -4.13
CA LYS A 227 9.11 -44.95 -5.11
C LYS A 227 9.10 -45.52 -6.54
N ASN A 228 8.04 -46.21 -6.94
CA ASN A 228 7.94 -46.78 -8.28
C ASN A 228 7.31 -45.77 -9.26
N GLU A 229 8.06 -45.41 -10.31
CA GLU A 229 7.63 -44.44 -11.33
C GLU A 229 6.37 -44.85 -12.09
N SER A 230 6.06 -46.16 -12.17
CA SER A 230 4.83 -46.62 -12.84
C SER A 230 3.55 -46.16 -12.15
N PHE A 231 3.62 -45.79 -10.86
CA PHE A 231 2.47 -45.32 -10.06
C PHE A 231 2.39 -43.80 -9.95
N VAL A 232 3.23 -43.05 -10.68
CA VAL A 232 3.24 -41.58 -10.61
C VAL A 232 1.89 -40.99 -11.04
N GLN A 233 1.23 -41.59 -12.03
CA GLN A 233 -0.07 -41.11 -12.50
C GLN A 233 -1.15 -41.30 -11.43
N GLU A 234 -1.19 -42.47 -10.79
CA GLU A 234 -2.09 -42.79 -9.67
C GLU A 234 -1.81 -41.89 -8.47
N TRP A 235 -0.53 -41.63 -8.16
CA TRP A 235 -0.13 -40.69 -7.12
C TRP A 235 -0.60 -39.26 -7.41
N ILE A 236 -0.49 -38.78 -8.66
CA ILE A 236 -1.01 -37.47 -9.06
C ILE A 236 -2.54 -37.41 -8.85
N GLN A 237 -3.29 -38.48 -9.15
CA GLN A 237 -4.75 -38.48 -8.98
C GLN A 237 -5.19 -38.25 -7.52
N LEU A 238 -4.38 -38.62 -6.53
CA LEU A 238 -4.73 -38.45 -5.10
C LEU A 238 -4.96 -36.98 -4.71
N TRP A 239 -4.30 -36.04 -5.38
CA TRP A 239 -4.29 -34.63 -4.96
C TRP A 239 -4.52 -33.64 -6.10
N LYS A 240 -4.42 -34.07 -7.37
CA LYS A 240 -4.61 -33.21 -8.56
C LYS A 240 -5.92 -32.44 -8.53
N SER A 241 -7.05 -33.11 -8.26
CA SER A 241 -8.37 -32.47 -8.27
C SER A 241 -8.48 -31.38 -7.21
N CYS A 242 -7.97 -31.64 -6.00
CA CYS A 242 -7.89 -30.66 -4.93
C CYS A 242 -6.96 -29.49 -5.31
N ALA A 243 -5.76 -29.75 -5.82
CA ALA A 243 -4.85 -28.69 -6.23
C ALA A 243 -5.44 -27.81 -7.33
N LEU A 244 -6.01 -28.42 -8.38
CA LEU A 244 -6.63 -27.69 -9.49
C LEU A 244 -7.84 -26.86 -9.05
N LYS A 245 -8.64 -27.36 -8.09
CA LYS A 245 -9.79 -26.63 -7.54
C LYS A 245 -9.40 -25.27 -6.94
N TYR A 246 -8.23 -25.16 -6.30
CA TYR A 246 -7.81 -23.91 -5.62
C TYR A 246 -6.73 -23.12 -6.36
N ILE A 247 -5.86 -23.75 -7.15
CA ILE A 247 -4.71 -23.07 -7.78
C ILE A 247 -5.13 -22.01 -8.82
N HIS A 248 -6.32 -22.15 -9.42
CA HIS A 248 -6.90 -21.16 -10.33
C HIS A 248 -7.31 -19.84 -9.64
N ASP A 249 -7.53 -19.87 -8.32
CA ASP A 249 -7.89 -18.68 -7.57
C ASP A 249 -6.63 -17.95 -7.08
N LYS A 250 -6.49 -16.68 -7.49
CA LYS A 250 -5.38 -15.78 -7.15
C LYS A 250 -5.10 -15.69 -5.65
N GLN A 251 -6.10 -15.91 -4.79
CA GLN A 251 -5.92 -15.92 -3.34
C GLN A 251 -5.05 -17.08 -2.84
N TYR A 252 -4.99 -18.19 -3.58
CA TYR A 252 -4.31 -19.41 -3.18
C TYR A 252 -3.07 -19.70 -4.01
N THR A 253 -3.04 -19.28 -5.29
CA THR A 253 -2.00 -19.63 -6.28
C THR A 253 -0.58 -19.46 -5.74
N LYS A 254 -0.26 -18.29 -5.16
CA LYS A 254 1.10 -17.98 -4.69
C LYS A 254 1.55 -18.92 -3.56
N SER A 255 0.69 -19.13 -2.57
CA SER A 255 0.98 -19.99 -1.43
C SER A 255 1.11 -21.46 -1.85
N ILE A 256 0.23 -21.93 -2.75
CA ILE A 256 0.30 -23.28 -3.31
C ILE A 256 1.62 -23.47 -4.08
N ASN A 257 1.98 -22.53 -4.95
CA ASN A 257 3.20 -22.62 -5.75
C ASN A 257 4.46 -22.64 -4.87
N LEU A 258 4.53 -21.73 -3.89
CA LEU A 258 5.71 -21.56 -3.03
C LEU A 258 5.89 -22.70 -2.02
N TYR A 259 4.81 -23.12 -1.36
CA TYR A 259 4.91 -24.06 -0.23
C TYR A 259 4.56 -25.51 -0.60
N ILE A 260 3.89 -25.75 -1.72
CA ILE A 260 3.52 -27.10 -2.17
C ILE A 260 4.24 -27.45 -3.48
N MET A 261 3.97 -26.75 -4.58
CA MET A 261 4.44 -27.18 -5.91
C MET A 261 5.96 -27.22 -6.02
N ILE A 262 6.67 -26.14 -5.62
CA ILE A 262 8.14 -26.09 -5.69
C ILE A 262 8.77 -27.18 -4.82
N PRO A 263 8.46 -27.31 -3.50
CA PRO A 263 9.07 -28.35 -2.68
C PRO A 263 8.67 -29.78 -3.10
N LEU A 264 7.46 -29.98 -3.63
CA LEU A 264 6.98 -31.28 -4.06
C LEU A 264 7.74 -31.75 -5.31
N PHE A 265 7.69 -30.98 -6.40
CA PHE A 265 8.34 -31.37 -7.65
C PHE A 265 9.86 -31.37 -7.58
N LYS A 266 10.47 -30.60 -6.66
CA LYS A 266 11.90 -30.70 -6.37
C LYS A 266 12.34 -32.09 -5.87
N ASN A 267 11.44 -32.82 -5.20
CA ASN A 267 11.72 -34.13 -4.62
C ASN A 267 11.10 -35.30 -5.39
N MET A 268 10.50 -35.04 -6.56
CA MET A 268 9.89 -36.04 -7.42
C MET A 268 10.68 -36.21 -8.74
N PRO A 269 10.56 -37.34 -9.45
CA PRO A 269 11.12 -37.48 -10.79
C PRO A 269 10.59 -36.39 -11.74
N ASN A 270 11.44 -35.90 -12.66
CA ASN A 270 11.06 -34.84 -13.61
C ASN A 270 9.82 -35.21 -14.45
N SER A 271 9.64 -36.50 -14.74
CA SER A 271 8.46 -37.03 -15.44
C SER A 271 7.15 -36.72 -14.71
N ALA A 272 7.14 -36.63 -13.38
CA ALA A 272 5.95 -36.30 -12.60
C ALA A 272 5.46 -34.87 -12.86
N PHE A 273 6.37 -33.91 -13.02
CA PHE A 273 6.01 -32.53 -13.37
C PHE A 273 5.46 -32.44 -14.80
N THR A 274 6.10 -33.12 -15.76
CA THR A 274 5.64 -33.18 -17.15
C THR A 274 4.25 -33.83 -17.24
N LEU A 275 4.04 -34.97 -16.58
CA LEU A 275 2.74 -35.65 -16.52
C LEU A 275 1.67 -34.78 -15.85
N PHE A 276 2.02 -34.02 -14.81
CA PHE A 276 1.09 -33.10 -14.16
C PHE A 276 0.65 -31.96 -15.11
N LEU A 277 1.59 -31.40 -15.88
CA LEU A 277 1.28 -30.40 -16.91
C LEU A 277 0.43 -30.97 -18.05
N GLU A 278 0.77 -32.15 -18.58
CA GLU A 278 0.00 -32.83 -19.64
C GLU A 278 -1.43 -33.18 -19.16
N CYS A 279 -1.58 -33.47 -17.88
CA CYS A 279 -2.86 -33.73 -17.24
C CYS A 279 -3.74 -32.47 -17.08
N MET A 280 -3.22 -31.27 -17.30
CA MET A 280 -4.02 -30.05 -17.30
C MET A 280 -4.75 -29.89 -18.63
N SER A 281 -6.05 -30.19 -18.63
CA SER A 281 -6.92 -29.94 -19.79
C SER A 281 -7.21 -28.45 -20.03
N ASN A 282 -6.87 -27.58 -19.06
CA ASN A 282 -7.35 -26.21 -19.02
C ASN A 282 -6.38 -25.24 -19.72
N LYS A 283 -6.90 -24.43 -20.65
CA LYS A 283 -6.15 -23.41 -21.41
C LYS A 283 -6.00 -22.08 -20.65
N ASP A 284 -6.06 -22.09 -19.32
CA ASP A 284 -5.88 -20.89 -18.50
C ASP A 284 -4.42 -20.41 -18.60
N PRO A 285 -4.14 -19.26 -19.25
CA PRO A 285 -2.78 -18.78 -19.40
C PRO A 285 -2.11 -18.45 -18.08
N SER A 286 -2.86 -17.93 -17.10
CA SER A 286 -2.33 -17.55 -15.79
C SER A 286 -1.75 -18.76 -15.07
N LEU A 287 -2.53 -19.85 -15.00
CA LEU A 287 -2.09 -21.08 -14.36
C LEU A 287 -0.90 -21.69 -15.09
N LEU A 288 -0.98 -21.80 -16.42
CA LEU A 288 0.09 -22.36 -17.25
C LEU A 288 1.41 -21.61 -17.02
N LEU A 289 1.41 -20.28 -17.11
CA LEU A 289 2.60 -19.45 -16.90
C LEU A 289 3.17 -19.65 -15.49
N SER A 290 2.31 -19.67 -14.47
CA SER A 290 2.76 -19.85 -13.08
C SER A 290 3.49 -21.19 -12.86
N LEU A 291 3.03 -22.26 -13.52
CA LEU A 291 3.64 -23.58 -13.42
C LEU A 291 4.89 -23.70 -14.29
N LEU A 292 4.87 -23.15 -15.50
CA LEU A 292 6.07 -23.12 -16.36
C LEU A 292 7.25 -22.43 -15.66
N LYS A 293 6.98 -21.37 -14.89
CA LYS A 293 7.99 -20.73 -14.04
C LYS A 293 8.58 -21.68 -13.00
N ILE A 294 7.75 -22.50 -12.35
CA ILE A 294 8.22 -23.53 -11.40
C ILE A 294 9.11 -24.55 -12.13
N GLY A 295 8.68 -25.01 -13.31
CA GLY A 295 9.46 -25.92 -14.15
C GLY A 295 10.84 -25.36 -14.52
N GLN A 296 10.90 -24.07 -14.84
CA GLN A 296 12.14 -23.35 -15.10
C GLN A 296 13.02 -23.22 -13.85
N GLU A 297 12.47 -22.80 -12.71
CA GLU A 297 13.21 -22.64 -11.45
C GLU A 297 13.82 -23.96 -10.96
N LEU A 298 13.11 -25.08 -11.16
CA LEU A 298 13.58 -26.42 -10.83
C LEU A 298 14.53 -27.02 -11.90
N GLY A 299 14.69 -26.37 -13.05
CA GLY A 299 15.50 -26.88 -14.16
C GLY A 299 14.89 -28.11 -14.86
N ILE A 300 13.59 -28.33 -14.69
CA ILE A 300 12.83 -29.41 -15.35
C ILE A 300 12.51 -29.00 -16.79
N GLU A 301 12.09 -27.75 -16.97
CA GLU A 301 11.74 -27.17 -18.27
C GLU A 301 12.47 -25.84 -18.46
N GLU A 302 13.53 -25.81 -19.27
CA GLU A 302 14.32 -24.58 -19.45
C GLU A 302 13.74 -23.64 -20.53
N GLU A 303 13.11 -24.17 -21.58
CA GLU A 303 12.67 -23.40 -22.76
C GLU A 303 11.24 -23.79 -23.19
N PRO A 304 10.21 -23.42 -22.40
CA PRO A 304 8.86 -23.93 -22.60
C PRO A 304 8.18 -23.50 -23.92
N PHE A 305 8.66 -22.41 -24.53
CA PHE A 305 8.10 -21.87 -25.76
C PHE A 305 8.87 -22.30 -27.03
N CYS A 306 9.92 -23.13 -26.88
CA CYS A 306 10.64 -23.67 -28.03
C CYS A 306 9.80 -24.73 -28.75
N ASP A 307 9.91 -24.77 -30.09
CA ASP A 307 9.25 -25.76 -30.97
C ASP A 307 7.73 -25.89 -30.74
N ASN A 308 7.09 -24.83 -30.23
CA ASN A 308 5.69 -24.81 -29.83
C ASN A 308 5.30 -25.92 -28.81
N LYS A 309 6.23 -26.30 -27.92
CA LYS A 309 6.08 -27.44 -26.99
C LYS A 309 4.83 -27.37 -26.10
N TYR A 310 4.61 -26.24 -25.41
CA TYR A 310 3.39 -26.03 -24.58
C TYR A 310 2.45 -24.98 -25.17
N THR A 311 2.96 -24.04 -25.96
CA THR A 311 2.17 -23.00 -26.63
C THR A 311 2.95 -22.45 -27.82
N THR A 312 2.26 -21.84 -28.79
CA THR A 312 2.92 -21.27 -29.96
C THR A 312 3.61 -19.94 -29.65
N VAL A 313 4.65 -19.59 -30.40
CA VAL A 313 5.29 -18.26 -30.28
C VAL A 313 4.28 -17.13 -30.50
N ASP A 314 3.32 -17.31 -31.41
CA ASP A 314 2.25 -16.32 -31.64
C ASP A 314 1.32 -16.18 -30.43
N SER A 315 1.00 -17.28 -29.75
CA SER A 315 0.25 -17.24 -28.50
C SER A 315 1.04 -16.53 -27.39
N VAL A 316 2.35 -16.74 -27.29
CA VAL A 316 3.22 -16.01 -26.34
C VAL A 316 3.23 -14.52 -26.61
N ASN A 317 3.37 -14.13 -27.88
CA ASN A 317 3.29 -12.72 -28.29
C ASN A 317 1.96 -12.11 -27.90
N LYS A 318 0.83 -12.77 -28.17
CA LYS A 318 -0.49 -12.27 -27.78
C LYS A 318 -0.68 -12.17 -26.26
N LEU A 319 -0.06 -13.06 -25.47
CA LEU A 319 -0.09 -12.97 -24.00
C LEU A 319 0.72 -11.78 -23.48
N ILE A 320 1.84 -11.42 -24.12
CA ILE A 320 2.62 -10.24 -23.70
C ILE A 320 1.88 -8.92 -23.97
N GLU A 321 0.94 -8.93 -24.92
CA GLU A 321 0.07 -7.78 -25.21
C GLU A 321 -1.03 -7.60 -24.15
N GLN A 322 -1.25 -8.56 -23.24
CA GLN A 322 -2.23 -8.47 -22.16
C GLN A 322 -1.55 -7.98 -20.88
N ASP A 323 -2.09 -6.93 -20.26
CA ASP A 323 -1.54 -6.37 -19.02
C ASP A 323 -1.53 -7.37 -17.86
N GLU A 324 -2.44 -8.34 -17.87
CA GLU A 324 -2.51 -9.41 -16.88
C GLU A 324 -1.32 -10.37 -16.94
N TYR A 325 -0.81 -10.68 -18.13
CA TYR A 325 0.18 -11.76 -18.33
C TYR A 325 1.58 -11.26 -18.69
N LYS A 326 1.72 -10.00 -19.15
CA LYS A 326 2.97 -9.46 -19.72
C LYS A 326 4.22 -9.66 -18.85
N LEU A 327 4.14 -9.47 -17.53
CA LEU A 327 5.28 -9.62 -16.62
C LEU A 327 5.70 -11.09 -16.47
N GLN A 328 4.73 -12.01 -16.34
CA GLN A 328 5.00 -13.44 -16.21
C GLN A 328 5.59 -13.99 -17.50
N VAL A 329 5.03 -13.60 -18.65
CA VAL A 329 5.55 -13.97 -19.96
C VAL A 329 6.98 -13.44 -20.15
N PHE A 330 7.21 -12.16 -19.84
CA PHE A 330 8.54 -11.56 -19.93
C PHE A 330 9.56 -12.29 -19.04
N GLU A 331 9.19 -12.61 -17.80
CA GLU A 331 10.08 -13.34 -16.89
C GLU A 331 10.39 -14.73 -17.43
N ILE A 332 9.40 -15.50 -17.88
CA ILE A 332 9.62 -16.86 -18.42
C ILE A 332 10.48 -16.83 -19.69
N LEU A 333 10.26 -15.84 -20.56
CA LEU A 333 11.08 -15.63 -21.77
C LEU A 333 12.54 -15.31 -21.44
N THR A 334 12.77 -14.57 -20.36
CA THR A 334 14.09 -14.03 -19.99
C THR A 334 14.82 -14.84 -18.94
N PHE A 335 14.14 -15.75 -18.24
CA PHE A 335 14.70 -16.59 -17.19
C PHE A 335 15.57 -17.73 -17.74
N SER A 336 16.59 -18.13 -16.96
CA SER A 336 17.39 -19.33 -17.18
C SER A 336 18.12 -19.70 -15.89
N THR A 337 18.15 -20.98 -15.55
CA THR A 337 18.95 -21.54 -14.43
C THR A 337 20.45 -21.32 -14.64
N LYS A 338 20.90 -21.36 -15.91
CA LYS A 338 22.29 -21.09 -16.32
C LYS A 338 22.38 -19.74 -17.01
N LYS A 339 22.92 -18.73 -16.31
CA LYS A 339 23.13 -17.37 -16.86
C LYS A 339 24.01 -17.34 -18.13
N SER A 340 24.89 -18.34 -18.31
CA SER A 340 25.78 -18.44 -19.48
C SER A 340 25.16 -19.15 -20.68
N LYS A 341 23.93 -19.66 -20.58
CA LYS A 341 23.27 -20.37 -21.68
C LYS A 341 22.95 -19.39 -22.82
N PRO A 342 23.21 -19.75 -24.09
CA PRO A 342 22.84 -18.94 -25.26
C PRO A 342 21.38 -18.46 -25.21
N ILE A 343 21.17 -17.19 -25.55
CA ILE A 343 19.82 -16.63 -25.70
C ILE A 343 19.44 -16.79 -27.18
N ARG A 344 18.23 -17.29 -27.44
CA ARG A 344 17.77 -17.49 -28.81
C ARG A 344 17.33 -16.18 -29.48
N PRO A 345 17.53 -16.02 -30.80
CA PRO A 345 17.16 -14.81 -31.55
C PRO A 345 15.73 -14.33 -31.35
N PHE A 346 14.75 -15.26 -31.28
CA PHE A 346 13.34 -14.90 -31.15
C PHE A 346 13.03 -14.19 -29.83
N VAL A 347 13.79 -14.45 -28.76
CA VAL A 347 13.61 -13.79 -27.45
C VAL A 347 13.93 -12.30 -27.58
N PHE A 348 15.06 -11.97 -28.21
CA PHE A 348 15.41 -10.57 -28.49
C PHE A 348 14.37 -9.91 -29.40
N LYS A 349 13.92 -10.59 -30.46
CA LYS A 349 12.88 -10.08 -31.37
C LYS A 349 11.57 -9.77 -30.63
N THR A 350 11.11 -10.69 -29.78
CA THR A 350 9.87 -10.54 -28.99
C THR A 350 9.97 -9.36 -28.05
N ILE A 351 11.08 -9.24 -27.31
CA ILE A 351 11.31 -8.11 -26.41
C ILE A 351 11.33 -6.81 -27.19
N LYS A 352 12.04 -6.74 -28.33
CA LYS A 352 12.09 -5.52 -29.16
C LYS A 352 10.71 -5.05 -29.60
N GLN A 353 9.85 -5.98 -29.98
CA GLN A 353 8.52 -5.69 -30.49
C GLN A 353 7.57 -5.17 -29.41
N TYR A 354 7.70 -5.64 -28.17
CA TYR A 354 6.71 -5.39 -27.12
C TYR A 354 7.23 -4.61 -25.91
N LEU A 355 8.49 -4.18 -25.89
CA LEU A 355 9.10 -3.50 -24.73
C LEU A 355 8.30 -2.28 -24.24
N TYR A 356 7.68 -1.55 -25.17
CA TYR A 356 6.95 -0.32 -24.86
C TYR A 356 5.76 -0.53 -23.90
N VAL A 357 5.13 -1.71 -23.89
CA VAL A 357 3.99 -2.02 -22.99
C VAL A 357 4.37 -1.96 -21.50
N PHE A 358 5.67 -2.03 -21.18
CA PHE A 358 6.19 -1.88 -19.82
C PHE A 358 6.52 -0.42 -19.46
N PHE A 359 6.74 0.45 -20.45
CA PHE A 359 7.12 1.85 -20.26
C PHE A 359 5.90 2.75 -20.03
N VAL A 360 4.74 2.37 -20.58
CA VAL A 360 3.45 3.06 -20.35
C VAL A 360 2.71 2.59 -19.10
N ASP A 361 3.24 1.60 -18.38
CA ASP A 361 2.57 1.02 -17.22
C ASP A 361 2.51 2.02 -16.06
N THR A 362 1.31 2.40 -15.63
CA THR A 362 1.06 3.36 -14.55
C THR A 362 1.24 2.74 -13.16
N GLU A 363 1.29 1.41 -13.04
CA GLU A 363 1.44 0.71 -11.76
C GLU A 363 2.91 0.66 -11.29
N LEU A 364 3.22 1.33 -10.17
CA LEU A 364 4.58 1.43 -9.63
C LEU A 364 5.18 0.05 -9.30
N GLU A 365 4.38 -0.87 -8.75
CA GLU A 365 4.82 -2.23 -8.40
C GLU A 365 5.22 -3.01 -9.65
N ARG A 366 4.39 -2.98 -10.70
CA ARG A 366 4.67 -3.63 -12.00
C ARG A 366 5.94 -3.09 -12.63
N ARG A 367 6.13 -1.76 -12.63
CA ARG A 367 7.35 -1.13 -13.15
C ARG A 367 8.61 -1.54 -12.40
N ASN A 368 8.58 -1.56 -11.07
CA ASN A 368 9.74 -1.97 -10.27
C ASN A 368 10.07 -3.47 -10.48
N TYR A 369 9.04 -4.32 -10.59
CA TYR A 369 9.20 -5.73 -10.92
C TYR A 369 9.81 -5.92 -12.30
N PHE A 370 9.31 -5.19 -13.30
CA PHE A 370 9.85 -5.19 -14.66
C PHE A 370 11.32 -4.75 -14.66
N CYS A 371 11.68 -3.62 -14.04
CA CYS A 371 13.06 -3.16 -13.94
C CYS A 371 13.99 -4.20 -13.30
N SER A 372 13.51 -4.92 -12.28
CA SER A 372 14.27 -6.00 -11.63
C SER A 372 14.45 -7.21 -12.55
N SER A 373 13.38 -7.62 -13.25
CA SER A 373 13.42 -8.71 -14.23
C SER A 373 14.32 -8.38 -15.41
N MET A 374 14.24 -7.15 -15.92
CA MET A 374 15.09 -6.64 -16.99
C MET A 374 16.55 -6.53 -16.55
N LYS A 375 16.83 -6.13 -15.29
CA LYS A 375 18.19 -6.21 -14.71
C LYS A 375 18.75 -7.63 -14.78
N HIS A 376 17.96 -8.63 -14.39
CA HIS A 376 18.38 -10.03 -14.48
C HIS A 376 18.63 -10.46 -15.92
N PHE A 377 17.79 -10.02 -16.87
CA PHE A 377 17.98 -10.32 -18.28
C PHE A 377 19.21 -9.63 -18.90
N ILE A 378 19.49 -8.38 -18.54
CA ILE A 378 20.71 -7.66 -18.95
C ILE A 378 21.96 -8.42 -18.46
N PHE A 379 21.97 -8.83 -17.19
CA PHE A 379 23.07 -9.62 -16.62
C PHE A 379 23.19 -11.00 -17.26
N ARG A 380 22.07 -11.65 -17.61
CA ARG A 380 22.09 -12.90 -18.41
C ARG A 380 22.70 -12.66 -19.79
N THR A 381 22.31 -11.59 -20.47
CA THR A 381 22.83 -11.23 -21.80
C THR A 381 24.35 -11.04 -21.76
N ARG A 382 24.85 -10.34 -20.74
CA ARG A 382 26.29 -10.21 -20.47
C ARG A 382 26.99 -11.55 -20.28
N ASP A 383 26.46 -12.37 -19.38
CA ASP A 383 27.07 -13.64 -18.98
C ASP A 383 27.08 -14.66 -20.13
N CYS A 384 26.03 -14.65 -20.94
CA CYS A 384 25.91 -15.37 -22.20
C CYS A 384 26.98 -14.92 -23.19
N ALA A 385 27.04 -13.61 -23.49
CA ALA A 385 28.02 -13.04 -24.43
C ALA A 385 29.47 -13.33 -23.99
N TYR A 386 29.76 -13.18 -22.69
CA TYR A 386 31.08 -13.50 -22.13
C TYR A 386 31.44 -14.98 -22.35
N SER A 387 30.54 -15.91 -22.05
CA SER A 387 30.79 -17.35 -22.22
C SER A 387 31.03 -17.70 -23.69
N LEU A 388 30.16 -17.21 -24.59
CA LEU A 388 30.29 -17.44 -26.03
C LEU A 388 31.61 -16.90 -26.58
N ALA A 389 31.99 -15.67 -26.21
CA ALA A 389 33.25 -15.06 -26.65
C ALA A 389 34.48 -15.78 -26.07
N ARG A 390 34.40 -16.29 -24.84
CA ARG A 390 35.48 -17.10 -24.24
C ARG A 390 35.62 -18.42 -24.98
N ASP A 391 34.52 -19.09 -25.28
CA ASP A 391 34.52 -20.41 -25.91
C ASP A 391 34.96 -20.30 -27.39
N ALA A 392 34.51 -19.26 -28.12
CA ALA A 392 35.02 -18.93 -29.45
C ALA A 392 36.54 -18.66 -29.45
N ARG A 393 37.06 -17.93 -28.45
CA ARG A 393 38.51 -17.70 -28.29
C ARG A 393 39.28 -18.99 -28.02
N LYS A 394 38.73 -19.91 -27.21
CA LYS A 394 39.35 -21.22 -26.96
C LYS A 394 39.38 -22.08 -28.22
N LEU A 395 38.30 -22.12 -28.98
CA LEU A 395 38.22 -22.84 -30.26
C LEU A 395 39.18 -22.26 -31.30
N LYS A 396 39.27 -20.92 -31.38
CA LYS A 396 40.24 -20.22 -32.24
C LYS A 396 41.67 -20.56 -31.87
N LYS A 397 42.02 -20.54 -30.57
CA LYS A 397 43.35 -20.91 -30.07
C LYS A 397 43.68 -22.38 -30.33
N ALA A 398 42.68 -23.26 -30.33
CA ALA A 398 42.84 -24.67 -30.65
C ALA A 398 42.80 -24.97 -32.16
N GLU A 399 42.56 -23.97 -33.01
CA GLU A 399 42.39 -24.09 -34.46
C GLU A 399 41.33 -25.14 -34.88
N LYS A 400 40.25 -25.28 -34.09
CA LYS A 400 39.21 -26.30 -34.30
C LYS A 400 37.82 -25.68 -34.51
N PHE A 401 37.00 -26.33 -35.34
CA PHE A 401 35.59 -26.01 -35.62
C PHE A 401 35.36 -24.53 -36.03
N PRO A 402 35.84 -24.09 -37.21
CA PRO A 402 35.67 -22.71 -37.68
C PRO A 402 34.21 -22.25 -37.78
N ASP A 403 33.30 -23.15 -38.14
CA ASP A 403 31.86 -22.85 -38.23
C ASP A 403 31.26 -22.55 -36.87
N GLU A 404 31.58 -23.35 -35.84
CA GLU A 404 31.14 -23.11 -34.47
C GLU A 404 31.73 -21.81 -33.91
N GLN A 405 32.98 -21.47 -34.26
CA GLN A 405 33.56 -20.17 -33.91
C GLN A 405 32.74 -19.01 -34.50
N ARG A 406 32.39 -19.09 -35.80
CA ARG A 406 31.59 -18.06 -36.49
C ARG A 406 30.20 -17.94 -35.87
N GLU A 407 29.54 -19.05 -35.58
CA GLU A 407 28.21 -19.06 -34.95
C GLU A 407 28.23 -18.43 -33.56
N LYS A 408 29.19 -18.81 -32.70
CA LYS A 408 29.31 -18.22 -31.35
C LYS A 408 29.59 -16.72 -31.40
N LEU A 409 30.43 -16.26 -32.33
CA LEU A 409 30.71 -14.83 -32.52
C LEU A 409 29.49 -14.08 -33.08
N ALA A 410 28.70 -14.69 -33.95
CA ALA A 410 27.44 -14.11 -34.44
C ALA A 410 26.42 -13.91 -33.30
N GLN A 411 26.31 -14.86 -32.37
CA GLN A 411 25.44 -14.73 -31.19
C GLN A 411 25.94 -13.63 -30.21
N VAL A 412 27.26 -13.44 -30.09
CA VAL A 412 27.83 -12.30 -29.32
C VAL A 412 27.45 -10.98 -29.97
N GLU A 413 27.51 -10.90 -31.29
CA GLU A 413 27.14 -9.70 -32.05
C GLU A 413 25.64 -9.42 -31.98
N GLU A 414 24.79 -10.44 -31.98
CA GLU A 414 23.35 -10.30 -31.77
C GLU A 414 23.02 -9.72 -30.39
N ALA A 415 23.71 -10.21 -29.34
CA ALA A 415 23.58 -9.66 -27.99
C ALA A 415 24.04 -8.18 -27.94
N ARG A 416 25.13 -7.82 -28.63
CA ARG A 416 25.59 -6.43 -28.76
C ARG A 416 24.52 -5.57 -29.45
N ALA A 417 24.01 -6.03 -30.59
CA ALA A 417 23.00 -5.32 -31.38
C ALA A 417 21.68 -5.13 -30.62
N PHE A 418 21.28 -6.10 -29.79
CA PHE A 418 20.15 -5.95 -28.89
C PHE A 418 20.37 -4.85 -27.84
N LEU A 419 21.53 -4.84 -27.18
CA LEU A 419 21.83 -3.84 -26.15
C LEU A 419 22.00 -2.43 -26.74
N VAL A 420 22.56 -2.29 -27.94
CA VAL A 420 22.62 -0.99 -28.65
C VAL A 420 21.22 -0.48 -28.96
N TRP A 421 20.35 -1.35 -29.49
CA TRP A 421 18.95 -1.00 -29.72
C TRP A 421 18.26 -0.58 -28.42
N LEU A 422 18.49 -1.30 -27.31
CA LEU A 422 17.89 -0.99 -26.03
C LEU A 422 18.34 0.39 -25.50
N CYS A 423 19.63 0.73 -25.63
CA CYS A 423 20.13 2.06 -25.25
C CYS A 423 19.43 3.16 -26.06
N ASN A 424 19.28 2.97 -27.37
CA ASN A 424 18.58 3.92 -28.23
C ASN A 424 17.09 4.03 -27.88
N PHE A 425 16.41 2.89 -27.66
CA PHE A 425 15.01 2.86 -27.24
C PHE A 425 14.80 3.63 -25.94
N ILE A 426 15.66 3.42 -24.94
CA ILE A 426 15.62 4.16 -23.68
C ILE A 426 15.83 5.66 -23.92
N LYS A 427 16.81 6.03 -24.74
CA LYS A 427 17.12 7.43 -25.08
C LYS A 427 15.92 8.16 -25.69
N TYR A 428 15.18 7.51 -26.59
CA TYR A 428 13.95 8.08 -27.14
C TYR A 428 12.85 8.26 -26.08
N ASN A 429 12.77 7.34 -25.12
CA ASN A 429 11.85 7.43 -23.97
C ASN A 429 12.39 8.31 -22.82
N LEU A 430 13.34 9.21 -23.12
CA LEU A 430 13.79 10.30 -22.24
C LEU A 430 13.53 11.67 -22.87
N ALA A 431 12.92 11.73 -24.06
CA ALA A 431 12.67 12.96 -24.78
C ALA A 431 11.80 13.94 -23.96
N PRO A 432 11.99 15.26 -24.11
CA PRO A 432 11.10 16.25 -23.51
C PRO A 432 9.62 15.96 -23.83
N GLY A 433 8.77 16.00 -22.81
CA GLY A 433 7.33 15.69 -22.93
C GLY A 433 6.97 14.21 -22.81
N THR A 434 7.95 13.31 -22.66
CA THR A 434 7.68 11.90 -22.37
C THR A 434 7.02 11.73 -21.00
N LEU A 435 6.14 10.73 -20.87
CA LEU A 435 5.44 10.39 -19.64
C LEU A 435 6.39 10.09 -18.48
N TYR A 436 6.01 10.48 -17.26
CA TYR A 436 6.81 10.25 -16.06
C TYR A 436 7.21 8.76 -15.90
N GLN A 437 6.26 7.84 -16.07
CA GLN A 437 6.49 6.40 -15.94
C GLN A 437 7.53 5.88 -16.94
N ALA A 438 7.53 6.40 -18.17
CA ALA A 438 8.49 6.05 -19.20
C ALA A 438 9.86 6.64 -18.85
N ASN A 439 9.93 7.92 -18.48
CA ASN A 439 11.17 8.59 -18.06
C ASN A 439 11.86 7.85 -16.89
N VAL A 440 11.14 7.56 -15.81
CA VAL A 440 11.72 6.92 -14.63
C VAL A 440 12.17 5.48 -14.94
N THR A 441 11.42 4.75 -15.76
CA THR A 441 11.78 3.39 -16.20
C THR A 441 13.02 3.43 -17.08
N SER A 442 13.06 4.37 -18.04
CA SER A 442 14.21 4.65 -18.88
C SER A 442 15.47 4.95 -18.07
N LEU A 443 15.41 5.88 -17.11
CA LEU A 443 16.55 6.25 -16.28
C LEU A 443 17.04 5.07 -15.42
N LYS A 444 16.13 4.31 -14.81
CA LYS A 444 16.49 3.11 -14.03
C LYS A 444 17.19 2.06 -14.89
N LEU A 445 16.67 1.78 -16.09
CA LEU A 445 17.26 0.80 -16.99
C LEU A 445 18.60 1.28 -17.56
N MET A 446 18.74 2.56 -17.90
CA MET A 446 20.01 3.12 -18.32
C MET A 446 21.06 3.03 -17.22
N HIS A 447 20.67 3.34 -15.99
CA HIS A 447 21.54 3.20 -14.82
C HIS A 447 21.99 1.75 -14.62
N ILE A 448 21.08 0.79 -14.79
CA ILE A 448 21.42 -0.65 -14.76
C ILE A 448 22.42 -1.01 -15.87
N LEU A 449 22.23 -0.49 -17.08
CA LEU A 449 23.15 -0.73 -18.21
C LEU A 449 24.54 -0.19 -17.93
N ILE A 450 24.65 1.07 -17.48
CA ILE A 450 25.93 1.70 -17.10
C ILE A 450 26.60 0.90 -15.99
N LYS A 451 25.90 0.63 -14.87
CA LYS A 451 26.43 -0.14 -13.73
C LYS A 451 26.78 -1.58 -14.07
N SER A 452 26.21 -2.15 -15.14
CA SER A 452 26.54 -3.50 -15.61
C SER A 452 27.95 -3.59 -16.23
N GLY A 453 28.56 -2.46 -16.58
CA GLY A 453 29.86 -2.38 -17.25
C GLY A 453 29.78 -2.59 -18.77
N VAL A 454 28.63 -2.31 -19.39
CA VAL A 454 28.48 -2.40 -20.85
C VAL A 454 29.30 -1.34 -21.59
N ASP A 455 29.57 -0.22 -20.93
CA ASP A 455 30.51 0.80 -21.33
C ASP A 455 31.82 0.63 -20.54
N LYS A 456 32.91 0.29 -21.22
CA LYS A 456 34.23 0.08 -20.62
C LYS A 456 34.84 1.34 -19.99
N SER A 457 34.36 2.51 -20.37
CA SER A 457 34.80 3.78 -19.78
C SER A 457 34.17 4.04 -18.39
N THR A 458 33.21 3.20 -17.96
CA THR A 458 32.56 3.33 -16.66
C THR A 458 33.56 3.12 -15.51
N PRO A 459 33.73 4.08 -14.59
CA PRO A 459 34.69 3.95 -13.50
C PRO A 459 34.35 2.80 -12.56
N GLN A 460 35.36 2.06 -12.12
CA GLN A 460 35.21 0.86 -11.28
C GLN A 460 34.35 1.06 -10.02
N LYS A 461 34.40 2.26 -9.42
CA LYS A 461 33.63 2.62 -8.21
C LYS A 461 32.11 2.62 -8.41
N PHE A 462 31.63 2.70 -9.65
CA PHE A 462 30.20 2.71 -9.98
C PHE A 462 29.67 1.38 -10.51
N LEU A 463 30.56 0.43 -10.84
CA LEU A 463 30.16 -0.88 -11.34
C LEU A 463 29.48 -1.72 -10.25
N ASP A 464 28.57 -2.61 -10.65
CA ASP A 464 27.89 -3.54 -9.73
C ASP A 464 28.91 -4.52 -9.10
N ASN A 465 29.20 -4.31 -7.81
CA ASN A 465 30.17 -5.10 -7.05
C ASN A 465 29.80 -6.59 -6.90
N GLN A 466 28.52 -6.96 -7.09
CA GLN A 466 28.08 -8.34 -6.93
C GLN A 466 28.39 -9.19 -8.17
N ASN A 467 28.63 -8.57 -9.33
CA ASN A 467 28.70 -9.27 -10.61
C ASN A 467 29.91 -8.83 -11.46
N LYS A 468 31.12 -9.32 -11.14
CA LYS A 468 32.40 -8.94 -11.76
C LYS A 468 32.66 -9.42 -13.21
N ARG A 469 31.66 -9.94 -13.91
CA ARG A 469 31.86 -10.42 -15.30
C ARG A 469 31.86 -9.22 -16.25
N GLU A 470 32.76 -9.23 -17.22
CA GLU A 470 32.90 -8.18 -18.23
C GLU A 470 32.18 -8.54 -19.54
N TYR A 471 31.76 -7.53 -20.29
CA TYR A 471 31.28 -7.73 -21.66
C TYR A 471 32.44 -7.96 -22.63
N PRO A 472 32.29 -8.83 -23.65
CA PRO A 472 33.31 -8.99 -24.69
C PRO A 472 33.38 -7.81 -25.68
N PHE A 473 32.43 -6.87 -25.61
CA PHE A 473 32.32 -5.66 -26.40
C PHE A 473 32.10 -4.45 -25.48
N SER A 474 32.09 -3.23 -26.04
CA SER A 474 31.74 -2.00 -25.32
C SER A 474 30.68 -1.23 -26.12
N ILE A 475 29.73 -0.60 -25.42
CA ILE A 475 28.77 0.35 -26.00
C ILE A 475 29.08 1.72 -25.36
N PRO A 476 29.49 2.73 -26.15
CA PRO A 476 29.92 4.04 -25.62
C PRO A 476 28.70 4.91 -25.24
N ILE A 477 28.09 4.62 -24.09
CA ILE A 477 26.93 5.34 -23.56
C ILE A 477 27.39 6.68 -22.96
N LEU A 478 28.53 6.68 -22.27
CA LEU A 478 29.04 7.86 -21.56
C LEU A 478 29.61 8.93 -22.51
N GLN A 479 29.85 8.58 -23.78
CA GLN A 479 30.26 9.49 -24.85
C GLN A 479 29.10 9.92 -25.76
N ASP A 480 27.86 9.50 -25.49
CA ASP A 480 26.69 9.91 -26.28
C ASP A 480 26.25 11.33 -25.90
N VAL A 481 26.52 12.31 -26.77
CA VAL A 481 26.16 13.73 -26.59
C VAL A 481 24.66 13.95 -26.49
N THR A 482 23.85 13.13 -27.18
CA THR A 482 22.38 13.23 -27.09
C THR A 482 21.92 12.77 -25.72
N PHE A 483 22.50 11.68 -25.20
CA PHE A 483 22.21 11.22 -23.86
C PHE A 483 22.66 12.24 -22.80
N LEU A 484 23.85 12.84 -22.96
CA LEU A 484 24.32 13.94 -22.11
C LEU A 484 23.32 15.09 -22.06
N ARG A 485 22.86 15.56 -23.24
CA ARG A 485 21.88 16.63 -23.36
C ARG A 485 20.59 16.30 -22.59
N LEU A 486 20.03 15.12 -22.83
CA LEU A 486 18.80 14.67 -22.16
C LEU A 486 18.95 14.63 -20.64
N LEU A 487 20.08 14.14 -20.12
CA LEU A 487 20.32 14.12 -18.69
C LEU A 487 20.39 15.53 -18.09
N ILE A 488 21.11 16.46 -18.73
CA ILE A 488 21.18 17.85 -18.26
C ILE A 488 19.78 18.48 -18.27
N ASP A 489 19.00 18.26 -19.32
CA ASP A 489 17.63 18.76 -19.43
C ASP A 489 16.72 18.21 -18.32
N LEU A 490 16.94 16.96 -17.91
CA LEU A 490 16.20 16.32 -16.81
C LEU A 490 16.60 16.82 -15.41
N LEU A 491 17.66 17.62 -15.25
CA LEU A 491 18.00 18.25 -13.97
C LEU A 491 16.95 19.25 -13.50
N VAL A 492 16.12 19.78 -14.40
CA VAL A 492 15.03 20.70 -14.06
C VAL A 492 13.65 20.05 -14.04
N SER A 493 13.60 18.71 -14.07
CA SER A 493 12.34 17.97 -13.95
C SER A 493 11.61 18.34 -12.65
N ASN A 494 10.28 18.42 -12.70
CA ASN A 494 9.45 18.59 -11.50
C ASN A 494 9.56 17.41 -10.54
N TYR A 495 9.94 16.23 -11.05
CA TYR A 495 10.05 15.00 -10.25
C TYR A 495 11.46 14.83 -9.67
N ALA A 496 11.56 14.76 -8.33
CA ALA A 496 12.84 14.69 -7.63
C ALA A 496 13.64 13.43 -7.95
N ASP A 497 13.00 12.28 -8.13
CA ASP A 497 13.65 11.01 -8.49
C ASP A 497 14.26 11.03 -9.90
N VAL A 498 13.61 11.70 -10.84
CA VAL A 498 14.14 11.97 -12.19
C VAL A 498 15.40 12.84 -12.10
N ARG A 499 15.36 13.93 -11.31
CA ARG A 499 16.53 14.79 -11.07
C ARG A 499 17.69 14.02 -10.45
N GLU A 500 17.42 13.21 -9.42
CA GLU A 500 18.45 12.43 -8.72
C GLU A 500 19.08 11.35 -9.60
N LEU A 501 18.28 10.56 -10.34
CA LEU A 501 18.80 9.55 -11.26
C LEU A 501 19.62 10.18 -12.39
N SER A 502 19.14 11.30 -12.93
CA SER A 502 19.88 12.02 -13.97
C SER A 502 21.23 12.53 -13.45
N LYS A 503 21.22 13.20 -12.29
CA LYS A 503 22.42 13.69 -11.61
C LYS A 503 23.42 12.58 -11.29
N GLU A 504 22.96 11.42 -10.81
CA GLU A 504 23.84 10.28 -10.53
C GLU A 504 24.56 9.82 -11.82
N MET A 505 23.84 9.72 -12.94
CA MET A 505 24.44 9.34 -14.22
C MET A 505 25.40 10.40 -14.78
N LEU A 506 25.07 11.69 -14.64
CA LEU A 506 26.00 12.78 -14.99
C LEU A 506 27.28 12.73 -14.15
N PHE A 507 27.19 12.38 -12.86
CA PHE A 507 28.37 12.17 -12.01
C PHE A 507 29.22 10.98 -12.42
N ILE A 508 28.61 9.95 -13.01
CA ILE A 508 29.36 8.83 -13.63
C ILE A 508 30.09 9.34 -14.88
N MET A 509 29.43 10.10 -15.76
CA MET A 509 30.00 10.61 -17.01
C MET A 509 31.20 11.54 -16.80
N ILE A 510 31.13 12.46 -15.82
CA ILE A 510 32.26 13.35 -15.52
C ILE A 510 33.42 12.62 -14.84
N SER A 511 33.14 11.55 -14.10
CA SER A 511 34.15 10.74 -13.44
C SER A 511 34.88 9.79 -14.40
N ALA A 512 34.39 9.61 -15.62
CA ALA A 512 35.01 8.78 -16.65
C ALA A 512 36.00 9.60 -17.48
N ASP A 513 37.28 9.22 -17.44
CA ASP A 513 38.37 9.96 -18.08
C ASP A 513 38.15 10.16 -19.59
N GLU A 514 37.61 9.13 -20.28
CA GLU A 514 37.39 9.14 -21.73
C GLU A 514 36.25 10.06 -22.18
N SER A 515 35.22 10.27 -21.35
CA SER A 515 34.08 11.15 -21.67
C SER A 515 34.24 12.56 -21.12
N ARG A 516 35.13 12.78 -20.15
CA ARG A 516 35.26 14.06 -19.44
C ARG A 516 35.52 15.26 -20.35
N GLY A 517 36.37 15.13 -21.36
CA GLY A 517 36.65 16.21 -22.32
C GLY A 517 35.38 16.63 -23.08
N LEU A 518 34.76 15.66 -23.78
CA LEU A 518 33.50 15.85 -24.51
C LEU A 518 32.38 16.41 -23.62
N PHE A 519 32.29 15.90 -22.40
CA PHE A 519 31.32 16.34 -21.40
C PHE A 519 31.50 17.82 -21.08
N LEU A 520 32.73 18.25 -20.80
CA LEU A 520 33.03 19.65 -20.49
C LEU A 520 32.83 20.57 -21.69
N ASP A 521 33.18 20.11 -22.91
CA ASP A 521 33.00 20.89 -24.15
C ASP A 521 31.53 21.14 -24.50
N THR A 522 30.63 20.26 -24.05
CA THR A 522 29.17 20.38 -24.28
C THR A 522 28.50 21.36 -23.30
N LEU A 523 29.16 21.67 -22.18
CA LEU A 523 28.59 22.49 -21.12
C LEU A 523 28.96 23.97 -21.29
N ASP A 524 27.94 24.84 -21.34
CA ASP A 524 28.13 26.27 -21.05
C ASP A 524 27.85 26.53 -19.57
N ALA A 525 28.91 26.58 -18.77
CA ALA A 525 28.81 26.81 -17.33
C ALA A 525 28.16 28.17 -16.99
N ASN A 526 28.32 29.19 -17.84
CA ASN A 526 27.73 30.51 -17.60
C ASN A 526 26.23 30.49 -17.90
N ALA A 527 25.81 29.88 -19.02
CA ALA A 527 24.39 29.71 -19.35
C ALA A 527 23.68 28.88 -18.28
N LEU A 528 24.26 27.74 -17.86
CA LEU A 528 23.71 26.91 -16.79
C LEU A 528 23.58 27.67 -15.47
N LYS A 529 24.59 28.47 -15.11
CA LYS A 529 24.55 29.29 -13.89
C LYS A 529 23.47 30.37 -13.96
N TRP A 530 23.29 31.00 -15.10
CA TRP A 530 22.24 31.98 -15.32
C TRP A 530 20.84 31.34 -15.16
N THR A 531 20.60 30.23 -15.87
CA THR A 531 19.34 29.47 -15.76
C THR A 531 19.09 29.03 -14.33
N ALA A 532 20.08 28.47 -13.65
CA ALA A 532 19.93 28.01 -12.28
C ALA A 532 19.64 29.17 -11.30
N THR A 533 20.23 30.35 -11.51
CA THR A 533 19.95 31.55 -10.68
C THR A 533 18.52 32.02 -10.87
N SER A 534 18.00 31.98 -12.10
CA SER A 534 16.60 32.26 -12.39
C SER A 534 15.68 31.27 -11.68
N LEU A 535 15.97 29.97 -11.76
CA LEU A 535 15.18 28.92 -11.09
C LEU A 535 15.24 29.00 -9.57
N LEU A 536 16.37 29.40 -8.97
CA LEU A 536 16.49 29.62 -7.52
C LEU A 536 15.63 30.80 -7.03
N SER A 537 15.42 31.80 -7.88
CA SER A 537 14.59 32.97 -7.58
C SER A 537 13.10 32.64 -7.64
N ASP A 538 12.75 31.58 -8.36
CA ASP A 538 11.41 31.01 -8.44
C ASP A 538 11.11 30.14 -7.20
N TYR A 539 9.92 30.30 -6.62
CA TYR A 539 9.48 29.42 -5.54
C TYR A 539 9.31 27.98 -6.02
N GLU A 540 8.52 27.72 -7.05
CA GLU A 540 8.22 26.38 -7.56
C GLU A 540 9.50 25.66 -8.01
N LYS A 541 10.32 26.32 -8.82
CA LYS A 541 11.51 25.71 -9.45
C LYS A 541 12.78 25.77 -8.60
N GLY A 542 12.70 26.28 -7.38
CA GLY A 542 13.86 26.45 -6.51
C GLY A 542 14.68 25.18 -6.29
N ASP A 543 14.05 24.00 -6.21
CA ASP A 543 14.75 22.73 -6.00
C ASP A 543 15.49 22.26 -7.27
N ALA A 544 14.93 22.55 -8.44
CA ALA A 544 15.62 22.35 -9.72
C ALA A 544 16.83 23.28 -9.81
N GLY A 545 16.67 24.57 -9.48
CA GLY A 545 17.78 25.53 -9.40
C GLY A 545 18.89 25.06 -8.45
N ALA A 546 18.53 24.57 -7.27
CA ALA A 546 19.48 24.01 -6.29
C ALA A 546 20.21 22.76 -6.82
N THR A 547 19.50 21.88 -7.53
CA THR A 547 20.07 20.69 -8.18
C THR A 547 21.10 21.09 -9.24
N VAL A 548 20.78 22.10 -10.07
CA VAL A 548 21.71 22.60 -11.10
C VAL A 548 22.91 23.30 -10.45
N TYR A 549 22.74 24.03 -9.34
CA TYR A 549 23.86 24.58 -8.55
C TYR A 549 24.78 23.49 -8.01
N GLU A 550 24.25 22.40 -7.45
CA GLU A 550 25.03 21.24 -7.00
C GLU A 550 25.81 20.61 -8.17
N PHE A 551 25.14 20.46 -9.32
CA PHE A 551 25.75 19.95 -10.53
C PHE A 551 26.92 20.84 -10.98
N ILE A 552 26.68 22.14 -11.19
CA ILE A 552 27.71 23.12 -11.57
C ILE A 552 28.88 23.08 -10.58
N PHE A 553 28.61 23.10 -9.27
CA PHE A 553 29.64 23.02 -8.24
C PHE A 553 30.52 21.77 -8.37
N THR A 554 29.92 20.63 -8.71
CA THR A 554 30.64 19.35 -8.86
C THR A 554 31.51 19.31 -10.12
N VAL A 555 31.08 19.98 -11.19
CA VAL A 555 31.81 20.04 -12.46
C VAL A 555 32.90 21.12 -12.47
N MET A 556 32.69 22.23 -11.76
CA MET A 556 33.65 23.34 -11.68
C MET A 556 34.87 23.03 -10.80
N GLY A 557 36.07 23.41 -11.26
CA GLY A 557 37.30 23.27 -10.47
C GLY A 557 37.42 24.27 -9.32
N SER A 558 36.85 25.47 -9.42
CA SER A 558 36.99 26.54 -8.42
C SER A 558 35.91 26.46 -7.32
N GLN A 559 35.92 25.39 -6.52
CA GLN A 559 34.88 25.12 -5.51
C GLN A 559 34.67 26.26 -4.50
N ARG A 560 35.77 26.88 -4.02
CA ARG A 560 35.70 27.96 -3.02
C ARG A 560 34.99 29.22 -3.54
N SER A 561 35.41 29.75 -4.68
CA SER A 561 34.83 30.97 -5.26
C SER A 561 33.33 30.82 -5.51
N PHE A 562 32.89 29.61 -5.88
CA PHE A 562 31.48 29.34 -6.11
C PHE A 562 30.67 29.37 -4.79
N ILE A 563 31.21 28.79 -3.72
CA ILE A 563 30.61 28.84 -2.38
C ILE A 563 30.56 30.29 -1.87
N ASP A 564 31.69 31.02 -1.92
CA ASP A 564 31.75 32.40 -1.43
C ASP A 564 30.75 33.30 -2.18
N GLN A 565 30.67 33.21 -3.52
CA GLN A 565 29.66 33.95 -4.30
C GLN A 565 28.23 33.60 -3.92
N THR A 566 27.93 32.31 -3.70
CA THR A 566 26.58 31.86 -3.31
C THR A 566 26.22 32.37 -1.90
N ILE A 567 27.18 32.37 -0.99
CA ILE A 567 27.05 32.93 0.36
C ILE A 567 26.82 34.44 0.29
N ASP A 568 27.55 35.17 -0.54
CA ASP A 568 27.44 36.62 -0.67
C ASP A 568 26.08 37.03 -1.24
N ILE A 569 25.57 36.30 -2.25
CA ILE A 569 24.21 36.49 -2.80
C ILE A 569 23.17 36.27 -1.70
N LEU A 570 23.22 35.13 -0.99
CA LEU A 570 22.27 34.84 0.08
C LEU A 570 22.37 35.86 1.22
N ALA A 571 23.57 36.29 1.60
CA ALA A 571 23.79 37.30 2.62
C ALA A 571 23.13 38.63 2.23
N GLN A 572 23.26 39.05 0.96
CA GLN A 572 22.60 40.24 0.45
C GLN A 572 21.08 40.09 0.47
N MET A 573 20.53 38.93 0.07
CA MET A 573 19.09 38.69 0.10
C MET A 573 18.51 38.69 1.52
N VAL A 574 19.21 38.07 2.49
CA VAL A 574 18.81 38.09 3.91
C VAL A 574 18.87 39.52 4.46
N GLN A 575 19.91 40.28 4.11
CA GLN A 575 20.03 41.68 4.51
C GLN A 575 18.90 42.53 3.92
N ASN A 576 18.55 42.31 2.64
CA ASN A 576 17.44 42.99 1.99
C ASN A 576 16.12 42.66 2.69
N LEU A 577 15.87 41.39 3.03
CA LEU A 577 14.68 40.97 3.77
C LEU A 577 14.60 41.57 5.19
N GLN A 578 15.75 41.76 5.86
CA GLN A 578 15.79 42.45 7.15
C GLN A 578 15.51 43.95 7.03
N ASN A 579 16.02 44.59 5.97
CA ASN A 579 15.87 46.03 5.74
C ASN A 579 14.46 46.40 5.24
N ASP A 580 13.89 45.56 4.38
CA ASP A 580 12.55 45.71 3.81
C ASP A 580 11.82 44.38 3.82
N SER A 581 11.19 44.05 4.96
CA SER A 581 10.49 42.78 5.10
C SER A 581 9.26 42.66 4.18
N ILE A 582 8.76 43.77 3.63
CA ILE A 582 7.56 43.81 2.79
C ILE A 582 7.93 43.68 1.31
N GLY A 583 8.76 44.60 0.79
CA GLY A 583 9.16 44.58 -0.62
C GLY A 583 10.04 43.38 -0.97
N CYS A 584 10.64 42.71 0.02
CA CYS A 584 11.38 41.46 -0.17
C CYS A 584 10.62 40.22 0.28
N ALA A 585 9.32 40.31 0.60
CA ALA A 585 8.55 39.17 1.13
C ALA A 585 8.43 38.00 0.13
N GLU A 586 8.51 38.29 -1.17
CA GLU A 586 8.53 37.32 -2.26
C GLU A 586 9.93 36.78 -2.58
N ASN A 587 10.99 37.26 -1.90
CA ASN A 587 12.34 36.77 -2.16
C ASN A 587 12.46 35.29 -1.77
N SER A 588 12.74 34.44 -2.75
CA SER A 588 12.94 33.00 -2.52
C SER A 588 14.33 32.69 -1.95
N ILE A 589 14.58 33.04 -0.68
CA ILE A 589 15.87 32.74 -0.02
C ILE A 589 16.04 31.26 0.33
N GLY A 590 14.94 30.51 0.49
CA GLY A 590 14.94 29.08 0.84
C GLY A 590 15.73 28.23 -0.16
N PRO A 591 15.48 28.31 -1.47
CA PRO A 591 16.25 27.61 -2.49
C PRO A 591 17.77 27.83 -2.42
N HIS A 592 18.22 29.03 -2.04
CA HIS A 592 19.66 29.28 -1.85
C HIS A 592 20.24 28.52 -0.66
N PHE A 593 19.49 28.37 0.44
CA PHE A 593 19.86 27.48 1.54
C PHE A 593 19.88 26.01 1.09
N ALA A 594 18.91 25.58 0.27
CA ALA A 594 18.89 24.23 -0.29
C ALA A 594 20.13 23.98 -1.17
N ALA A 595 20.47 24.92 -2.06
CA ALA A 595 21.66 24.86 -2.90
C ALA A 595 22.94 24.74 -2.06
N LEU A 596 23.11 25.57 -1.03
CA LEU A 596 24.25 25.50 -0.12
C LEU A 596 24.30 24.17 0.65
N SER A 597 23.17 23.62 1.05
CA SER A 597 23.10 22.31 1.72
C SER A 597 23.58 21.19 0.81
N LEU A 598 23.15 21.19 -0.45
CA LEU A 598 23.61 20.21 -1.46
C LEU A 598 25.11 20.37 -1.74
N ILE A 599 25.59 21.61 -1.92
CA ILE A 599 27.00 21.91 -2.16
C ILE A 599 27.88 21.46 -0.99
N LEU A 600 27.50 21.77 0.26
CA LEU A 600 28.27 21.36 1.43
C LEU A 600 28.32 19.84 1.61
N ASN A 601 27.27 19.12 1.24
CA ASN A 601 27.33 17.66 1.23
C ASN A 601 28.45 17.14 0.30
N LYS A 602 28.80 17.86 -0.76
CA LYS A 602 29.89 17.51 -1.70
C LYS A 602 31.24 18.17 -1.41
N PHE A 603 31.27 19.29 -0.68
CA PHE A 603 32.51 20.01 -0.38
C PHE A 603 33.50 19.15 0.43
N ASN A 604 34.76 19.09 -0.01
CA ASN A 604 35.83 18.35 0.65
C ASN A 604 36.49 19.22 1.74
N SER A 605 36.23 18.92 3.01
CA SER A 605 36.76 19.70 4.15
C SER A 605 38.23 19.40 4.49
N GLU A 606 38.77 18.25 4.06
CA GLU A 606 40.10 17.80 4.50
C GLU A 606 41.22 18.67 3.93
N GLU A 607 41.06 19.21 2.71
CA GLU A 607 42.10 20.00 2.03
C GLU A 607 42.23 21.45 2.55
N ASN A 608 41.20 22.00 3.22
CA ASN A 608 41.14 23.43 3.58
C ASN A 608 40.51 23.70 4.96
N HIS A 609 41.15 23.21 6.03
CA HIS A 609 40.57 23.23 7.40
C HIS A 609 40.25 24.64 7.95
N GLN A 610 41.20 25.60 7.86
CA GLN A 610 40.99 26.96 8.36
C GLN A 610 39.90 27.71 7.59
N ASP A 611 39.81 27.50 6.28
CA ASP A 611 38.79 28.12 5.45
C ASP A 611 37.40 27.51 5.68
N THR A 612 37.34 26.19 5.92
CA THR A 612 36.09 25.49 6.26
C THR A 612 35.46 26.09 7.53
N SER A 613 36.24 26.32 8.59
CA SER A 613 35.74 26.93 9.82
C SER A 613 35.13 28.32 9.60
N LYS A 614 35.73 29.15 8.73
CA LYS A 614 35.20 30.48 8.37
C LYS A 614 33.89 30.38 7.59
N ILE A 615 33.81 29.47 6.62
CA ILE A 615 32.58 29.22 5.84
C ILE A 615 31.45 28.79 6.77
N ILE A 616 31.69 27.80 7.62
CA ILE A 616 30.68 27.30 8.57
C ILE A 616 30.22 28.41 9.53
N SER A 617 31.14 29.23 10.03
CA SER A 617 30.79 30.37 10.88
C SER A 617 29.93 31.41 10.15
N LYS A 618 30.23 31.73 8.88
CA LYS A 618 29.38 32.63 8.06
C LYS A 618 27.97 32.05 7.89
N LEU A 619 27.87 30.76 7.61
CA LEU A 619 26.58 30.09 7.37
C LEU A 619 25.72 30.00 8.62
N ILE A 620 26.28 29.65 9.79
CA ILE A 620 25.54 29.66 11.06
C ILE A 620 24.99 31.06 11.34
N ASN A 621 25.82 32.10 11.15
CA ASN A 621 25.38 33.49 11.30
C ASN A 621 24.27 33.87 10.31
N LEU A 622 24.32 33.38 9.07
CA LEU A 622 23.25 33.60 8.09
C LEU A 622 21.94 32.93 8.47
N VAL A 623 21.98 31.71 9.01
CA VAL A 623 20.78 31.03 9.52
C VAL A 623 20.15 31.81 10.67
N LEU A 624 20.97 32.29 11.62
CA LEU A 624 20.51 33.13 12.74
C LEU A 624 19.88 34.44 12.24
N LYS A 625 20.51 35.12 11.28
CA LYS A 625 19.94 36.35 10.67
C LYS A 625 18.63 36.07 9.91
N SER A 626 18.58 34.96 9.17
CA SER A 626 17.37 34.53 8.45
C SER A 626 16.22 34.23 9.40
N TRP A 627 16.50 33.63 10.56
CA TRP A 627 15.52 33.46 11.63
C TRP A 627 14.95 34.80 12.08
N GLU A 628 15.80 35.78 12.40
CA GLU A 628 15.30 37.11 12.81
C GLU A 628 14.49 37.82 11.72
N ALA A 629 14.83 37.60 10.45
CA ALA A 629 14.08 38.16 9.31
C ALA A 629 12.68 37.55 9.16
N THR A 630 12.52 36.25 9.46
CA THR A 630 11.31 35.48 9.13
C THR A 630 10.43 35.13 10.34
N ARG A 631 10.95 35.19 11.57
CA ARG A 631 10.25 34.79 12.81
C ARG A 631 8.89 35.45 12.98
N ASN A 632 8.74 36.71 12.59
CA ASN A 632 7.49 37.46 12.76
C ASN A 632 6.35 36.88 11.90
N VAL A 633 6.67 36.19 10.81
CA VAL A 633 5.69 35.52 9.94
C VAL A 633 5.30 34.16 10.53
N VAL A 634 6.28 33.30 10.82
CA VAL A 634 6.04 31.90 11.24
C VAL A 634 5.62 31.73 12.70
N CYS A 635 5.85 32.74 13.55
CA CYS A 635 5.46 32.75 14.96
C CYS A 635 4.15 33.50 15.23
N HIS A 636 3.56 34.18 14.23
CA HIS A 636 2.29 34.87 14.40
C HIS A 636 1.14 33.87 14.53
N ASP A 637 0.13 34.21 15.32
CA ASP A 637 -1.08 33.39 15.49
C ASP A 637 -2.00 33.53 14.27
N SER A 638 -1.58 33.03 13.12
CA SER A 638 -2.41 33.02 11.91
C SER A 638 -3.33 31.80 11.87
N ALA A 639 -4.21 31.66 12.88
CA ALA A 639 -5.30 30.68 12.79
C ALA A 639 -6.18 30.91 11.53
N HIS A 640 -6.15 32.13 10.99
CA HIS A 640 -6.92 32.57 9.83
C HIS A 640 -6.06 33.16 8.69
N GLY A 641 -4.75 32.86 8.64
CA GLY A 641 -3.87 33.38 7.58
C GLY A 641 -3.46 34.85 7.72
N ILE A 642 -4.02 35.58 8.69
CA ILE A 642 -3.70 36.99 8.94
C ILE A 642 -2.26 37.10 9.43
N LEU A 643 -1.44 37.85 8.69
CA LEU A 643 -0.08 38.20 9.08
C LEU A 643 -0.07 39.36 10.09
N PRO A 644 1.06 39.62 10.77
CA PRO A 644 1.21 40.83 11.58
C PRO A 644 0.79 42.10 10.80
N GLU A 645 0.21 43.09 11.48
CA GLU A 645 -0.35 44.32 10.88
C GLU A 645 0.61 45.01 9.88
N LYS A 646 1.93 44.90 10.09
CA LYS A 646 2.94 45.42 9.16
C LYS A 646 2.87 44.82 7.73
N TYR A 647 2.28 43.65 7.55
CA TYR A 647 2.07 43.02 6.24
C TYR A 647 0.66 43.25 5.69
N ALA A 648 -0.24 43.85 6.47
CA ALA A 648 -1.59 44.14 6.00
C ALA A 648 -1.53 45.14 4.83
N ASN A 649 -2.28 44.86 3.77
CA ASN A 649 -2.38 45.71 2.57
C ASN A 649 -1.06 45.97 1.83
N CYS A 650 -0.06 45.09 1.94
CA CYS A 650 1.21 45.26 1.23
C CYS A 650 1.16 44.93 -0.28
N GLY A 651 0.05 44.40 -0.78
CA GLY A 651 -0.12 44.00 -2.17
C GLY A 651 0.33 42.58 -2.51
N VAL A 652 0.98 41.87 -1.56
CA VAL A 652 1.37 40.45 -1.71
C VAL A 652 0.39 39.57 -0.95
N PRO A 653 -0.12 38.47 -1.54
CA PRO A 653 -1.01 37.56 -0.82
C PRO A 653 -0.34 36.93 0.41
N ASP A 654 -1.05 36.87 1.54
CA ASP A 654 -0.53 36.32 2.81
C ASP A 654 0.07 34.90 2.64
N GLN A 655 -0.56 34.07 1.81
CA GLN A 655 -0.10 32.71 1.53
C GLN A 655 1.30 32.67 0.88
N VAL A 656 1.63 33.63 0.01
CA VAL A 656 2.95 33.72 -0.62
C VAL A 656 4.00 34.03 0.45
N ILE A 657 3.75 35.05 1.28
CA ILE A 657 4.66 35.46 2.36
C ILE A 657 4.91 34.31 3.35
N ILE A 658 3.83 33.62 3.78
CA ILE A 658 3.92 32.45 4.67
C ILE A 658 4.73 31.33 4.01
N SER A 659 4.51 31.06 2.72
CA SER A 659 5.18 29.99 1.98
C SER A 659 6.69 30.25 1.84
N HIS A 660 7.08 31.48 1.54
CA HIS A 660 8.49 31.90 1.47
C HIS A 660 9.18 31.84 2.84
N ALA A 661 8.54 32.37 3.89
CA ALA A 661 9.08 32.31 5.24
C ALA A 661 9.21 30.87 5.75
N PHE A 662 8.20 30.03 5.51
CA PHE A 662 8.26 28.60 5.82
C PHE A 662 9.42 27.92 5.09
N ARG A 663 9.55 28.13 3.77
CA ARG A 663 10.63 27.51 2.98
C ARG A 663 12.00 27.97 3.44
N ALA A 664 12.16 29.25 3.79
CA ALA A 664 13.39 29.76 4.36
C ALA A 664 13.80 29.02 5.65
N ILE A 665 12.86 28.83 6.59
CA ILE A 665 13.10 28.08 7.82
C ILE A 665 13.41 26.61 7.54
N LYS A 666 12.65 25.97 6.65
CA LYS A 666 12.84 24.57 6.28
C LYS A 666 14.24 24.33 5.74
N GLU A 667 14.64 25.09 4.73
CA GLU A 667 15.93 24.88 4.05
C GLU A 667 17.11 25.36 4.91
N ALA A 668 16.94 26.42 5.73
CA ALA A 668 17.97 26.82 6.70
C ALA A 668 18.17 25.78 7.80
N SER A 669 17.10 25.10 8.24
CA SER A 669 17.18 24.02 9.22
C SER A 669 17.86 22.78 8.64
N TYR A 670 17.61 22.48 7.36
CA TYR A 670 18.29 21.40 6.63
C TYR A 670 19.79 21.72 6.42
N LEU A 671 20.14 22.98 6.19
CA LEU A 671 21.53 23.43 6.17
C LEU A 671 22.21 23.18 7.53
N LEU A 672 21.58 23.58 8.64
CA LEU A 672 22.12 23.30 9.98
C LEU A 672 22.26 21.80 10.24
N GLU A 673 21.30 20.98 9.81
CA GLU A 673 21.38 19.52 9.90
C GLU A 673 22.61 18.99 9.16
N THR A 674 22.87 19.49 7.95
CA THR A 674 24.06 19.14 7.14
C THR A 674 25.35 19.54 7.87
N ILE A 675 25.38 20.76 8.44
CA ILE A 675 26.52 21.27 9.21
C ILE A 675 26.81 20.38 10.43
N LEU A 676 25.78 20.10 11.23
CA LEU A 676 25.86 19.29 12.46
C LEU A 676 26.39 17.87 12.20
N LYS A 677 25.98 17.27 11.07
CA LYS A 677 26.38 15.90 10.71
C LYS A 677 27.80 15.78 10.18
N LYS A 678 28.30 16.78 9.44
CA LYS A 678 29.53 16.63 8.64
C LYS A 678 30.73 17.44 9.14
N TYR A 679 30.53 18.58 9.80
CA TYR A 679 31.61 19.53 10.09
C TYR A 679 31.94 19.63 11.59
N PRO A 680 33.20 19.89 11.96
CA PRO A 680 33.55 20.17 13.36
C PRO A 680 32.98 21.51 13.80
N LEU A 681 32.44 21.57 15.02
CA LEU A 681 31.83 22.75 15.61
C LEU A 681 32.44 23.06 16.97
N THR A 682 32.56 24.35 17.30
CA THR A 682 32.95 24.78 18.65
C THR A 682 31.77 24.65 19.61
N ARG A 683 32.07 24.64 20.92
CA ARG A 683 31.02 24.66 21.95
C ARG A 683 30.09 25.87 21.80
N ASP A 684 30.65 27.06 21.57
CA ASP A 684 29.86 28.29 21.39
C ASP A 684 28.90 28.22 20.18
N GLN A 685 29.34 27.56 19.10
CA GLN A 685 28.48 27.31 17.93
C GLN A 685 27.35 26.34 18.26
N LEU A 686 27.64 25.27 19.00
CA LEU A 686 26.61 24.32 19.46
C LEU A 686 25.62 25.00 20.41
N ASP A 687 26.09 25.81 21.35
CA ASP A 687 25.22 26.57 22.25
C ASP A 687 24.29 27.50 21.46
N SER A 688 24.83 28.23 20.47
CA SER A 688 24.03 29.12 19.59
C SER A 688 22.97 28.36 18.77
N ILE A 689 23.32 27.17 18.25
CA ILE A 689 22.40 26.32 17.50
C ILE A 689 21.31 25.73 18.42
N GLY A 690 21.71 25.30 19.62
CA GLY A 690 20.80 24.78 20.64
C GLY A 690 19.78 25.84 21.06
N ASP A 691 20.24 27.06 21.35
CA ASP A 691 19.39 28.19 21.69
C ASP A 691 18.40 28.52 20.57
N LEU A 692 18.85 28.50 19.31
CA LEU A 692 17.97 28.69 18.16
C LEU A 692 16.86 27.63 18.12
N PHE A 693 17.19 26.33 18.22
CA PHE A 693 16.19 25.27 18.17
C PHE A 693 15.19 25.35 19.33
N ILE A 694 15.66 25.70 20.53
CA ILE A 694 14.79 25.87 21.71
C ILE A 694 13.83 27.04 21.50
N VAL A 695 14.32 28.18 21.01
CA VAL A 695 13.50 29.35 20.69
C VAL A 695 12.49 29.00 19.60
N GLN A 696 12.90 28.33 18.53
CA GLN A 696 12.03 27.90 17.43
C GLN A 696 10.93 26.94 17.90
N LEU A 697 11.28 25.88 18.62
CA LEU A 697 10.30 24.94 19.19
C LEU A 697 9.29 25.60 20.12
N SER A 698 9.71 26.66 20.82
CA SER A 698 8.86 27.37 21.78
C SER A 698 7.96 28.43 21.12
N THR A 699 8.38 28.98 19.99
CA THR A 699 7.75 30.17 19.38
C THR A 699 7.05 29.91 18.04
N ILE A 700 7.50 28.97 17.22
CA ILE A 700 6.90 28.70 15.91
C ILE A 700 5.45 28.22 16.07
N ARG A 701 4.55 28.77 15.25
CA ARG A 701 3.13 28.41 15.18
C ARG A 701 2.75 27.72 13.87
N HIS A 702 3.45 28.04 12.79
CA HIS A 702 3.27 27.37 11.50
C HIS A 702 3.67 25.89 11.61
N SER A 703 2.70 24.98 11.45
CA SER A 703 2.89 23.54 11.66
C SER A 703 3.98 22.95 10.77
N GLY A 704 4.04 23.35 9.49
CA GLY A 704 5.09 22.91 8.57
C GLY A 704 6.48 23.37 9.00
N ALA A 705 6.60 24.62 9.48
CA ALA A 705 7.88 25.16 9.94
C ALA A 705 8.34 24.46 11.23
N PHE A 706 7.40 24.17 12.12
CA PHE A 706 7.67 23.39 13.33
C PHE A 706 8.17 21.98 13.01
N GLN A 707 7.56 21.28 12.05
CA GLN A 707 8.02 19.94 11.67
C GLN A 707 9.40 19.97 10.97
N ALA A 708 9.68 21.03 10.21
CA ALA A 708 10.94 21.16 9.47
C ALA A 708 12.18 21.35 10.37
N VAL A 709 12.04 21.85 11.60
CA VAL A 709 13.18 22.02 12.53
C VAL A 709 13.59 20.73 13.25
N LEU A 710 12.70 19.73 13.32
CA LEU A 710 12.90 18.51 14.12
C LEU A 710 14.08 17.63 13.65
N PRO A 711 14.33 17.41 12.34
CA PRO A 711 15.51 16.68 11.87
C PRO A 711 16.82 17.33 12.32
N GLY A 712 16.90 18.67 12.25
CA GLY A 712 18.04 19.46 12.71
C GLY A 712 18.26 19.32 14.23
N LEU A 713 17.20 19.44 15.02
CA LEU A 713 17.26 19.20 16.48
C LEU A 713 17.75 17.79 16.81
N LYS A 714 17.30 16.78 16.08
CA LYS A 714 17.75 15.40 16.27
C LYS A 714 19.24 15.24 15.98
N ALA A 715 19.73 15.85 14.89
CA ALA A 715 21.16 15.86 14.59
C ALA A 715 21.97 16.58 15.68
N PHE A 716 21.46 17.69 16.19
CA PHE A 716 22.03 18.42 17.32
C PHE A 716 22.11 17.55 18.58
N CYS A 717 21.02 16.90 18.99
CA CYS A 717 21.04 16.02 20.16
C CYS A 717 22.00 14.84 19.99
N ILE A 718 22.05 14.21 18.83
CA ILE A 718 23.02 13.13 18.58
C ILE A 718 24.46 13.66 18.72
N ARG A 719 24.76 14.81 18.12
CA ARG A 719 26.07 15.45 18.20
C ARG A 719 26.45 15.80 19.64
N CYS A 720 25.57 16.46 20.39
CA CYS A 720 25.82 16.79 21.80
C CYS A 720 25.98 15.54 22.66
N GLN A 721 25.20 14.47 22.43
CA GLN A 721 25.36 13.23 23.19
C GLN A 721 26.74 12.58 22.98
N LEU A 722 27.36 12.77 21.81
CA LEU A 722 28.68 12.21 21.51
C LEU A 722 29.83 13.08 22.04
N GLU A 723 29.70 14.40 21.99
CA GLU A 723 30.80 15.33 22.28
C GLU A 723 30.66 16.06 23.63
N PHE A 724 29.45 16.47 23.99
CA PHE A 724 29.17 17.26 25.19
C PHE A 724 27.84 16.84 25.87
N PRO A 725 27.73 15.61 26.42
CA PRO A 725 26.47 15.09 26.99
C PRO A 725 25.82 16.00 28.04
N ALA A 726 26.65 16.72 28.81
CA ALA A 726 26.21 17.65 29.84
C ALA A 726 25.24 18.73 29.32
N ILE A 727 25.37 19.16 28.05
CA ILE A 727 24.45 20.12 27.41
C ILE A 727 23.02 19.56 27.41
N LEU A 728 22.86 18.28 27.07
CA LEU A 728 21.55 17.64 27.00
C LEU A 728 20.96 17.37 28.38
N GLU A 729 21.79 16.99 29.35
CA GLU A 729 21.35 16.80 30.74
C GLU A 729 20.85 18.13 31.34
N GLU A 730 21.59 19.21 31.10
CA GLU A 730 21.21 20.55 31.54
C GLU A 730 19.93 21.02 30.85
N LEU A 731 19.83 20.82 29.54
CA LEU A 731 18.64 21.12 28.73
C LEU A 731 17.41 20.39 29.27
N LEU A 732 17.48 19.07 29.42
CA LEU A 732 16.37 18.25 29.90
C LEU A 732 15.98 18.61 31.34
N SER A 733 16.96 18.86 32.21
CA SER A 733 16.74 19.32 33.58
C SER A 733 16.04 20.68 33.62
N LYS A 734 16.48 21.65 32.80
CA LYS A 734 15.83 22.96 32.67
C LYS A 734 14.40 22.83 32.14
N SER A 735 14.19 22.04 31.10
CA SER A 735 12.88 21.81 30.47
C SER A 735 11.88 21.12 31.40
N VAL A 736 12.31 20.11 32.16
CA VAL A 736 11.44 19.44 33.16
C VAL A 736 11.21 20.33 34.38
N LYS A 737 12.17 21.16 34.78
CA LYS A 737 11.96 22.16 35.84
C LYS A 737 10.99 23.25 35.41
N SER A 738 11.03 23.71 34.16
CA SER A 738 10.09 24.73 33.66
C SER A 738 8.65 24.24 33.59
N LEU A 739 8.41 22.92 33.54
CA LEU A 739 7.06 22.36 33.70
C LEU A 739 6.41 22.73 35.05
N LYS A 740 7.21 22.96 36.10
CA LYS A 740 6.71 23.30 37.43
C LYS A 740 6.35 24.78 37.57
N SER A 741 6.85 25.66 36.70
CA SER A 741 6.57 27.10 36.78
C SER A 741 5.21 27.44 36.14
N LYS A 742 4.31 28.04 36.93
CA LYS A 742 2.94 28.43 36.52
C LYS A 742 2.92 29.78 35.78
N THR A 743 3.37 29.87 34.52
CA THR A 743 3.61 31.20 33.91
C THR A 743 2.80 31.56 32.67
N GLN A 744 1.93 30.72 32.10
CA GLN A 744 1.21 31.10 30.86
C GLN A 744 -0.31 30.78 30.91
N HIS A 745 -1.11 31.76 30.47
CA HIS A 745 -2.52 31.55 30.10
C HIS A 745 -2.62 30.47 29.02
N ILE A 746 -3.73 29.70 29.02
CA ILE A 746 -4.05 28.68 28.01
C ILE A 746 -4.10 29.30 26.62
N THR A 747 -2.94 29.39 26.01
CA THR A 747 -2.75 29.42 24.57
C THR A 747 -1.90 28.20 24.31
N ARG A 748 -2.24 27.40 23.30
CA ARG A 748 -1.70 26.08 22.88
C ARG A 748 -0.16 25.85 22.96
N ARG A 749 0.52 26.09 24.09
CA ARG A 749 1.96 26.46 24.19
C ARG A 749 2.90 25.46 24.88
N SER A 750 2.53 24.19 25.01
CA SER A 750 3.49 23.12 25.37
C SER A 750 3.85 22.17 24.24
N GLY A 751 3.32 22.38 23.03
CA GLY A 751 3.49 21.44 21.91
C GLY A 751 4.94 21.07 21.59
N GLY A 752 5.89 22.00 21.70
CA GLY A 752 7.32 21.76 21.42
C GLY A 752 8.05 20.92 22.46
N LEU A 753 7.59 20.94 23.71
CA LEU A 753 8.31 20.34 24.82
C LEU A 753 8.31 18.79 24.78
N PRO A 754 7.18 18.10 24.51
CA PRO A 754 7.20 16.65 24.29
C PRO A 754 8.17 16.22 23.19
N PHE A 755 8.29 16.99 22.09
CA PHE A 755 9.28 16.71 21.03
C PHE A 755 10.71 16.91 21.50
N LEU A 756 10.99 18.00 22.24
CA LEU A 756 12.30 18.24 22.82
C LEU A 756 12.71 17.09 23.75
N VAL A 757 11.84 16.72 24.69
CA VAL A 757 12.07 15.64 25.65
C VAL A 757 12.34 14.32 24.93
N THR A 758 11.46 13.93 24.00
CA THR A 758 11.61 12.66 23.27
C THR A 758 12.84 12.64 22.37
N THR A 759 13.20 13.77 21.75
CA THR A 759 14.38 13.86 20.90
C THR A 759 15.67 13.72 21.69
N VAL A 760 15.77 14.40 22.84
CA VAL A 760 16.91 14.27 23.76
C VAL A 760 17.02 12.84 24.29
N LEU A 761 15.92 12.27 24.79
CA LEU A 761 15.90 10.89 25.30
C LEU A 761 16.21 9.85 24.22
N SER A 762 15.82 10.11 22.97
CA SER A 762 16.13 9.24 21.83
C SER A 762 17.59 9.27 21.41
N ALA A 763 18.32 10.33 21.74
CA ALA A 763 19.76 10.43 21.50
C ALA A 763 20.57 9.67 22.55
N GLU A 764 20.03 9.42 23.75
CA GLU A 764 20.72 8.69 24.81
C GLU A 764 21.19 7.29 24.37
N VAL A 765 22.50 7.09 24.34
CA VAL A 765 23.16 5.81 23.99
C VAL A 765 23.63 5.01 25.21
N THR A 766 23.57 5.60 26.40
CA THR A 766 24.07 5.00 27.65
C THR A 766 23.28 3.74 28.00
N LYS A 767 23.98 2.64 28.27
CA LYS A 767 23.36 1.37 28.67
C LYS A 767 22.50 1.56 29.93
N GLY A 768 21.27 1.05 29.91
CA GLY A 768 20.29 1.22 30.99
C GLY A 768 19.44 2.50 30.90
N ARG A 769 19.82 3.45 30.04
CA ARG A 769 19.08 4.70 29.78
C ARG A 769 18.68 5.49 31.05
N PRO A 770 19.64 5.87 31.91
CA PRO A 770 19.36 6.61 33.14
C PRO A 770 18.64 7.95 32.93
N LEU A 771 18.84 8.65 31.81
CA LEU A 771 18.11 9.88 31.52
C LEU A 771 16.64 9.59 31.25
N LEU A 772 16.31 8.54 30.50
CA LEU A 772 14.93 8.09 30.30
C LEU A 772 14.26 7.76 31.63
N GLN A 773 14.90 6.96 32.48
CA GLN A 773 14.37 6.57 33.79
C GLN A 773 14.10 7.80 34.67
N LYS A 774 15.13 8.61 34.90
CA LYS A 774 15.05 9.82 35.74
C LYS A 774 14.03 10.83 35.19
N THR A 775 13.92 10.95 33.87
CA THR A 775 12.96 11.88 33.25
C THR A 775 11.54 11.37 33.39
N PHE A 776 11.31 10.08 33.14
CA PHE A 776 9.99 9.48 33.31
C PHE A 776 9.51 9.56 34.75
N GLU A 777 10.38 9.27 35.72
CA GLU A 777 10.10 9.44 37.16
C GLU A 777 9.72 10.88 37.50
N ASN A 778 10.50 11.86 37.01
CA ASN A 778 10.18 13.28 37.25
C ASN A 778 8.87 13.71 36.58
N LEU A 779 8.58 13.22 35.38
CA LEU A 779 7.30 13.50 34.70
C LEU A 779 6.14 12.87 35.45
N LEU A 780 6.29 11.64 35.95
CA LEU A 780 5.27 10.97 36.76
C LEU A 780 5.01 11.74 38.07
N LEU A 781 6.06 12.25 38.72
CA LEU A 781 5.94 13.12 39.90
C LEU A 781 5.19 14.42 39.57
N VAL A 782 5.46 15.04 38.42
CA VAL A 782 4.74 16.25 37.99
C VAL A 782 3.29 15.94 37.63
N ALA A 783 3.03 14.81 36.97
CA ALA A 783 1.68 14.36 36.59
C ALA A 783 0.80 14.04 37.81
N ARG A 784 1.41 13.63 38.93
CA ARG A 784 0.73 13.31 40.20
C ARG A 784 0.64 14.50 41.16
N LEU A 785 1.04 15.71 40.76
CA LEU A 785 0.87 16.89 41.61
C LEU A 785 -0.62 17.14 41.91
N PRO A 786 -0.98 17.57 43.13
CA PRO A 786 -2.37 17.86 43.47
C PRO A 786 -2.92 18.96 42.57
N ILE A 787 -4.15 18.76 42.10
CA ILE A 787 -4.86 19.70 41.23
C ILE A 787 -5.36 20.87 42.10
N PRO A 788 -4.91 22.12 41.87
CA PRO A 788 -5.44 23.27 42.60
C PRO A 788 -6.90 23.56 42.21
N PRO A 789 -7.78 23.95 43.15
CA PRO A 789 -9.16 24.32 42.82
C PRO A 789 -9.22 25.59 41.95
N HIS A 790 -10.14 25.61 40.97
CA HIS A 790 -10.50 26.76 40.11
C HIS A 790 -9.40 27.34 39.17
N GLN A 791 -8.62 26.51 38.46
CA GLN A 791 -7.61 26.99 37.47
C GLN A 791 -7.85 26.47 36.04
N ASP A 792 -9.06 26.62 35.51
CA ASP A 792 -9.37 26.30 34.10
C ASP A 792 -8.74 27.29 33.08
N GLU A 793 -8.04 28.34 33.54
CA GLU A 793 -7.45 29.39 32.69
C GLU A 793 -5.92 29.28 32.48
N PHE A 794 -5.26 28.34 33.16
CA PHE A 794 -3.80 28.20 33.16
C PHE A 794 -3.34 26.83 32.64
N ASP A 795 -2.17 26.79 31.99
CA ASP A 795 -1.52 25.53 31.63
C ASP A 795 -1.17 24.72 32.89
N LEU A 796 -1.79 23.55 33.04
CA LEU A 796 -1.53 22.65 34.16
C LEU A 796 -0.21 21.87 33.95
N PRO A 797 0.70 21.88 34.94
CA PRO A 797 1.90 21.04 34.92
C PRO A 797 1.59 19.57 34.64
N GLN A 798 0.48 19.06 35.16
CA GLN A 798 0.02 17.68 34.99
C GLN A 798 -0.27 17.34 33.53
N VAL A 799 -0.98 18.25 32.82
CA VAL A 799 -1.33 18.07 31.40
C VAL A 799 -0.06 17.99 30.55
N ASN A 800 0.89 18.89 30.81
CA ASN A 800 2.16 18.94 30.10
C ASN A 800 3.02 17.70 30.37
N ALA A 801 3.04 17.23 31.61
CA ALA A 801 3.75 16.01 31.98
C ALA A 801 3.13 14.76 31.31
N ILE A 802 1.80 14.63 31.32
CA ILE A 802 1.10 13.52 30.65
C ILE A 802 1.32 13.57 29.14
N ASN A 803 1.34 14.75 28.52
CA ASN A 803 1.68 14.88 27.09
C ASN A 803 3.12 14.44 26.80
N CYS A 804 4.09 14.74 27.68
CA CYS A 804 5.45 14.24 27.54
C CYS A 804 5.52 12.71 27.71
N ILE A 805 4.80 12.15 28.69
CA ILE A 805 4.69 10.70 28.89
C ILE A 805 4.08 10.03 27.64
N ASN A 806 2.98 10.58 27.13
CA ASN A 806 2.34 10.09 25.92
C ASN A 806 3.31 10.11 24.72
N ALA A 807 4.06 11.20 24.54
CA ALA A 807 5.06 11.29 23.48
C ALA A 807 6.18 10.24 23.63
N ILE A 808 6.60 9.90 24.86
CA ILE A 808 7.58 8.83 25.12
C ILE A 808 7.03 7.46 24.66
N PHE A 809 5.74 7.17 24.86
CA PHE A 809 5.13 5.92 24.39
C PHE A 809 4.94 5.86 22.88
N VAL A 810 4.71 7.01 22.24
CA VAL A 810 4.50 7.12 20.79
C VAL A 810 5.83 7.05 20.02
N GLU A 811 6.93 7.58 20.57
CA GLU A 811 8.23 7.62 19.90
C GLU A 811 8.80 6.21 19.64
N PRO A 812 8.95 5.78 18.37
CA PRO A 812 9.39 4.42 18.03
C PRO A 812 10.71 4.01 18.68
N LYS A 813 11.71 4.91 18.79
CA LYS A 813 13.01 4.62 19.41
C LYS A 813 12.96 4.45 20.93
N LEU A 814 11.88 4.89 21.57
CA LEU A 814 11.64 4.74 23.02
C LEU A 814 10.63 3.63 23.31
N SER A 815 9.75 3.32 22.35
CA SER A 815 8.61 2.40 22.50
C SER A 815 8.93 1.03 23.11
N VAL A 816 10.06 0.42 22.77
CA VAL A 816 10.48 -0.87 23.33
C VAL A 816 10.92 -0.71 24.79
N HIS A 817 11.65 0.37 25.07
CA HIS A 817 12.27 0.62 26.36
C HIS A 817 11.29 1.14 27.42
N CYS A 818 10.16 1.71 27.01
CA CYS A 818 9.11 2.16 27.93
C CYS A 818 8.09 1.07 28.30
N THR A 819 8.25 -0.16 27.80
CA THR A 819 7.34 -1.29 28.13
C THR A 819 7.25 -1.53 29.64
N SER A 820 8.35 -1.31 30.38
CA SER A 820 8.39 -1.41 31.83
C SER A 820 7.54 -0.36 32.54
N PHE A 821 7.23 0.76 31.89
CA PHE A 821 6.44 1.86 32.44
C PHE A 821 4.94 1.79 32.08
N VAL A 822 4.52 0.78 31.31
CA VAL A 822 3.12 0.65 30.85
C VAL A 822 2.17 0.58 32.02
N SER A 823 2.54 -0.11 33.10
CA SER A 823 1.69 -0.26 34.28
C SER A 823 1.46 1.07 34.99
N GLU A 824 2.52 1.84 35.30
CA GLU A 824 2.38 3.15 35.95
C GLU A 824 1.67 4.18 35.06
N ALA A 825 1.90 4.12 33.74
CA ALA A 825 1.24 5.01 32.79
C ALA A 825 -0.24 4.67 32.59
N LEU A 826 -0.59 3.38 32.60
CA LEU A 826 -1.97 2.92 32.50
C LEU A 826 -2.76 3.30 33.75
N GLU A 827 -2.16 3.12 34.92
CA GLU A 827 -2.71 3.60 36.19
C GLU A 827 -2.95 5.12 36.14
N LEU A 828 -1.94 5.91 35.74
CA LEU A 828 -2.05 7.36 35.60
C LEU A 828 -3.17 7.79 34.64
N ALA A 829 -3.29 7.12 33.49
CA ALA A 829 -4.33 7.42 32.51
C ALA A 829 -5.73 7.14 33.10
N LEU A 830 -5.92 5.97 33.71
CA LEU A 830 -7.21 5.54 34.24
C LEU A 830 -7.68 6.37 35.44
N LEU A 831 -6.77 6.83 36.30
CA LEU A 831 -7.08 7.68 37.46
C LEU A 831 -7.67 9.05 37.08
N ASN A 832 -7.53 9.49 35.83
CA ASN A 832 -7.96 10.81 35.36
C ASN A 832 -9.10 10.74 34.33
N PHE A 833 -9.72 9.57 34.13
CA PHE A 833 -10.80 9.39 33.15
C PHE A 833 -12.09 10.12 33.52
N ASP A 834 -12.38 10.22 34.81
CA ASP A 834 -13.54 10.91 35.39
C ASP A 834 -13.18 12.30 35.91
N CYS A 835 -11.98 12.82 35.59
CA CYS A 835 -11.57 14.16 35.99
C CYS A 835 -12.49 15.22 35.37
N ASP A 836 -12.97 16.16 36.19
CA ASP A 836 -13.80 17.29 35.73
C ASP A 836 -13.01 18.23 34.79
N ILE A 837 -11.67 18.31 34.93
CA ILE A 837 -10.82 19.14 34.07
C ILE A 837 -10.68 18.50 32.69
N TRP A 838 -11.28 19.13 31.69
CA TRP A 838 -11.31 18.66 30.30
C TRP A 838 -9.91 18.37 29.73
N ALA A 839 -8.94 19.26 29.96
CA ALA A 839 -7.58 19.10 29.43
C ALA A 839 -6.86 17.87 30.01
N LEU A 840 -7.05 17.60 31.31
CA LEU A 840 -6.45 16.47 32.00
C LEU A 840 -7.11 15.14 31.59
N ARG A 841 -8.43 15.16 31.44
CA ARG A 841 -9.18 14.01 30.91
C ARG A 841 -8.74 13.66 29.49
N ASN A 842 -8.64 14.66 28.60
CA ASN A 842 -8.24 14.42 27.21
C ASN A 842 -6.82 13.88 27.07
N CYS A 843 -5.83 14.45 27.76
CA CYS A 843 -4.48 13.93 27.69
C CYS A 843 -4.37 12.52 28.27
N SER A 844 -5.18 12.19 29.26
CA SER A 844 -5.27 10.84 29.84
C SER A 844 -5.93 9.84 28.88
N ILE A 845 -6.99 10.23 28.17
CA ILE A 845 -7.61 9.41 27.11
C ILE A 845 -6.63 9.19 25.95
N MET A 846 -5.88 10.22 25.54
CA MET A 846 -4.83 10.08 24.52
C MET A 846 -3.73 9.11 24.98
N LEU A 847 -3.26 9.25 26.21
CA LEU A 847 -2.28 8.33 26.80
C LEU A 847 -2.83 6.89 26.81
N PHE A 848 -4.06 6.69 27.27
CA PHE A 848 -4.69 5.38 27.26
C PHE A 848 -4.80 4.80 25.85
N THR A 849 -5.17 5.61 24.87
CA THR A 849 -5.26 5.16 23.47
C THR A 849 -3.89 4.71 22.95
N SER A 850 -2.82 5.47 23.25
CA SER A 850 -1.44 5.08 22.93
C SER A 850 -1.04 3.77 23.62
N LEU A 851 -1.43 3.60 24.89
CA LEU A 851 -1.18 2.37 25.66
C LEU A 851 -2.00 1.19 25.13
N GLN A 852 -3.27 1.36 24.77
CA GLN A 852 -4.10 0.31 24.16
C GLN A 852 -3.50 -0.19 22.85
N ASN A 853 -3.03 0.72 22.00
CA ASN A 853 -2.31 0.35 20.78
C ASN A 853 -1.02 -0.42 21.09
N ARG A 854 -0.36 -0.10 22.21
CA ARG A 854 0.83 -0.83 22.66
C ARG A 854 0.50 -2.23 23.22
N ILE A 855 -0.65 -2.38 23.87
CA ILE A 855 -1.07 -3.63 24.50
C ILE A 855 -1.69 -4.61 23.49
N PHE A 856 -2.63 -4.14 22.67
CA PHE A 856 -3.41 -4.98 21.74
C PHE A 856 -2.85 -4.99 20.31
N GLY A 857 -2.01 -4.03 19.94
CA GLY A 857 -1.58 -3.84 18.55
C GLY A 857 -2.69 -3.29 17.64
N LYS A 858 -2.71 -3.73 16.38
CA LYS A 858 -3.67 -3.27 15.36
C LYS A 858 -5.14 -3.55 15.73
N VAL A 859 -6.06 -2.73 15.21
CA VAL A 859 -7.51 -2.89 15.36
C VAL A 859 -7.97 -4.25 14.85
N GLY A 860 -8.85 -4.94 15.60
CA GLY A 860 -9.38 -6.26 15.27
C GLY A 860 -8.62 -7.44 15.87
N ARG A 861 -7.41 -7.25 16.41
CA ARG A 861 -6.75 -8.27 17.23
C ARG A 861 -7.35 -8.29 18.63
N SER A 862 -7.78 -9.47 19.04
CA SER A 862 -8.25 -9.76 20.39
C SER A 862 -7.25 -10.64 21.12
N VAL A 863 -7.16 -10.50 22.45
CA VAL A 863 -6.33 -11.31 23.33
C VAL A 863 -7.20 -12.10 24.30
N SER A 864 -6.71 -13.21 24.83
CA SER A 864 -7.38 -13.92 25.93
C SER A 864 -7.63 -12.96 27.10
N ALA A 865 -8.86 -12.93 27.62
CA ALA A 865 -9.20 -12.15 28.81
C ALA A 865 -8.35 -12.59 30.03
N LYS A 866 -8.17 -13.89 30.21
CA LYS A 866 -7.32 -14.46 31.28
C LYS A 866 -5.90 -13.90 31.18
N LEU A 867 -5.32 -13.99 29.98
CA LEU A 867 -3.97 -13.48 29.70
C LEU A 867 -3.82 -11.98 30.00
N PHE A 868 -4.78 -11.18 29.54
CA PHE A 868 -4.77 -9.73 29.68
C PHE A 868 -4.83 -9.28 31.15
N PHE A 869 -5.80 -9.80 31.92
CA PHE A 869 -5.98 -9.43 33.32
C PHE A 869 -4.90 -10.01 34.25
N THR A 870 -4.30 -11.14 33.87
CA THR A 870 -3.10 -11.65 34.51
C THR A 870 -1.90 -10.71 34.32
N LYS A 871 -1.74 -10.16 33.10
CA LYS A 871 -0.60 -9.30 32.77
C LYS A 871 -0.67 -7.93 33.47
N TYR A 872 -1.88 -7.39 33.63
CA TYR A 872 -2.11 -6.09 34.28
C TYR A 872 -2.95 -6.29 35.55
N SER A 873 -2.30 -6.71 36.64
CA SER A 873 -2.96 -6.97 37.93
C SER A 873 -3.66 -5.72 38.46
N GLY A 874 -4.87 -5.87 39.01
CA GLY A 874 -5.70 -4.76 39.50
C GLY A 874 -6.51 -4.04 38.40
N LEU A 875 -6.08 -4.10 37.14
CA LEU A 875 -6.78 -3.48 36.01
C LEU A 875 -8.21 -3.99 35.85
N ARG A 876 -8.42 -5.29 36.09
CA ARG A 876 -9.75 -5.91 36.06
C ARG A 876 -10.72 -5.18 36.98
N GLN A 877 -10.33 -5.01 38.25
CA GLN A 877 -11.18 -4.36 39.25
C GLN A 877 -11.36 -2.87 38.91
N LEU A 878 -10.31 -2.21 38.44
CA LEU A 878 -10.37 -0.79 38.06
C LEU A 878 -11.34 -0.55 36.90
N LEU A 879 -11.25 -1.32 35.81
CA LEU A 879 -12.17 -1.21 34.68
C LEU A 879 -13.61 -1.55 35.06
N LEU A 880 -13.80 -2.56 35.92
CA LEU A 880 -15.12 -2.92 36.43
C LEU A 880 -15.71 -1.80 37.30
N ASN A 881 -14.89 -1.19 38.17
CA ASN A 881 -15.29 -0.04 39.00
C ASN A 881 -15.68 1.15 38.13
N ILE A 882 -14.88 1.49 37.11
CA ILE A 882 -15.17 2.59 36.17
C ILE A 882 -16.47 2.32 35.41
N LEU A 883 -16.67 1.09 34.92
CA LEU A 883 -17.89 0.73 34.20
C LEU A 883 -19.13 0.83 35.10
N ASN A 884 -19.07 0.23 36.29
CA ASN A 884 -20.18 0.22 37.24
C ASN A 884 -20.50 1.63 37.77
N SER A 885 -19.48 2.43 38.10
CA SER A 885 -19.68 3.82 38.55
C SER A 885 -20.29 4.67 37.45
N SER A 886 -19.81 4.52 36.21
CA SER A 886 -20.32 5.29 35.06
C SER A 886 -21.76 4.90 34.73
N ILE A 887 -22.12 3.61 34.81
CA ILE A 887 -23.51 3.15 34.59
C ILE A 887 -24.43 3.64 35.73
N ALA A 888 -24.01 3.49 36.99
CA ALA A 888 -24.81 3.89 38.15
C ALA A 888 -25.06 5.41 38.19
N GLN A 889 -24.01 6.22 37.95
CA GLN A 889 -24.12 7.68 37.98
C GLN A 889 -24.87 8.27 36.77
N TYR A 890 -24.83 7.60 35.60
CA TYR A 890 -25.61 8.03 34.43
C TYR A 890 -27.13 7.95 34.65
N SER A 891 -27.57 7.15 35.63
CA SER A 891 -28.97 7.02 36.04
C SER A 891 -29.47 8.19 36.92
N GLY A 892 -28.58 9.11 37.33
CA GLY A 892 -28.89 10.28 38.16
C GLY A 892 -29.37 11.52 37.39
N SER A 893 -29.73 12.58 38.12
CA SER A 893 -30.25 13.86 37.58
C SER A 893 -29.18 14.74 36.92
N GLU A 894 -27.92 14.63 37.31
CA GLU A 894 -26.79 15.38 36.72
C GLU A 894 -25.99 14.48 35.76
N ARG A 895 -26.36 14.49 34.48
CA ARG A 895 -25.68 13.71 33.44
C ARG A 895 -24.47 14.47 32.92
N LYS A 896 -23.27 13.89 33.05
CA LYS A 896 -22.03 14.51 32.54
C LYS A 896 -21.49 13.74 31.33
N SER A 897 -21.07 14.46 30.29
CA SER A 897 -20.61 13.87 29.01
C SER A 897 -19.49 12.83 29.16
N TYR A 898 -18.58 13.03 30.14
CA TYR A 898 -17.46 12.13 30.36
C TYR A 898 -17.88 10.72 30.79
N GLN A 899 -19.06 10.54 31.40
CA GLN A 899 -19.55 9.22 31.82
C GLN A 899 -19.77 8.30 30.60
N ILE A 900 -20.26 8.89 29.50
CA ILE A 900 -20.43 8.18 28.23
C ILE A 900 -19.07 7.79 27.65
N GLU A 901 -18.09 8.70 27.69
CA GLU A 901 -16.71 8.46 27.23
C GLU A 901 -16.08 7.29 28.00
N SER A 902 -16.21 7.26 29.33
CA SER A 902 -15.70 6.17 30.17
C SER A 902 -16.33 4.82 29.84
N ILE A 903 -17.65 4.76 29.63
CA ILE A 903 -18.33 3.52 29.21
C ILE A 903 -17.78 3.04 27.86
N PHE A 904 -17.65 3.92 26.86
CA PHE A 904 -17.07 3.54 25.58
C PHE A 904 -15.64 3.03 25.71
N LEU A 905 -14.81 3.64 26.55
CA LEU A 905 -13.43 3.22 26.76
C LEU A 905 -13.36 1.80 27.32
N VAL A 906 -14.17 1.49 28.34
CA VAL A 906 -14.20 0.14 28.94
C VAL A 906 -14.78 -0.87 27.96
N LEU A 907 -15.91 -0.59 27.29
CA LEU A 907 -16.49 -1.50 26.30
C LEU A 907 -15.52 -1.76 25.13
N ASN A 908 -14.74 -0.76 24.72
CA ASN A 908 -13.72 -0.92 23.69
C ASN A 908 -12.56 -1.83 24.15
N VAL A 909 -12.17 -1.78 25.43
CA VAL A 909 -11.25 -2.78 26.00
C VAL A 909 -11.88 -4.17 25.90
N LEU A 910 -13.13 -4.34 26.33
CA LEU A 910 -13.82 -5.64 26.34
C LEU A 910 -13.99 -6.23 24.94
N LEU A 911 -14.23 -5.41 23.90
CA LEU A 911 -14.25 -5.85 22.51
C LEU A 911 -12.92 -6.45 22.03
N ARG A 912 -11.81 -6.13 22.71
CA ARG A 912 -10.48 -6.66 22.40
C ARG A 912 -10.16 -7.91 23.22
N LEU A 913 -11.10 -8.43 24.01
CA LEU A 913 -10.92 -9.63 24.80
C LEU A 913 -11.72 -10.80 24.22
N ARG A 914 -11.17 -12.01 24.34
CA ARG A 914 -11.89 -13.27 24.10
C ARG A 914 -12.14 -14.01 25.42
N PRO A 915 -13.29 -14.68 25.55
CA PRO A 915 -13.47 -15.66 26.62
C PRO A 915 -12.39 -16.74 26.52
N THR A 916 -12.04 -17.31 27.66
CA THR A 916 -11.06 -18.40 27.77
C THR A 916 -11.76 -19.49 28.56
N ALA A 917 -11.81 -20.71 28.04
CA ALA A 917 -12.53 -21.80 28.67
C ALA A 917 -12.13 -21.94 30.15
N GLY A 918 -13.12 -21.97 31.03
CA GLY A 918 -12.93 -22.05 32.49
C GLY A 918 -12.56 -20.73 33.20
N TYR A 919 -12.28 -19.64 32.48
CA TYR A 919 -11.99 -18.34 33.09
C TYR A 919 -13.28 -17.56 33.38
N THR A 920 -13.64 -17.45 34.64
CA THR A 920 -14.88 -16.78 35.08
C THR A 920 -14.75 -15.25 35.25
N GLY A 921 -13.56 -14.68 35.02
CA GLY A 921 -13.31 -13.28 35.33
C GLY A 921 -14.07 -12.25 34.48
N LEU A 922 -14.71 -12.69 33.39
CA LEU A 922 -15.59 -11.86 32.56
C LEU A 922 -17.04 -11.82 33.06
N LYS A 923 -17.46 -12.72 33.94
CA LYS A 923 -18.87 -12.84 34.38
C LYS A 923 -19.42 -11.56 34.99
N GLU A 924 -18.62 -10.85 35.80
CA GLU A 924 -19.01 -9.58 36.41
C GLU A 924 -19.19 -8.46 35.36
N PHE A 925 -18.36 -8.44 34.30
CA PHE A 925 -18.55 -7.52 33.19
C PHE A 925 -19.82 -7.83 32.40
N ASN A 926 -20.17 -9.10 32.21
CA ASN A 926 -21.39 -9.50 31.51
C ASN A 926 -22.64 -8.90 32.17
N VAL A 927 -22.68 -8.79 33.50
CA VAL A 927 -23.79 -8.14 34.22
C VAL A 927 -23.92 -6.67 33.81
N SER A 928 -22.81 -5.91 33.88
CA SER A 928 -22.78 -4.50 33.49
C SER A 928 -23.07 -4.29 31.98
N VAL A 929 -22.60 -5.20 31.12
CA VAL A 929 -22.87 -5.18 29.68
C VAL A 929 -24.37 -5.39 29.41
N TYR A 930 -25.03 -6.27 30.16
CA TYR A 930 -26.48 -6.43 30.10
C TYR A 930 -27.24 -5.17 30.51
N GLU A 931 -26.78 -4.47 31.55
CA GLU A 931 -27.33 -3.15 31.92
C GLU A 931 -27.14 -2.13 30.80
N CYS A 932 -25.98 -2.14 30.12
CA CYS A 932 -25.72 -1.29 28.96
C CYS A 932 -26.67 -1.53 27.78
N LEU A 933 -27.23 -2.74 27.60
CA LEU A 933 -28.26 -3.00 26.58
C LEU A 933 -29.56 -2.22 26.84
N SER A 934 -29.79 -1.77 28.08
CA SER A 934 -30.96 -0.98 28.45
C SER A 934 -30.69 0.52 28.50
N ASN A 935 -29.47 0.96 28.18
CA ASN A 935 -29.04 2.35 28.29
C ASN A 935 -29.82 3.27 27.33
N GLU A 936 -30.08 4.52 27.70
CA GLU A 936 -30.76 5.50 26.85
C GLU A 936 -29.96 5.86 25.59
N ASN A 937 -28.63 5.89 25.69
CA ASN A 937 -27.76 6.14 24.55
C ASN A 937 -27.67 4.89 23.66
N TRP A 938 -28.23 5.00 22.46
CA TRP A 938 -28.26 3.88 21.52
C TRP A 938 -26.89 3.39 21.08
N LYS A 939 -25.87 4.24 21.07
CA LYS A 939 -24.50 3.85 20.73
C LYS A 939 -23.88 2.96 21.81
N ILE A 940 -24.26 3.16 23.08
CA ILE A 940 -23.89 2.24 24.17
C ILE A 940 -24.58 0.89 23.96
N ARG A 941 -25.87 0.87 23.58
CA ARG A 941 -26.59 -0.36 23.26
C ARG A 941 -25.96 -1.13 22.10
N ASP A 942 -25.59 -0.42 21.01
CA ASP A 942 -24.88 -0.99 19.87
C ASP A 942 -23.52 -1.57 20.28
N MET A 943 -22.70 -0.81 21.01
CA MET A 943 -21.41 -1.29 21.49
C MET A 943 -21.56 -2.51 22.43
N ALA A 944 -22.51 -2.44 23.37
CA ALA A 944 -22.79 -3.52 24.31
C ALA A 944 -23.28 -4.79 23.61
N SER A 945 -24.09 -4.66 22.56
CA SER A 945 -24.54 -5.82 21.76
C SER A 945 -23.36 -6.57 21.12
N ARG A 946 -22.35 -5.82 20.64
CA ARG A 946 -21.13 -6.40 20.06
C ARG A 946 -20.22 -7.00 21.13
N VAL A 947 -20.09 -6.34 22.29
CA VAL A 947 -19.35 -6.89 23.44
C VAL A 947 -20.00 -8.18 23.91
N LEU A 948 -21.33 -8.22 24.06
CA LEU A 948 -22.03 -9.42 24.48
C LEU A 948 -21.77 -10.57 23.50
N HIS A 949 -21.89 -10.34 22.20
CA HIS A 949 -21.54 -11.31 21.17
C HIS A 949 -20.10 -11.86 21.34
N MET A 950 -19.12 -10.97 21.53
CA MET A 950 -17.72 -11.35 21.71
C MET A 950 -17.44 -12.14 23.00
N LEU A 951 -18.20 -11.88 24.07
CA LEU A 951 -18.02 -12.51 25.38
C LEU A 951 -18.88 -13.77 25.60
N SER A 952 -19.77 -14.10 24.66
CA SER A 952 -20.70 -15.23 24.79
C SER A 952 -20.03 -16.56 24.48
N GLU A 953 -20.10 -17.50 25.43
CA GLU A 953 -19.59 -18.87 25.26
C GLU A 953 -20.67 -19.83 24.71
N ASN A 954 -21.94 -19.60 25.08
CA ASN A 954 -23.10 -20.40 24.66
C ASN A 954 -24.13 -19.50 23.97
N PHE A 955 -24.07 -19.42 22.63
CA PHE A 955 -24.98 -18.57 21.87
C PHE A 955 -26.44 -19.01 21.99
N GLU A 956 -26.72 -20.30 22.12
CA GLU A 956 -28.09 -20.82 22.23
C GLU A 956 -28.79 -20.30 23.51
N GLU A 957 -28.13 -20.44 24.65
CA GLU A 957 -28.64 -19.97 25.94
C GLU A 957 -28.82 -18.45 25.93
N GLU A 958 -27.83 -17.74 25.38
CA GLU A 958 -27.84 -16.28 25.30
C GLU A 958 -28.99 -15.76 24.43
N ILE A 959 -29.21 -16.38 23.27
CA ILE A 959 -30.31 -16.04 22.36
C ILE A 959 -31.66 -16.27 23.03
N ARG A 960 -31.87 -17.44 23.64
CA ARG A 960 -33.14 -17.79 24.30
C ARG A 960 -33.43 -16.84 25.47
N LYS A 961 -32.42 -16.51 26.27
CA LYS A 961 -32.53 -15.52 27.36
C LYS A 961 -32.91 -14.13 26.84
N LEU A 962 -32.25 -13.61 25.80
CA LEU A 962 -32.58 -12.31 25.22
C LEU A 962 -34.01 -12.28 24.65
N LEU A 963 -34.44 -13.38 24.01
CA LEU A 963 -35.78 -13.53 23.45
C LEU A 963 -36.88 -13.57 24.53
N ASP A 964 -36.57 -14.16 25.68
CA ASP A 964 -37.47 -14.22 26.85
C ASP A 964 -37.58 -12.89 27.59
N LEU A 965 -36.48 -12.15 27.65
CA LEU A 965 -36.46 -10.80 28.24
C LEU A 965 -37.00 -9.71 27.30
N ALA A 966 -37.25 -10.03 26.02
CA ALA A 966 -37.77 -9.07 25.05
C ALA A 966 -39.20 -8.64 25.41
N SER A 967 -39.38 -7.36 25.75
CA SER A 967 -40.67 -6.78 26.13
C SER A 967 -40.83 -5.36 25.59
N ILE A 968 -42.03 -5.04 25.08
CA ILE A 968 -42.38 -3.70 24.59
C ILE A 968 -42.56 -2.66 25.71
N ALA A 969 -42.57 -3.09 26.98
CA ALA A 969 -42.67 -2.18 28.12
C ALA A 969 -41.43 -1.28 28.27
N LYS A 970 -40.25 -1.74 27.83
CA LYS A 970 -38.97 -1.02 27.93
C LYS A 970 -38.28 -0.96 26.56
N GLN A 971 -38.60 0.06 25.78
CA GLN A 971 -38.17 0.17 24.37
C GLN A 971 -36.65 0.26 24.18
N ASN A 972 -35.93 0.94 25.09
CA ASN A 972 -34.45 0.97 25.03
C ASN A 972 -33.85 -0.43 25.24
N GLN A 973 -34.33 -1.14 26.26
CA GLN A 973 -33.94 -2.52 26.54
C GLN A 973 -34.27 -3.44 25.36
N LEU A 974 -35.49 -3.35 24.82
CA LEU A 974 -35.89 -4.10 23.64
C LEU A 974 -34.97 -3.82 22.45
N HIS A 975 -34.61 -2.56 22.21
CA HIS A 975 -33.67 -2.21 21.16
C HIS A 975 -32.31 -2.88 21.37
N GLY A 976 -31.75 -2.81 22.58
CA GLY A 976 -30.48 -3.48 22.89
C GLY A 976 -30.54 -4.99 22.71
N HIS A 977 -31.62 -5.63 23.16
CA HIS A 977 -31.82 -7.07 22.95
C HIS A 977 -31.93 -7.42 21.47
N LEU A 978 -32.67 -6.64 20.67
CA LEU A 978 -32.80 -6.87 19.23
C LEU A 978 -31.46 -6.68 18.49
N LEU A 979 -30.65 -5.69 18.89
CA LEU A 979 -29.30 -5.52 18.36
C LEU A 979 -28.40 -6.72 18.73
N ALA A 980 -28.47 -7.21 19.97
CA ALA A 980 -27.72 -8.39 20.39
C ALA A 980 -28.15 -9.65 19.61
N LEU A 981 -29.45 -9.84 19.43
CA LEU A 981 -29.99 -10.93 18.60
C LEU A 981 -29.54 -10.82 17.13
N GLN A 982 -29.46 -9.61 16.57
CA GLN A 982 -28.95 -9.41 15.20
C GLN A 982 -27.47 -9.83 15.06
N GLN A 983 -26.67 -9.80 16.14
CA GLN A 983 -25.30 -10.30 16.12
C GLN A 983 -25.24 -11.83 16.35
N LEU A 984 -26.00 -12.32 17.33
CA LEU A 984 -25.93 -13.71 17.81
C LEU A 984 -26.63 -14.70 16.88
N VAL A 985 -27.84 -14.38 16.40
CA VAL A 985 -28.70 -15.33 15.67
C VAL A 985 -28.09 -15.76 14.33
N PRO A 986 -27.60 -14.87 13.44
CA PRO A 986 -27.00 -15.31 12.18
C PRO A 986 -25.78 -16.21 12.40
N GLN A 987 -24.96 -15.92 13.42
CA GLN A 987 -23.80 -16.72 13.77
C GLN A 987 -24.20 -18.13 14.25
N TYR A 988 -25.22 -18.23 15.11
CA TYR A 988 -25.73 -19.52 15.59
C TYR A 988 -26.39 -20.35 14.47
N LEU A 989 -27.25 -19.72 13.66
CA LEU A 989 -27.98 -20.40 12.59
C LEU A 989 -27.10 -20.80 11.40
N SER A 990 -25.94 -20.15 11.21
CA SER A 990 -24.97 -20.58 10.20
C SER A 990 -24.44 -22.01 10.42
N GLY A 991 -24.42 -22.48 11.68
CA GLY A 991 -24.00 -23.84 12.05
C GLY A 991 -25.14 -24.78 12.46
N THR A 992 -26.36 -24.27 12.67
CA THR A 992 -27.49 -25.04 13.22
C THR A 992 -28.81 -24.68 12.55
N ARG A 993 -29.62 -25.68 12.17
CA ARG A 993 -30.98 -25.47 11.63
C ARG A 993 -32.03 -25.56 12.74
N ASP A 994 -31.96 -24.65 13.70
CA ASP A 994 -32.90 -24.58 14.83
C ASP A 994 -34.24 -23.95 14.39
N MET A 995 -35.12 -24.78 13.81
CA MET A 995 -36.43 -24.37 13.31
C MET A 995 -37.37 -23.89 14.41
N GLU A 996 -37.26 -24.44 15.62
CA GLU A 996 -38.07 -24.02 16.78
C GLU A 996 -37.75 -22.57 17.15
N LEU A 997 -36.46 -22.24 17.24
CA LEU A 997 -36.01 -20.88 17.53
C LEU A 997 -36.46 -19.90 16.45
N ILE A 998 -36.30 -20.26 15.16
CA ILE A 998 -36.72 -19.41 14.05
C ILE A 998 -38.23 -19.13 14.12
N GLN A 999 -39.04 -20.16 14.31
CA GLN A 999 -40.49 -20.02 14.45
C GLN A 999 -40.83 -19.12 15.64
N ARG A 1000 -40.18 -19.32 16.79
CA ARG A 1000 -40.39 -18.51 17.99
C ARG A 1000 -40.06 -17.03 17.78
N ILE A 1001 -39.03 -16.70 16.99
CA ILE A 1001 -38.69 -15.30 16.65
C ILE A 1001 -39.75 -14.70 15.72
N LEU A 1002 -40.21 -15.43 14.70
CA LEU A 1002 -41.23 -14.95 13.75
C LEU A 1002 -42.61 -14.79 14.40
N GLU A 1003 -42.99 -15.67 15.34
CA GLU A 1003 -44.26 -15.59 16.08
C GLU A 1003 -44.33 -14.38 17.03
N LYS A 1004 -43.19 -13.80 17.41
CA LYS A 1004 -43.14 -12.54 18.19
C LYS A 1004 -43.67 -11.33 17.41
N LYS A 1005 -44.02 -11.45 16.11
CA LYS A 1005 -44.63 -10.38 15.30
C LYS A 1005 -45.83 -9.73 15.97
N ARG A 1006 -46.65 -10.49 16.69
CA ARG A 1006 -47.81 -9.95 17.41
C ARG A 1006 -47.38 -8.89 18.43
N MET A 1007 -46.41 -9.22 19.27
CA MET A 1007 -45.93 -8.32 20.32
C MET A 1007 -44.99 -7.23 19.77
N LEU A 1008 -43.99 -7.62 18.96
CA LEU A 1008 -42.88 -6.75 18.57
C LEU A 1008 -43.17 -5.86 17.36
N LEU A 1009 -44.18 -6.21 16.56
CA LEU A 1009 -44.58 -5.45 15.37
C LEU A 1009 -45.99 -4.85 15.52
N LEU A 1010 -47.00 -5.67 15.82
CA LEU A 1010 -48.41 -5.22 15.82
C LEU A 1010 -48.79 -4.42 17.07
N GLU A 1011 -48.48 -4.93 18.27
CA GLU A 1011 -48.80 -4.28 19.55
C GLU A 1011 -47.80 -3.17 19.94
N ASN A 1012 -46.61 -3.20 19.34
CA ASN A 1012 -45.54 -2.23 19.60
C ASN A 1012 -45.85 -0.86 18.98
N LYS A 1013 -45.58 0.24 19.69
CA LYS A 1013 -45.77 1.61 19.18
C LYS A 1013 -44.49 2.29 18.69
N CYS A 1014 -43.32 1.73 18.98
CA CYS A 1014 -42.04 2.35 18.66
C CYS A 1014 -41.50 1.88 17.30
N PHE A 1015 -41.50 2.74 16.28
CA PHE A 1015 -41.01 2.41 14.94
C PHE A 1015 -39.54 1.97 14.91
N ILE A 1016 -38.71 2.47 15.83
CA ILE A 1016 -37.29 2.10 15.93
C ILE A 1016 -37.13 0.63 16.29
N THR A 1017 -37.83 0.15 17.31
CA THR A 1017 -37.75 -1.26 17.72
C THR A 1017 -38.53 -2.18 16.79
N LYS A 1018 -39.63 -1.70 16.18
CA LYS A 1018 -40.27 -2.40 15.05
C LYS A 1018 -39.26 -2.62 13.92
N LYS A 1019 -38.55 -1.59 13.49
CA LYS A 1019 -37.51 -1.70 12.44
C LYS A 1019 -36.38 -2.63 12.87
N ALA A 1020 -35.92 -2.57 14.12
CA ALA A 1020 -34.88 -3.47 14.63
C ALA A 1020 -35.34 -4.94 14.63
N TYR A 1021 -36.62 -5.21 14.90
CA TYR A 1021 -37.20 -6.54 14.77
C TYR A 1021 -37.29 -6.99 13.30
N LEU A 1022 -37.70 -6.09 12.39
CA LEU A 1022 -37.70 -6.38 10.96
C LEU A 1022 -36.30 -6.68 10.42
N LYS A 1023 -35.27 -5.95 10.87
CA LYS A 1023 -33.88 -6.26 10.52
C LYS A 1023 -33.46 -7.65 10.99
N LEU A 1024 -33.78 -8.02 12.23
CA LEU A 1024 -33.51 -9.36 12.75
C LEU A 1024 -34.18 -10.43 11.89
N THR A 1025 -35.47 -10.26 11.59
CA THR A 1025 -36.21 -11.25 10.78
C THR A 1025 -35.74 -11.27 9.33
N CYS A 1026 -35.36 -10.13 8.75
CA CYS A 1026 -34.74 -10.07 7.43
C CYS A 1026 -33.42 -10.86 7.39
N CYS A 1027 -32.54 -10.70 8.38
CA CYS A 1027 -31.32 -11.51 8.48
C CYS A 1027 -31.62 -13.02 8.55
N ILE A 1028 -32.70 -13.42 9.25
CA ILE A 1028 -33.12 -14.83 9.31
C ILE A 1028 -33.61 -15.31 7.94
N LEU A 1029 -34.48 -14.55 7.28
CA LEU A 1029 -35.00 -14.90 5.95
C LEU A 1029 -33.91 -14.97 4.88
N GLU A 1030 -32.83 -14.20 5.03
CA GLU A 1030 -31.68 -14.22 4.13
C GLU A 1030 -30.75 -15.41 4.36
N THR A 1031 -30.77 -16.00 5.55
CA THR A 1031 -29.83 -17.06 5.96
C THR A 1031 -30.47 -18.44 6.06
N CYS A 1032 -31.80 -18.54 6.16
CA CYS A 1032 -32.52 -19.77 6.47
C CYS A 1032 -33.71 -20.01 5.53
N ASP A 1033 -33.90 -21.26 5.13
CA ASP A 1033 -35.10 -21.71 4.40
C ASP A 1033 -36.29 -21.84 5.36
N ILE A 1034 -37.32 -21.00 5.20
CA ILE A 1034 -38.51 -20.99 6.06
C ILE A 1034 -39.66 -21.75 5.37
N PRO A 1035 -40.40 -22.61 6.09
CA PRO A 1035 -41.60 -23.24 5.55
C PRO A 1035 -42.60 -22.22 5.01
N ASP A 1036 -43.12 -22.49 3.81
CA ASP A 1036 -44.04 -21.60 3.08
C ASP A 1036 -45.23 -21.13 3.92
N SER A 1037 -45.76 -21.99 4.81
CA SER A 1037 -46.89 -21.62 5.67
C SER A 1037 -46.53 -20.51 6.66
N ILE A 1038 -45.35 -20.58 7.27
CA ILE A 1038 -44.85 -19.58 8.22
C ILE A 1038 -44.48 -18.30 7.48
N LEU A 1039 -43.81 -18.43 6.32
CA LEU A 1039 -43.44 -17.29 5.49
C LEU A 1039 -44.69 -16.53 5.01
N LYS A 1040 -45.69 -17.21 4.45
CA LYS A 1040 -46.94 -16.58 3.97
C LYS A 1040 -47.70 -15.87 5.07
N ASP A 1041 -47.80 -16.48 6.26
CA ASP A 1041 -48.43 -15.84 7.42
C ASP A 1041 -47.66 -14.59 7.89
N TYR A 1042 -46.32 -14.65 7.92
CA TYR A 1042 -45.48 -13.50 8.27
C TYR A 1042 -45.58 -12.37 7.25
N ILE A 1043 -45.43 -12.68 5.96
CA ILE A 1043 -45.49 -11.70 4.87
C ILE A 1043 -46.90 -11.08 4.76
N SER A 1044 -47.98 -11.87 4.91
CA SER A 1044 -49.33 -11.31 4.95
C SER A 1044 -49.53 -10.33 6.11
N THR A 1045 -48.82 -10.52 7.23
CA THR A 1045 -48.84 -9.57 8.35
C THR A 1045 -48.16 -8.26 7.95
N LEU A 1046 -46.96 -8.35 7.36
CA LEU A 1046 -46.22 -7.19 6.86
C LEU A 1046 -47.03 -6.39 5.84
N ARG A 1047 -47.69 -7.06 4.89
CA ARG A 1047 -48.53 -6.44 3.87
C ARG A 1047 -49.66 -5.63 4.49
N ASN A 1048 -50.40 -6.23 5.41
CA ASN A 1048 -51.51 -5.56 6.10
C ASN A 1048 -51.02 -4.37 6.94
N THR A 1049 -49.87 -4.52 7.60
CA THR A 1049 -49.23 -3.45 8.37
C THR A 1049 -48.78 -2.29 7.49
N PHE A 1050 -48.15 -2.57 6.34
CA PHE A 1050 -47.73 -1.54 5.40
C PHE A 1050 -48.93 -0.72 4.90
N ILE A 1051 -49.99 -1.39 4.44
CA ILE A 1051 -51.19 -0.72 3.95
C ILE A 1051 -51.83 0.16 5.04
N ALA A 1052 -51.94 -0.37 6.27
CA ALA A 1052 -52.56 0.36 7.37
C ALA A 1052 -51.75 1.61 7.80
N GLU A 1053 -50.42 1.54 7.75
CA GLU A 1053 -49.55 2.61 8.25
C GLU A 1053 -49.04 3.56 7.15
N ASN A 1054 -49.14 3.21 5.86
CA ASN A 1054 -48.73 4.02 4.70
C ASN A 1054 -49.83 5.00 4.19
N ASN A 1055 -50.94 5.13 4.92
CA ASN A 1055 -52.15 5.84 4.48
C ASN A 1055 -52.06 7.38 4.53
N GLU A 1056 -51.32 7.95 5.48
CA GLU A 1056 -51.24 9.40 5.70
C GLU A 1056 -49.79 9.83 5.97
N TYR A 1057 -49.40 10.93 5.34
CA TYR A 1057 -48.10 11.55 5.58
C TYR A 1057 -47.99 12.09 7.01
N VAL A 1058 -46.89 11.76 7.68
CA VAL A 1058 -46.51 12.36 8.95
C VAL A 1058 -45.01 12.66 8.94
N VAL A 1059 -44.61 13.74 9.61
CA VAL A 1059 -43.19 14.08 9.74
C VAL A 1059 -42.54 13.21 10.83
N ASP A 1060 -42.33 11.93 10.52
CA ASP A 1060 -41.66 10.96 11.40
C ASP A 1060 -40.65 10.11 10.60
N GLY A 1061 -39.38 10.47 10.68
CA GLY A 1061 -38.30 9.73 9.99
C GLY A 1061 -38.16 8.28 10.45
N SER A 1062 -38.53 7.96 11.70
CA SER A 1062 -38.48 6.57 12.18
C SER A 1062 -39.56 5.74 11.50
N LYS A 1063 -40.77 6.30 11.33
CA LYS A 1063 -41.85 5.68 10.56
C LYS A 1063 -41.45 5.48 9.09
N GLN A 1064 -40.85 6.49 8.45
CA GLN A 1064 -40.40 6.38 7.04
C GLN A 1064 -39.41 5.23 6.85
N LEU A 1065 -38.37 5.19 7.69
CA LEU A 1065 -37.33 4.16 7.65
C LEU A 1065 -37.85 2.75 8.00
N TYR A 1066 -38.89 2.66 8.81
CA TYR A 1066 -39.57 1.42 9.16
C TYR A 1066 -40.46 0.94 8.02
N LEU A 1067 -41.26 1.82 7.41
CA LEU A 1067 -42.11 1.49 6.27
C LEU A 1067 -41.28 1.10 5.04
N ALA A 1068 -40.17 1.80 4.78
CA ALA A 1068 -39.20 1.42 3.76
C ALA A 1068 -38.66 0.00 4.00
N GLN A 1069 -38.30 -0.34 5.26
CA GLN A 1069 -37.86 -1.70 5.61
C GLN A 1069 -38.94 -2.76 5.38
N ILE A 1070 -40.21 -2.46 5.68
CA ILE A 1070 -41.32 -3.37 5.34
C ILE A 1070 -41.43 -3.53 3.84
N LEU A 1071 -41.41 -2.42 3.11
CA LEU A 1071 -41.54 -2.41 1.66
C LEU A 1071 -40.44 -3.23 0.99
N ASP A 1072 -39.18 -3.05 1.41
CA ASP A 1072 -38.05 -3.84 0.92
C ASP A 1072 -38.26 -5.35 1.16
N MET A 1073 -38.79 -5.72 2.33
CA MET A 1073 -39.11 -7.12 2.64
C MET A 1073 -40.28 -7.63 1.79
N LEU A 1074 -41.32 -6.83 1.56
CA LEU A 1074 -42.45 -7.20 0.68
C LEU A 1074 -41.99 -7.39 -0.76
N LEU A 1075 -41.17 -6.46 -1.27
CA LEU A 1075 -40.59 -6.54 -2.61
C LEU A 1075 -39.68 -7.77 -2.80
N LYS A 1076 -39.11 -8.29 -1.71
CA LYS A 1076 -38.23 -9.47 -1.73
C LYS A 1076 -38.95 -10.81 -1.52
N TYR A 1077 -39.99 -10.85 -0.69
CA TYR A 1077 -40.58 -12.11 -0.19
C TYR A 1077 -42.08 -12.31 -0.48
N GLU A 1078 -42.81 -11.29 -0.94
CA GLU A 1078 -44.21 -11.46 -1.33
C GLU A 1078 -44.32 -12.16 -2.70
N ASP A 1079 -45.48 -12.78 -2.96
CA ASP A 1079 -45.72 -13.42 -4.24
C ASP A 1079 -45.56 -12.43 -5.40
N SER A 1080 -44.84 -12.87 -6.43
CA SER A 1080 -44.63 -12.18 -7.70
C SER A 1080 -45.90 -11.55 -8.30
N ILE A 1081 -47.08 -12.14 -8.05
CA ILE A 1081 -48.36 -11.62 -8.55
C ILE A 1081 -48.74 -10.25 -7.97
N TYR A 1082 -48.20 -9.87 -6.82
CA TYR A 1082 -48.51 -8.62 -6.12
C TYR A 1082 -47.42 -7.54 -6.26
N LEU A 1083 -46.27 -7.85 -6.89
CA LEU A 1083 -45.14 -6.92 -6.97
C LEU A 1083 -45.48 -5.59 -7.65
N ASP A 1084 -46.30 -5.62 -8.71
CA ASP A 1084 -46.75 -4.41 -9.38
C ASP A 1084 -47.56 -3.50 -8.43
N ASP A 1085 -48.48 -4.09 -7.66
CA ASP A 1085 -49.30 -3.35 -6.69
C ASP A 1085 -48.43 -2.77 -5.57
N ILE A 1086 -47.45 -3.53 -5.08
CA ILE A 1086 -46.51 -3.10 -4.03
C ILE A 1086 -45.63 -1.94 -4.53
N CYS A 1087 -45.09 -2.03 -5.75
CA CYS A 1087 -44.33 -0.95 -6.35
C CYS A 1087 -45.20 0.31 -6.52
N LEU A 1088 -46.45 0.19 -6.97
CA LEU A 1088 -47.34 1.35 -7.07
C LEU A 1088 -47.64 1.95 -5.70
N LEU A 1089 -47.93 1.14 -4.68
CA LEU A 1089 -48.12 1.63 -3.31
C LEU A 1089 -46.88 2.34 -2.77
N GLY A 1090 -45.69 1.88 -3.15
CA GLY A 1090 -44.43 2.50 -2.82
C GLY A 1090 -44.18 3.84 -3.53
N LEU A 1091 -44.50 3.92 -4.84
CA LEU A 1091 -44.44 5.18 -5.60
C LEU A 1091 -45.49 6.19 -5.11
N TYR A 1092 -46.69 5.73 -4.77
CA TYR A 1092 -47.76 6.52 -4.15
C TYR A 1092 -47.52 6.86 -2.70
N SER A 1093 -46.53 6.23 -2.06
CA SER A 1093 -46.25 6.50 -0.66
C SER A 1093 -45.95 7.99 -0.50
N PRO A 1094 -46.56 8.66 0.49
CA PRO A 1094 -46.21 10.03 0.78
C PRO A 1094 -44.83 10.15 1.43
N PHE A 1095 -44.18 9.04 1.79
CA PHE A 1095 -42.90 8.99 2.47
C PHE A 1095 -41.75 8.81 1.49
N TYR A 1096 -40.81 9.76 1.48
CA TYR A 1096 -39.66 9.76 0.59
C TYR A 1096 -38.84 8.47 0.67
N GLU A 1097 -38.57 7.94 1.88
CA GLU A 1097 -37.78 6.70 2.02
C GLU A 1097 -38.47 5.49 1.38
N ALA A 1098 -39.80 5.42 1.43
CA ALA A 1098 -40.56 4.36 0.77
C ALA A 1098 -40.56 4.54 -0.76
N GLN A 1099 -40.72 5.77 -1.24
CA GLN A 1099 -40.56 6.09 -2.68
C GLN A 1099 -39.14 5.76 -3.16
N LEU A 1100 -38.12 6.08 -2.38
CA LEU A 1100 -36.71 5.83 -2.72
C LEU A 1100 -36.41 4.33 -2.74
N SER A 1101 -36.79 3.57 -1.71
CA SER A 1101 -36.71 2.10 -1.69
C SER A 1101 -37.38 1.48 -2.92
N THR A 1102 -38.56 1.99 -3.27
CA THR A 1102 -39.28 1.55 -4.48
C THR A 1102 -38.50 1.84 -5.75
N LEU A 1103 -38.01 3.08 -5.92
CA LEU A 1103 -37.24 3.47 -7.08
C LEU A 1103 -35.91 2.71 -7.17
N GLN A 1104 -35.26 2.42 -6.05
CA GLN A 1104 -34.04 1.59 -6.02
C GLN A 1104 -34.32 0.15 -6.42
N TYR A 1105 -35.40 -0.43 -5.88
CA TYR A 1105 -35.87 -1.75 -6.30
C TYR A 1105 -36.22 -1.77 -7.78
N MET A 1106 -36.98 -0.78 -8.26
CA MET A 1106 -37.35 -0.68 -9.68
C MET A 1106 -36.13 -0.50 -10.58
N ASN A 1107 -35.16 0.29 -10.13
CA ASN A 1107 -33.89 0.43 -10.83
C ASN A 1107 -33.09 -0.89 -10.89
N THR A 1108 -33.43 -1.92 -10.12
CA THR A 1108 -32.68 -3.19 -10.16
C THR A 1108 -33.52 -4.34 -10.75
N ASN A 1109 -34.79 -4.44 -10.37
CA ASN A 1109 -35.64 -5.61 -10.58
C ASN A 1109 -36.91 -5.35 -11.42
N PHE A 1110 -37.18 -4.10 -11.83
CA PHE A 1110 -38.39 -3.78 -12.60
C PHE A 1110 -38.16 -3.86 -14.12
N HIS A 1111 -39.02 -4.64 -14.78
CA HIS A 1111 -39.02 -4.85 -16.23
C HIS A 1111 -40.31 -4.30 -16.84
N TRP A 1112 -40.15 -3.45 -17.84
CA TRP A 1112 -41.28 -2.77 -18.49
C TRP A 1112 -42.15 -3.70 -19.34
N GLU A 1113 -41.65 -4.88 -19.71
CA GLU A 1113 -42.33 -5.89 -20.51
C GLU A 1113 -43.29 -6.78 -19.69
N THR A 1114 -43.00 -6.95 -18.39
CA THR A 1114 -43.77 -7.86 -17.52
C THR A 1114 -44.84 -7.15 -16.71
N THR A 1115 -44.79 -5.82 -16.63
CA THR A 1115 -45.75 -5.06 -15.84
C THR A 1115 -47.16 -5.09 -16.45
N ARG A 1116 -48.16 -5.35 -15.61
CA ARG A 1116 -49.57 -5.42 -15.97
C ARG A 1116 -50.28 -4.07 -15.88
N ASN A 1117 -49.66 -3.08 -15.21
CA ASN A 1117 -50.30 -1.80 -14.94
C ASN A 1117 -49.70 -0.66 -15.80
N SER A 1118 -50.55 0.01 -16.58
CA SER A 1118 -50.16 1.16 -17.41
C SER A 1118 -49.81 2.42 -16.61
N GLU A 1119 -50.21 2.48 -15.34
CA GLU A 1119 -50.11 3.63 -14.44
C GLU A 1119 -48.66 3.99 -14.05
N PHE A 1120 -47.73 3.03 -14.06
CA PHE A 1120 -46.32 3.27 -13.75
C PHE A 1120 -45.70 4.37 -14.60
N LEU A 1121 -46.03 4.40 -15.89
CA LEU A 1121 -45.49 5.40 -16.81
C LEU A 1121 -45.98 6.81 -16.43
N GLU A 1122 -47.27 6.95 -16.16
CA GLU A 1122 -47.88 8.21 -15.76
C GLU A 1122 -47.29 8.70 -14.44
N GLN A 1123 -47.16 7.81 -13.44
CA GLN A 1123 -46.63 8.17 -12.13
C GLN A 1123 -45.15 8.57 -12.17
N LEU A 1124 -44.30 7.83 -12.88
CA LEU A 1124 -42.89 8.22 -13.03
C LEU A 1124 -42.74 9.52 -13.82
N GLN A 1125 -43.57 9.77 -14.83
CA GLN A 1125 -43.59 11.05 -15.54
C GLN A 1125 -44.08 12.20 -14.66
N LEU A 1126 -45.04 11.95 -13.77
CA LEU A 1126 -45.55 12.92 -12.81
C LEU A 1126 -44.47 13.27 -11.77
N LEU A 1127 -43.77 12.26 -11.23
CA LEU A 1127 -42.62 12.44 -10.34
C LEU A 1127 -41.52 13.28 -11.00
N LEU A 1128 -41.19 13.02 -12.28
CA LEU A 1128 -40.17 13.81 -13.00
C LEU A 1128 -40.55 15.29 -13.15
N ARG A 1129 -41.86 15.62 -13.14
CA ARG A 1129 -42.38 16.98 -13.21
C ARG A 1129 -42.48 17.68 -11.86
N VAL A 1130 -42.33 16.97 -10.74
CA VAL A 1130 -42.32 17.56 -9.40
C VAL A 1130 -41.08 18.45 -9.28
N PRO A 1131 -41.22 19.78 -9.10
CA PRO A 1131 -40.08 20.71 -9.07
C PRO A 1131 -39.06 20.38 -7.97
N ASP A 1132 -39.56 19.97 -6.80
CA ASP A 1132 -38.76 19.72 -5.59
C ASP A 1132 -38.44 18.24 -5.36
N LEU A 1133 -38.56 17.39 -6.40
CA LEU A 1133 -38.16 15.99 -6.27
C LEU A 1133 -36.66 15.92 -5.93
N LEU A 1134 -36.34 15.29 -4.80
CA LEU A 1134 -34.96 15.19 -4.33
C LEU A 1134 -34.05 14.56 -5.41
N PRO A 1135 -32.81 15.05 -5.60
CA PRO A 1135 -31.95 14.68 -6.73
C PRO A 1135 -31.76 13.18 -6.95
N MET A 1136 -31.64 12.39 -5.88
CA MET A 1136 -31.45 10.93 -5.98
C MET A 1136 -32.68 10.23 -6.56
N ALA A 1137 -33.87 10.61 -6.10
CA ALA A 1137 -35.12 10.10 -6.66
C ALA A 1137 -35.28 10.55 -8.12
N LYS A 1138 -34.98 11.83 -8.43
CA LYS A 1138 -35.06 12.35 -9.81
C LYS A 1138 -34.12 11.59 -10.75
N ALA A 1139 -32.89 11.33 -10.34
CA ALA A 1139 -31.93 10.55 -11.13
C ALA A 1139 -32.42 9.10 -11.33
N LEU A 1140 -32.97 8.44 -10.30
CA LEU A 1140 -33.56 7.10 -10.43
C LEU A 1140 -34.78 7.08 -11.35
N VAL A 1141 -35.66 8.09 -11.27
CA VAL A 1141 -36.81 8.23 -12.17
C VAL A 1141 -36.33 8.33 -13.63
N VAL A 1142 -35.32 9.15 -13.92
CA VAL A 1142 -34.72 9.22 -15.27
C VAL A 1142 -34.13 7.87 -15.69
N LYS A 1143 -33.37 7.20 -14.81
CA LYS A 1143 -32.77 5.86 -15.08
C LYS A 1143 -33.81 4.76 -15.30
N ILE A 1144 -34.96 4.81 -14.65
CA ILE A 1144 -36.03 3.82 -14.83
C ILE A 1144 -36.80 4.12 -16.12
N LEU A 1145 -37.17 5.39 -16.34
CA LEU A 1145 -37.86 5.81 -17.56
C LEU A 1145 -37.03 5.51 -18.81
N SER A 1146 -35.71 5.72 -18.77
CA SER A 1146 -34.81 5.52 -19.91
C SER A 1146 -34.78 4.07 -20.44
N ARG A 1147 -35.12 3.08 -19.61
CA ARG A 1147 -35.19 1.66 -20.00
C ARG A 1147 -36.38 1.35 -20.90
N LYS A 1148 -37.47 2.12 -20.82
CA LYS A 1148 -38.62 1.95 -21.71
C LYS A 1148 -38.42 2.81 -22.95
N LYS A 1149 -38.52 2.20 -24.13
CA LYS A 1149 -38.42 2.95 -25.39
C LYS A 1149 -39.51 4.03 -25.46
N ASN A 1150 -39.15 5.18 -26.03
CA ASN A 1150 -40.04 6.32 -26.31
C ASN A 1150 -40.66 7.05 -25.10
N THR A 1151 -40.14 6.88 -23.87
CA THR A 1151 -40.64 7.58 -22.67
C THR A 1151 -39.97 8.93 -22.43
N LEU A 1152 -38.65 8.97 -22.46
CA LEU A 1152 -37.87 10.21 -22.45
C LEU A 1152 -37.71 10.67 -23.89
N SER A 1153 -38.07 11.91 -24.20
CA SER A 1153 -37.83 12.51 -25.52
C SER A 1153 -36.40 13.05 -25.60
N LEU A 1154 -35.86 13.22 -26.81
CA LEU A 1154 -34.55 13.88 -26.99
C LEU A 1154 -34.59 15.32 -26.45
N THR A 1155 -35.73 16.01 -26.58
CA THR A 1155 -35.97 17.33 -25.98
C THR A 1155 -35.84 17.28 -24.46
N THR A 1156 -36.50 16.32 -23.80
CA THR A 1156 -36.43 16.14 -22.34
C THR A 1156 -35.00 15.86 -21.89
N CYS A 1157 -34.26 15.00 -22.58
CA CYS A 1157 -32.84 14.77 -22.28
C CYS A 1157 -32.02 16.05 -22.45
N THR A 1158 -32.25 16.81 -23.53
CA THR A 1158 -31.58 18.09 -23.77
C THR A 1158 -31.87 19.10 -22.66
N ASP A 1159 -33.12 19.20 -22.21
CA ASP A 1159 -33.54 20.09 -21.12
C ASP A 1159 -32.87 19.67 -19.81
N LEU A 1160 -32.82 18.37 -19.50
CA LEU A 1160 -32.16 17.86 -18.30
C LEU A 1160 -30.66 18.19 -18.26
N LEU A 1161 -29.99 18.20 -19.43
CA LEU A 1161 -28.57 18.53 -19.56
C LEU A 1161 -28.29 20.04 -19.49
N LYS A 1162 -29.16 20.86 -20.10
CA LYS A 1162 -28.99 22.33 -20.16
C LYS A 1162 -29.44 23.05 -18.91
N THR A 1163 -30.41 22.49 -18.16
CA THR A 1163 -30.88 23.07 -16.89
C THR A 1163 -29.91 22.79 -15.74
N ASN A 1164 -30.01 23.56 -14.67
CA ASN A 1164 -29.14 23.43 -13.49
C ASN A 1164 -29.54 22.24 -12.60
N ASN A 1165 -29.54 21.02 -13.15
CA ASN A 1165 -29.73 19.80 -12.38
C ASN A 1165 -28.41 19.30 -11.78
N SER A 1166 -28.51 18.40 -10.79
CA SER A 1166 -27.36 17.68 -10.24
C SER A 1166 -26.60 16.90 -11.32
N GLU A 1167 -25.32 16.66 -11.08
CA GLU A 1167 -24.47 15.84 -11.96
C GLU A 1167 -25.08 14.45 -12.18
N ASP A 1168 -25.60 13.78 -11.14
CA ASP A 1168 -26.28 12.47 -11.27
C ASP A 1168 -27.45 12.50 -12.26
N THR A 1169 -28.23 13.59 -12.26
CA THR A 1169 -29.38 13.74 -13.16
C THR A 1169 -28.90 13.98 -14.59
N LYS A 1170 -27.87 14.81 -14.77
CA LYS A 1170 -27.25 15.04 -16.07
C LYS A 1170 -26.61 13.76 -16.61
N LEU A 1171 -25.91 13.01 -15.77
CA LEU A 1171 -25.29 11.73 -16.11
C LEU A 1171 -26.34 10.68 -16.52
N ALA A 1172 -27.46 10.60 -15.79
CA ALA A 1172 -28.59 9.77 -16.18
C ALA A 1172 -29.19 10.20 -17.53
N ALA A 1173 -29.24 11.51 -17.81
CA ALA A 1173 -29.69 12.03 -19.10
C ALA A 1173 -28.70 11.70 -20.24
N VAL A 1174 -27.38 11.84 -20.03
CA VAL A 1174 -26.33 11.42 -20.99
C VAL A 1174 -26.46 9.93 -21.31
N SER A 1175 -26.57 9.09 -20.27
CA SER A 1175 -26.73 7.64 -20.42
C SER A 1175 -27.97 7.28 -21.25
N SER A 1176 -29.03 8.09 -21.12
CA SER A 1176 -30.30 7.93 -21.85
C SER A 1176 -30.21 8.36 -23.33
N LEU A 1177 -29.21 9.15 -23.72
CA LEU A 1177 -29.02 9.58 -25.11
C LEU A 1177 -28.70 8.39 -26.04
N SER A 1178 -28.12 7.32 -25.50
CA SER A 1178 -27.81 6.09 -26.25
C SER A 1178 -29.03 5.54 -26.98
N ALA A 1179 -30.20 5.51 -26.32
CA ALA A 1179 -31.46 5.06 -26.89
C ALA A 1179 -32.04 6.00 -27.96
N LYS A 1180 -31.49 7.21 -28.10
CA LYS A 1180 -31.89 8.23 -29.09
C LYS A 1180 -30.92 8.35 -30.24
N LEU A 1181 -29.78 7.66 -30.18
CA LEU A 1181 -28.75 7.75 -31.19
C LEU A 1181 -29.12 6.91 -32.42
N SER A 1182 -29.45 7.59 -33.53
CA SER A 1182 -29.83 7.01 -34.82
C SER A 1182 -29.20 7.84 -35.94
N SER A 1183 -29.17 7.36 -37.18
CA SER A 1183 -28.59 8.12 -38.30
C SER A 1183 -29.25 9.50 -38.49
N GLN A 1184 -30.53 9.67 -38.13
CA GLN A 1184 -31.26 10.96 -38.22
C GLN A 1184 -30.92 11.93 -37.08
N THR A 1185 -30.67 11.39 -35.89
CA THR A 1185 -30.42 12.17 -34.66
C THR A 1185 -28.93 12.30 -34.32
N PHE A 1186 -28.06 11.61 -35.06
CA PHE A 1186 -26.63 11.50 -34.82
C PHE A 1186 -25.99 12.88 -34.61
N HIS A 1187 -26.22 13.83 -35.50
CA HIS A 1187 -25.64 15.18 -35.39
C HIS A 1187 -26.10 15.93 -34.13
N GLN A 1188 -27.37 15.80 -33.74
CA GLN A 1188 -27.89 16.47 -32.55
C GLN A 1188 -27.29 15.87 -31.27
N VAL A 1189 -27.22 14.54 -31.19
CA VAL A 1189 -26.63 13.84 -30.04
C VAL A 1189 -25.12 14.07 -29.98
N TRP A 1190 -24.41 14.01 -31.11
CA TRP A 1190 -22.98 14.30 -31.19
C TRP A 1190 -22.65 15.69 -30.63
N ASN A 1191 -23.41 16.72 -31.02
CA ASN A 1191 -23.21 18.08 -30.54
C ASN A 1191 -23.49 18.23 -29.03
N LEU A 1192 -24.37 17.41 -28.45
CA LEU A 1192 -24.59 17.38 -27.00
C LEU A 1192 -23.44 16.69 -26.26
N LEU A 1193 -22.80 15.70 -26.88
CA LEU A 1193 -21.73 14.91 -26.26
C LEU A 1193 -20.35 15.53 -26.40
N GLN A 1194 -20.09 16.31 -27.46
CA GLN A 1194 -18.74 16.80 -27.78
C GLN A 1194 -18.07 17.57 -26.64
N GLY A 1195 -18.85 18.36 -25.87
CA GLY A 1195 -18.33 19.08 -24.71
C GLY A 1195 -17.93 18.16 -23.53
N PHE A 1196 -18.46 16.93 -23.48
CA PHE A 1196 -18.15 15.93 -22.47
C PHE A 1196 -16.97 15.03 -22.85
N PHE A 1197 -16.35 15.21 -24.03
CA PHE A 1197 -15.16 14.47 -24.42
C PHE A 1197 -13.86 15.12 -23.94
N ALA A 1198 -13.89 16.41 -23.60
CA ALA A 1198 -12.71 17.17 -23.21
C ALA A 1198 -12.10 16.63 -21.92
N ASP A 1199 -10.77 16.64 -21.84
CA ASP A 1199 -10.02 16.18 -20.66
C ASP A 1199 -10.38 16.97 -19.39
N SER A 1200 -10.81 18.23 -19.53
CA SER A 1200 -11.32 19.07 -18.44
C SER A 1200 -12.69 18.64 -17.88
N CYS A 1201 -13.37 17.70 -18.52
CA CYS A 1201 -14.65 17.17 -18.05
C CYS A 1201 -14.47 16.02 -17.05
N SER A 1202 -15.40 15.87 -16.11
CA SER A 1202 -15.32 14.80 -15.11
C SER A 1202 -15.32 13.41 -15.77
N LYS A 1203 -14.65 12.46 -15.11
CA LYS A 1203 -14.56 11.06 -15.55
C LYS A 1203 -15.92 10.47 -15.90
N ASP A 1204 -16.93 10.70 -15.08
CA ASP A 1204 -18.25 10.09 -15.25
C ASP A 1204 -18.93 10.54 -16.54
N PHE A 1205 -18.81 11.82 -16.91
CA PHE A 1205 -19.33 12.33 -18.17
C PHE A 1205 -18.59 11.76 -19.37
N ARG A 1206 -17.25 11.68 -19.31
CA ARG A 1206 -16.44 11.05 -20.36
C ARG A 1206 -16.79 9.57 -20.53
N LEU A 1207 -16.95 8.83 -19.43
CA LEU A 1207 -17.34 7.42 -19.43
C LEU A 1207 -18.75 7.19 -19.98
N ALA A 1208 -19.75 7.96 -19.53
CA ALA A 1208 -21.12 7.86 -20.03
C ALA A 1208 -21.22 8.26 -21.51
N SER A 1209 -20.37 9.21 -21.94
CA SER A 1209 -20.26 9.60 -23.34
C SER A 1209 -19.68 8.47 -24.19
N LEU A 1210 -18.62 7.81 -23.72
CA LEU A 1210 -18.08 6.61 -24.36
C LEU A 1210 -19.11 5.47 -24.43
N GLU A 1211 -19.87 5.21 -23.36
CA GLU A 1211 -20.96 4.23 -23.35
C GLU A 1211 -22.05 4.58 -24.38
N CYS A 1212 -22.43 5.86 -24.45
CA CYS A 1212 -23.42 6.34 -25.41
C CYS A 1212 -22.96 6.10 -26.86
N LEU A 1213 -21.69 6.44 -27.17
CA LEU A 1213 -21.12 6.23 -28.50
C LEU A 1213 -21.01 4.74 -28.86
N THR A 1214 -20.58 3.89 -27.91
CA THR A 1214 -20.41 2.46 -28.13
C THR A 1214 -21.74 1.69 -28.25
N ALA A 1215 -22.81 2.22 -27.66
CA ALA A 1215 -24.16 1.68 -27.80
C ALA A 1215 -24.79 1.92 -29.19
N TYR A 1216 -24.24 2.84 -30.01
CA TYR A 1216 -24.75 3.09 -31.36
C TYR A 1216 -24.52 1.88 -32.28
N PRO A 1217 -25.54 1.30 -32.93
CA PRO A 1217 -25.37 0.09 -33.75
C PRO A 1217 -24.39 0.23 -34.93
N GLU A 1218 -24.22 1.42 -35.49
CA GLU A 1218 -23.27 1.68 -36.58
C GLU A 1218 -21.95 2.30 -36.09
N SER A 1219 -21.68 2.29 -34.78
CA SER A 1219 -20.45 2.89 -34.23
C SER A 1219 -19.17 2.34 -34.85
N CYS A 1220 -19.10 1.03 -35.10
CA CYS A 1220 -17.97 0.39 -35.79
C CYS A 1220 -17.83 0.75 -37.29
N LYS A 1221 -18.84 1.41 -37.89
CA LYS A 1221 -18.83 1.87 -39.28
C LYS A 1221 -18.68 3.39 -39.39
N ASN A 1222 -18.69 4.11 -38.28
CA ASN A 1222 -18.62 5.56 -38.23
C ASN A 1222 -17.19 6.00 -37.87
N SER A 1223 -16.48 6.59 -38.83
CA SER A 1223 -15.09 7.02 -38.66
C SER A 1223 -14.92 8.03 -37.51
N ARG A 1224 -15.86 8.98 -37.33
CA ARG A 1224 -15.80 9.98 -36.24
C ARG A 1224 -15.90 9.34 -34.87
N ILE A 1225 -16.82 8.38 -34.69
CA ILE A 1225 -16.93 7.64 -33.43
C ILE A 1225 -15.65 6.86 -33.16
N LEU A 1226 -15.13 6.13 -34.15
CA LEU A 1226 -13.91 5.35 -34.00
C LEU A 1226 -12.70 6.21 -33.66
N LEU A 1227 -12.56 7.39 -34.27
CA LEU A 1227 -11.50 8.35 -33.92
C LEU A 1227 -11.67 8.91 -32.51
N GLN A 1228 -12.90 9.16 -32.05
CA GLN A 1228 -13.13 9.56 -30.66
C GLN A 1228 -12.82 8.43 -29.67
N LEU A 1229 -13.15 7.18 -30.00
CA LEU A 1229 -12.76 6.02 -29.20
C LEU A 1229 -11.24 5.81 -29.18
N TYR A 1230 -10.55 6.12 -30.30
CA TYR A 1230 -9.10 6.16 -30.34
C TYR A 1230 -8.54 7.26 -29.42
N ASN A 1231 -9.15 8.45 -29.38
CA ASN A 1231 -8.77 9.51 -28.46
C ASN A 1231 -8.92 9.08 -26.99
N PHE A 1232 -9.98 8.32 -26.66
CA PHE A 1232 -10.16 7.74 -25.32
C PHE A 1232 -9.09 6.68 -24.95
N LEU A 1233 -8.29 6.15 -25.88
CA LEU A 1233 -7.13 5.31 -25.52
C LEU A 1233 -6.00 6.11 -24.86
N TRP A 1234 -6.02 7.43 -24.98
CA TRP A 1234 -5.07 8.38 -24.42
C TRP A 1234 -5.65 9.18 -23.24
N ASP A 1235 -6.84 8.78 -22.77
CA ASP A 1235 -7.53 9.41 -21.65
C ASP A 1235 -6.68 9.33 -20.37
N ASP A 1236 -6.79 10.31 -19.47
CA ASP A 1236 -6.06 10.32 -18.20
C ASP A 1236 -6.47 9.16 -17.26
N ASP A 1237 -7.75 8.74 -17.29
CA ASP A 1237 -8.29 7.66 -16.46
C ASP A 1237 -8.19 6.28 -17.13
N SER A 1238 -7.66 5.30 -16.40
CA SER A 1238 -7.45 3.95 -16.93
C SER A 1238 -8.74 3.21 -17.31
N GLU A 1239 -9.85 3.43 -16.61
CA GLU A 1239 -11.12 2.76 -16.89
C GLU A 1239 -11.68 3.15 -18.25
N ILE A 1240 -11.56 4.44 -18.61
CA ILE A 1240 -11.97 4.93 -19.92
C ILE A 1240 -11.09 4.33 -21.01
N ARG A 1241 -9.77 4.31 -20.81
CA ARG A 1241 -8.83 3.69 -21.76
C ARG A 1241 -9.11 2.20 -21.96
N GLU A 1242 -9.31 1.46 -20.87
CA GLU A 1242 -9.59 0.02 -20.89
C GLU A 1242 -10.91 -0.28 -21.59
N LYS A 1243 -11.96 0.50 -21.32
CA LYS A 1243 -13.27 0.31 -21.96
C LYS A 1243 -13.27 0.67 -23.45
N ALA A 1244 -12.57 1.74 -23.82
CA ALA A 1244 -12.31 2.08 -25.22
C ALA A 1244 -11.54 0.95 -25.92
N SER A 1245 -10.46 0.46 -25.30
CA SER A 1245 -9.65 -0.65 -25.80
C SER A 1245 -10.49 -1.91 -25.99
N PHE A 1246 -11.28 -2.29 -24.98
CA PHE A 1246 -12.18 -3.44 -25.03
C PHE A 1246 -13.16 -3.35 -26.19
N TYR A 1247 -13.84 -2.20 -26.34
CA TYR A 1247 -14.79 -2.02 -27.42
C TYR A 1247 -14.12 -2.10 -28.80
N LEU A 1248 -12.98 -1.42 -28.98
CA LEU A 1248 -12.24 -1.39 -30.25
C LEU A 1248 -11.74 -2.80 -30.61
N ASN A 1249 -11.17 -3.54 -29.66
CA ASN A 1249 -10.69 -4.91 -29.87
C ASN A 1249 -11.84 -5.85 -30.27
N LYS A 1250 -12.98 -5.78 -29.57
CA LYS A 1250 -14.14 -6.63 -29.81
C LYS A 1250 -14.87 -6.31 -31.12
N ASN A 1251 -15.20 -5.04 -31.36
CA ASN A 1251 -16.19 -4.67 -32.38
C ASN A 1251 -15.55 -4.16 -33.69
N PHE A 1252 -14.39 -3.50 -33.61
CA PHE A 1252 -13.74 -2.90 -34.79
C PHE A 1252 -12.56 -3.73 -35.30
N ILE A 1253 -11.62 -4.07 -34.42
CA ILE A 1253 -10.46 -4.91 -34.73
C ILE A 1253 -10.89 -6.38 -34.87
N GLN A 1254 -11.91 -6.80 -34.10
CA GLN A 1254 -12.52 -8.14 -34.13
C GLN A 1254 -11.55 -9.25 -33.72
N THR A 1255 -10.96 -9.11 -32.53
CA THR A 1255 -10.05 -10.11 -31.95
C THR A 1255 -10.80 -11.28 -31.30
N ALA A 1256 -10.08 -12.30 -30.84
CA ALA A 1256 -10.67 -13.36 -30.03
C ALA A 1256 -11.10 -12.84 -28.64
N ASP A 1257 -12.05 -13.53 -27.99
CA ASP A 1257 -12.68 -13.09 -26.73
C ASP A 1257 -11.69 -12.79 -25.60
N TRP A 1258 -10.67 -13.63 -25.46
CA TRP A 1258 -9.63 -13.48 -24.42
C TRP A 1258 -8.64 -12.34 -24.72
N GLU A 1259 -8.64 -11.80 -25.95
CA GLU A 1259 -7.77 -10.70 -26.38
C GLU A 1259 -8.45 -9.32 -26.22
N TYR A 1260 -9.71 -9.27 -25.79
CA TYR A 1260 -10.45 -8.00 -25.68
C TYR A 1260 -9.77 -7.01 -24.71
N ASN A 1261 -9.15 -7.51 -23.65
CA ASN A 1261 -8.45 -6.71 -22.63
C ASN A 1261 -6.99 -6.41 -22.97
N ARG A 1262 -6.66 -6.34 -24.26
CA ARG A 1262 -5.31 -6.00 -24.73
C ARG A 1262 -4.87 -4.62 -24.19
N ASN A 1263 -3.58 -4.51 -23.88
CA ASN A 1263 -2.93 -3.27 -23.50
C ASN A 1263 -3.26 -2.14 -24.50
N THR A 1264 -3.62 -0.98 -23.95
CA THR A 1264 -4.14 0.17 -24.69
C THR A 1264 -3.18 0.68 -25.76
N SER A 1265 -1.86 0.67 -25.48
CA SER A 1265 -0.84 1.11 -26.44
C SER A 1265 -0.74 0.17 -27.66
N VAL A 1266 -0.92 -1.13 -27.45
CA VAL A 1266 -0.94 -2.11 -28.54
C VAL A 1266 -2.25 -1.97 -29.34
N THR A 1267 -3.38 -1.79 -28.65
CA THR A 1267 -4.67 -1.49 -29.31
C THR A 1267 -4.57 -0.24 -30.18
N ALA A 1268 -3.93 0.84 -29.70
CA ALA A 1268 -3.72 2.06 -30.47
C ALA A 1268 -2.91 1.81 -31.76
N LEU A 1269 -1.82 1.04 -31.67
CA LEU A 1269 -0.98 0.70 -32.84
C LEU A 1269 -1.72 -0.16 -33.88
N ILE A 1270 -2.48 -1.15 -33.43
CA ILE A 1270 -3.28 -2.00 -34.33
C ILE A 1270 -4.43 -1.20 -34.94
N PHE A 1271 -5.07 -0.33 -34.15
CA PHE A 1271 -6.11 0.57 -34.61
C PHE A 1271 -5.61 1.45 -35.76
N THR A 1272 -4.43 2.08 -35.65
CA THR A 1272 -3.86 2.93 -36.71
C THR A 1272 -3.82 2.21 -38.07
N LYS A 1273 -3.39 0.94 -38.10
CA LYS A 1273 -3.35 0.16 -39.35
C LYS A 1273 -4.75 -0.21 -39.84
N LYS A 1274 -5.57 -0.79 -38.96
CA LYS A 1274 -6.90 -1.28 -39.29
C LYS A 1274 -7.86 -0.16 -39.69
N PHE A 1275 -7.76 1.01 -39.06
CA PHE A 1275 -8.57 2.19 -39.35
C PHE A 1275 -8.37 2.66 -40.79
N VAL A 1276 -7.11 2.77 -41.21
CA VAL A 1276 -6.77 3.19 -42.57
C VAL A 1276 -7.14 2.14 -43.62
N ASP A 1277 -7.04 0.85 -43.30
CA ASP A 1277 -7.50 -0.23 -44.20
C ASP A 1277 -9.01 -0.13 -44.51
N VAL A 1278 -9.81 0.39 -43.56
CA VAL A 1278 -11.27 0.50 -43.69
C VAL A 1278 -11.70 1.88 -44.20
N PHE A 1279 -11.02 2.95 -43.78
CA PHE A 1279 -11.40 4.34 -44.04
C PHE A 1279 -10.30 5.08 -44.78
N THR A 1280 -10.53 5.31 -46.08
CA THR A 1280 -9.60 6.02 -46.96
C THR A 1280 -10.26 7.21 -47.67
N SER A 1281 -11.38 7.75 -47.18
CA SER A 1281 -12.03 8.90 -47.82
C SER A 1281 -11.24 10.20 -47.57
N SER A 1282 -11.40 11.20 -48.45
CA SER A 1282 -10.81 12.52 -48.26
C SER A 1282 -11.31 13.21 -46.99
N GLU A 1283 -12.54 12.95 -46.58
CA GLU A 1283 -13.14 13.46 -45.34
C GLU A 1283 -12.41 12.93 -44.09
N VAL A 1284 -11.95 11.67 -44.12
CA VAL A 1284 -11.18 11.07 -43.01
C VAL A 1284 -9.79 11.67 -42.92
N VAL A 1285 -9.15 11.91 -44.07
CA VAL A 1285 -7.86 12.62 -44.10
C VAL A 1285 -8.00 14.03 -43.56
N GLU A 1286 -9.06 14.75 -43.93
CA GLU A 1286 -9.34 16.09 -43.42
C GLU A 1286 -9.54 16.08 -41.89
N GLU A 1287 -10.31 15.13 -41.36
CA GLU A 1287 -10.52 14.99 -39.90
C GLU A 1287 -9.20 14.70 -39.14
N LEU A 1288 -8.36 13.82 -39.68
CA LEU A 1288 -7.05 13.52 -39.12
C LEU A 1288 -6.12 14.74 -39.16
N CYS A 1289 -6.13 15.48 -40.28
CA CYS A 1289 -5.37 16.72 -40.41
C CYS A 1289 -5.87 17.79 -39.46
N LEU A 1290 -7.18 17.94 -39.26
CA LEU A 1290 -7.74 18.87 -38.29
C LEU A 1290 -7.18 18.61 -36.89
N GLN A 1291 -7.20 17.36 -36.42
CA GLN A 1291 -6.63 17.02 -35.10
C GLN A 1291 -5.12 17.28 -35.03
N LEU A 1292 -4.37 16.91 -36.08
CA LEU A 1292 -2.91 17.08 -36.10
C LEU A 1292 -2.48 18.56 -36.11
N PHE A 1293 -3.12 19.38 -36.94
CA PHE A 1293 -2.79 20.80 -37.08
C PHE A 1293 -3.41 21.65 -35.98
N GLN A 1294 -4.50 21.21 -35.35
CA GLN A 1294 -4.98 21.79 -34.10
C GLN A 1294 -3.89 21.67 -33.03
N TYR A 1295 -3.37 20.46 -32.78
CA TYR A 1295 -2.27 20.25 -31.85
C TYR A 1295 -1.03 21.11 -32.19
N LEU A 1296 -0.63 21.15 -33.46
CA LEU A 1296 0.52 21.94 -33.92
C LEU A 1296 0.35 23.45 -33.64
N ASN A 1297 -0.89 23.97 -33.67
CA ASN A 1297 -1.21 25.38 -33.49
C ASN A 1297 -1.65 25.78 -32.07
N GLU A 1298 -2.00 24.82 -31.20
CA GLU A 1298 -2.50 25.09 -29.85
C GLU A 1298 -1.52 25.85 -28.95
N TYR A 1299 -0.22 25.81 -29.29
CA TYR A 1299 0.85 26.49 -28.57
C TYR A 1299 1.65 27.37 -29.53
N ASP A 1300 1.85 28.63 -29.18
CA ASP A 1300 2.76 29.51 -29.90
C ASP A 1300 4.21 29.21 -29.50
N MET A 1301 4.94 28.53 -30.39
CA MET A 1301 6.36 28.21 -30.17
C MET A 1301 7.25 29.45 -30.03
N PHE A 1302 6.82 30.59 -30.58
CA PHE A 1302 7.59 31.83 -30.64
C PHE A 1302 7.22 32.83 -29.53
N ALA A 1303 6.18 32.53 -28.74
CA ALA A 1303 5.85 33.34 -27.58
C ALA A 1303 7.00 33.28 -26.58
N ALA A 1304 7.43 34.46 -26.10
CA ALA A 1304 8.30 34.50 -24.93
C ALA A 1304 7.52 33.87 -23.76
N GLU A 1305 8.11 32.90 -23.06
CA GLU A 1305 7.55 32.42 -21.80
C GLU A 1305 7.39 33.65 -20.90
N GLU A 1306 6.14 34.10 -20.68
CA GLU A 1306 5.87 34.97 -19.56
C GLU A 1306 6.26 34.15 -18.34
N SER A 1307 7.42 34.44 -17.74
CA SER A 1307 7.74 33.92 -16.43
C SER A 1307 6.58 34.35 -15.56
N ALA A 1308 5.69 33.43 -15.22
CA ALA A 1308 4.55 33.69 -14.36
C ALA A 1308 5.12 33.99 -12.98
N LYS A 1309 5.55 35.24 -12.78
CA LYS A 1309 6.14 35.71 -11.52
C LYS A 1309 5.08 35.43 -10.45
N ASN A 1310 5.43 34.57 -9.49
CA ASN A 1310 4.70 34.30 -8.25
C ASN A 1310 3.63 33.19 -8.27
N CYS A 1311 3.73 32.18 -9.14
CA CYS A 1311 2.95 30.95 -8.95
C CYS A 1311 3.57 30.06 -7.84
N LEU A 1312 2.78 29.73 -6.81
CA LEU A 1312 3.17 28.74 -5.79
C LEU A 1312 3.08 27.29 -6.30
N PHE A 1313 2.36 27.07 -7.41
CA PHE A 1313 2.03 25.77 -7.95
C PHE A 1313 2.22 25.75 -9.46
N THR A 1314 2.68 24.61 -9.99
CA THR A 1314 2.70 24.34 -11.43
C THR A 1314 1.27 24.23 -11.96
N ILE A 1315 1.00 24.79 -13.13
CA ILE A 1315 -0.23 24.44 -13.87
C ILE A 1315 -0.05 23.01 -14.40
N GLU A 1316 -0.79 22.06 -13.81
CA GLU A 1316 -0.86 20.70 -14.31
C GLU A 1316 -1.71 20.63 -15.58
N LYS A 1317 -1.32 19.76 -16.52
CA LYS A 1317 -2.16 19.45 -17.68
C LYS A 1317 -3.38 18.66 -17.20
N ASP A 1318 -4.53 18.91 -17.83
CA ASP A 1318 -5.77 18.14 -17.59
C ASP A 1318 -5.59 16.64 -17.87
N ASN A 1319 -4.64 16.29 -18.73
CA ASN A 1319 -4.29 14.91 -19.06
C ASN A 1319 -2.78 14.71 -18.96
N GLN A 1320 -2.34 13.89 -18.00
CA GLN A 1320 -0.93 13.59 -17.75
C GLN A 1320 -0.50 12.26 -18.39
N PHE A 1321 -1.45 11.47 -18.89
CA PHE A 1321 -1.18 10.20 -19.55
C PHE A 1321 -0.88 10.35 -21.05
N ILE A 1322 -1.32 11.43 -21.67
CA ILE A 1322 -1.13 11.65 -23.11
C ILE A 1322 0.33 11.98 -23.47
N ASN A 1323 0.92 11.15 -24.33
CA ASN A 1323 2.16 11.49 -25.02
C ASN A 1323 1.80 12.17 -26.35
N GLU A 1324 1.70 13.50 -26.32
CA GLU A 1324 1.22 14.29 -27.46
C GLU A 1324 2.04 14.06 -28.73
N LEU A 1325 3.38 14.04 -28.62
CA LEU A 1325 4.25 13.79 -29.76
C LEU A 1325 3.95 12.41 -30.37
N GLN A 1326 3.80 11.38 -29.54
CA GLN A 1326 3.50 10.04 -30.03
C GLN A 1326 2.11 9.95 -30.66
N LYS A 1327 1.09 10.54 -30.03
CA LYS A 1327 -0.27 10.59 -30.59
C LYS A 1327 -0.27 11.33 -31.94
N ALA A 1328 0.43 12.45 -32.03
CA ALA A 1328 0.60 13.20 -33.27
C ALA A 1328 1.33 12.38 -34.34
N MET A 1329 2.38 11.63 -33.98
CA MET A 1329 3.07 10.72 -34.89
C MET A 1329 2.17 9.57 -35.36
N HIS A 1330 1.30 9.03 -34.51
CA HIS A 1330 0.32 8.02 -34.91
C HIS A 1330 -0.70 8.59 -35.89
N ILE A 1331 -1.17 9.83 -35.67
CA ILE A 1331 -2.09 10.52 -36.58
C ILE A 1331 -1.39 10.79 -37.92
N LEU A 1332 -0.16 11.31 -37.90
CA LEU A 1332 0.64 11.49 -39.11
C LEU A 1332 0.84 10.17 -39.86
N ASN A 1333 1.08 9.07 -39.14
CA ASN A 1333 1.18 7.74 -39.74
C ASN A 1333 -0.14 7.25 -40.35
N MET A 1334 -1.28 7.51 -39.70
CA MET A 1334 -2.58 7.23 -40.31
C MET A 1334 -2.75 8.00 -41.62
N ILE A 1335 -2.44 9.30 -41.64
CA ILE A 1335 -2.49 10.12 -42.86
C ILE A 1335 -1.59 9.52 -43.94
N LYS A 1336 -0.31 9.24 -43.63
CA LYS A 1336 0.66 8.64 -44.56
C LYS A 1336 0.16 7.31 -45.14
N LEU A 1337 -0.40 6.44 -44.30
CA LEU A 1337 -0.89 5.12 -44.71
C LEU A 1337 -2.11 5.20 -45.64
N THR A 1338 -2.88 6.28 -45.63
CA THR A 1338 -4.02 6.43 -46.56
C THR A 1338 -3.58 6.56 -48.02
N GLY A 1339 -2.30 6.89 -48.26
CA GLY A 1339 -1.75 7.15 -49.59
C GLY A 1339 -2.30 8.40 -50.26
N ARG A 1340 -3.12 9.19 -49.55
CA ARG A 1340 -3.66 10.46 -50.05
C ARG A 1340 -2.78 11.62 -49.62
N ASP A 1341 -2.79 12.64 -50.46
CA ASP A 1341 -2.12 13.90 -50.18
C ASP A 1341 -2.98 14.78 -49.27
N ILE A 1342 -2.33 15.66 -48.50
CA ILE A 1342 -3.02 16.65 -47.66
C ILE A 1342 -3.46 17.85 -48.48
N SER A 1343 -4.51 18.54 -48.01
CA SER A 1343 -5.03 19.73 -48.69
C SER A 1343 -3.98 20.86 -48.71
N LYS A 1344 -4.13 21.77 -49.68
CA LYS A 1344 -3.17 22.86 -49.91
C LYS A 1344 -3.00 23.76 -48.68
N CYS A 1345 -4.07 24.03 -47.92
CA CYS A 1345 -3.99 24.89 -46.74
C CYS A 1345 -3.00 24.34 -45.69
N TYR A 1346 -2.98 23.02 -45.46
CA TYR A 1346 -2.03 22.40 -44.55
C TYR A 1346 -0.59 22.45 -45.06
N LYS A 1347 -0.38 22.31 -46.38
CA LYS A 1347 0.95 22.49 -46.99
C LYS A 1347 1.46 23.93 -46.85
N ASP A 1348 0.58 24.90 -47.11
CA ASP A 1348 0.88 26.32 -46.94
C ASP A 1348 1.24 26.62 -45.47
N GLN A 1349 0.55 25.99 -44.53
CA GLN A 1349 0.85 26.09 -43.10
C GLN A 1349 2.19 25.46 -42.70
N ILE A 1350 2.52 24.27 -43.22
CA ILE A 1350 3.86 23.66 -43.03
C ILE A 1350 4.94 24.62 -43.54
N HIS A 1351 4.76 25.19 -44.73
CA HIS A 1351 5.71 26.15 -45.28
C HIS A 1351 5.80 27.41 -44.42
N HIS A 1352 4.68 27.93 -43.94
CA HIS A 1352 4.67 29.12 -43.08
C HIS A 1352 5.45 28.88 -41.78
N LEU A 1353 5.17 27.78 -41.08
CA LEU A 1353 5.88 27.41 -39.85
C LEU A 1353 7.37 27.13 -40.10
N LYS A 1354 7.71 26.45 -41.21
CA LYS A 1354 9.11 26.28 -41.64
C LYS A 1354 9.79 27.63 -41.81
N SER A 1355 9.19 28.55 -42.56
CA SER A 1355 9.76 29.87 -42.81
C SER A 1355 9.91 30.69 -41.53
N ALA A 1356 8.90 30.70 -40.66
CA ALA A 1356 8.94 31.40 -39.38
C ALA A 1356 10.05 30.84 -38.47
N LEU A 1357 10.22 29.51 -38.43
CA LEU A 1357 11.27 28.87 -37.65
C LEU A 1357 12.68 29.17 -38.21
N LEU A 1358 12.83 29.14 -39.54
CA LEU A 1358 14.09 29.52 -40.19
C LEU A 1358 14.41 31.00 -40.00
N GLU A 1359 13.40 31.87 -39.99
CA GLU A 1359 13.56 33.29 -39.67
C GLU A 1359 14.02 33.46 -38.22
N HIS A 1360 13.32 32.84 -37.26
CA HIS A 1360 13.67 32.88 -35.84
C HIS A 1360 15.13 32.45 -35.57
N PHE A 1361 15.59 31.36 -36.19
CA PHE A 1361 16.99 30.92 -36.07
C PHE A 1361 18.00 31.89 -36.71
N ASN A 1362 17.63 32.64 -37.74
CA ASN A 1362 18.53 33.57 -38.42
C ASN A 1362 18.49 35.00 -37.85
N THR A 1363 17.40 35.41 -37.19
CA THR A 1363 17.25 36.76 -36.62
C THR A 1363 18.02 36.94 -35.32
N GLU A 1364 18.18 35.88 -34.55
CA GLU A 1364 18.98 35.86 -33.33
C GLU A 1364 20.31 35.17 -33.62
N ASP A 1365 21.40 35.53 -32.93
CA ASP A 1365 22.61 34.69 -32.81
C ASP A 1365 22.26 33.44 -31.98
N PHE A 1366 21.16 32.77 -32.35
CA PHE A 1366 20.52 31.73 -31.59
C PHE A 1366 21.39 30.48 -31.66
N LYS A 1367 21.81 30.01 -30.50
CA LYS A 1367 22.44 28.70 -30.35
C LYS A 1367 21.74 28.00 -29.21
N ASP A 1368 21.03 26.93 -29.54
CA ASP A 1368 20.42 26.09 -28.51
C ASP A 1368 21.50 25.41 -27.68
N SER A 1369 21.21 25.18 -26.41
CA SER A 1369 22.11 24.58 -25.43
C SER A 1369 21.31 23.79 -24.41
N PRO A 1370 21.93 22.91 -23.60
CA PRO A 1370 21.23 22.23 -22.51
C PRO A 1370 20.46 23.21 -21.61
N LEU A 1371 19.22 22.89 -21.26
CA LEU A 1371 18.25 23.78 -20.60
C LEU A 1371 17.85 25.04 -21.41
N GLY A 1372 18.18 25.07 -22.70
CA GLY A 1372 17.75 26.10 -23.66
C GLY A 1372 16.36 25.84 -24.24
N TRP A 1373 16.02 26.58 -25.30
CA TRP A 1373 14.69 26.64 -25.92
C TRP A 1373 14.14 25.27 -26.32
N CYS A 1374 14.95 24.42 -26.96
CA CYS A 1374 14.48 23.08 -27.39
C CYS A 1374 14.44 22.03 -26.28
N SER A 1375 14.71 22.41 -25.03
CA SER A 1375 14.51 21.56 -23.84
C SER A 1375 13.07 21.65 -23.33
N ASN A 1376 12.33 22.69 -23.72
CA ASN A 1376 10.89 22.81 -23.46
C ASN A 1376 10.14 21.73 -24.27
N ALA A 1377 9.26 20.98 -23.60
CA ALA A 1377 8.51 19.88 -24.19
C ALA A 1377 7.57 20.30 -25.33
N GLU A 1378 6.91 21.45 -25.23
CA GLU A 1378 5.99 21.97 -26.25
C GLU A 1378 6.72 22.39 -27.52
N ILE A 1379 7.92 22.95 -27.37
CA ILE A 1379 8.80 23.34 -28.49
C ILE A 1379 9.44 22.10 -29.12
N PHE A 1380 10.02 21.22 -28.29
CA PHE A 1380 10.67 19.98 -28.75
C PHE A 1380 9.73 19.14 -29.61
N SER A 1381 8.51 18.90 -29.12
CA SER A 1381 7.52 18.06 -29.79
C SER A 1381 7.04 18.64 -31.12
N ARG A 1382 6.75 19.95 -31.18
CA ARG A 1382 6.29 20.61 -32.41
C ARG A 1382 7.36 20.75 -33.46
N ILE A 1383 8.61 21.08 -33.09
CA ILE A 1383 9.73 21.09 -34.05
C ILE A 1383 9.97 19.68 -34.59
N THR A 1384 9.90 18.65 -33.73
CA THR A 1384 10.05 17.25 -34.15
C THR A 1384 8.94 16.83 -35.12
N LEU A 1385 7.68 17.19 -34.83
CA LEU A 1385 6.55 16.93 -35.73
C LEU A 1385 6.69 17.69 -37.05
N LEU A 1386 7.05 18.98 -37.01
CA LEU A 1386 7.26 19.80 -38.20
C LEU A 1386 8.39 19.23 -39.08
N LYS A 1387 9.48 18.73 -38.48
CA LYS A 1387 10.56 18.05 -39.20
C LYS A 1387 10.03 16.83 -39.97
N GLU A 1388 9.21 15.98 -39.35
CA GLU A 1388 8.60 14.81 -40.01
C GLU A 1388 7.59 15.19 -41.10
N LEU A 1389 6.84 16.30 -40.91
CA LEU A 1389 5.95 16.86 -41.92
C LEU A 1389 6.73 17.39 -43.13
N ILE A 1390 7.82 18.13 -42.90
CA ILE A 1390 8.70 18.64 -43.97
C ILE A 1390 9.33 17.47 -44.73
N GLN A 1391 9.83 16.45 -44.03
CA GLN A 1391 10.45 15.28 -44.67
C GLN A 1391 9.51 14.60 -45.66
N HIS A 1392 8.21 14.54 -45.33
CA HIS A 1392 7.23 13.84 -46.14
C HIS A 1392 6.59 14.72 -47.23
N TYR A 1393 6.21 15.96 -46.92
CA TYR A 1393 5.44 16.83 -47.82
C TYR A 1393 6.29 17.89 -48.54
N SER A 1394 7.49 18.18 -48.04
CA SER A 1394 8.45 19.13 -48.64
C SER A 1394 9.88 18.55 -48.65
N PRO A 1395 10.10 17.36 -49.25
CA PRO A 1395 11.40 16.66 -49.17
C PRO A 1395 12.56 17.47 -49.76
N SER A 1396 12.31 18.37 -50.72
CA SER A 1396 13.34 19.27 -51.27
C SER A 1396 13.89 20.27 -50.25
N ASP A 1397 13.11 20.61 -49.23
CA ASP A 1397 13.51 21.54 -48.16
C ASP A 1397 14.20 20.83 -46.99
N TYR A 1398 14.06 19.50 -46.90
CA TYR A 1398 14.45 18.73 -45.72
C TYR A 1398 15.94 18.85 -45.40
N GLU A 1399 16.82 18.66 -46.40
CA GLU A 1399 18.27 18.75 -46.18
C GLU A 1399 18.69 20.15 -45.71
N ASN A 1400 18.14 21.20 -46.33
CA ASN A 1400 18.40 22.58 -45.92
C ASN A 1400 17.92 22.82 -44.48
N PHE A 1401 16.72 22.35 -44.15
CA PHE A 1401 16.15 22.46 -42.82
C PHE A 1401 17.04 21.78 -41.76
N ILE A 1402 17.48 20.53 -41.99
CA ILE A 1402 18.38 19.81 -41.10
C ILE A 1402 19.74 20.51 -40.94
N ASN A 1403 20.30 21.05 -42.02
CA ASN A 1403 21.55 21.80 -41.97
C ASN A 1403 21.43 23.05 -41.08
N VAL A 1404 20.30 23.76 -41.15
CA VAL A 1404 20.02 24.90 -40.25
C VAL A 1404 19.87 24.44 -38.80
N LEU A 1405 19.08 23.41 -38.52
CA LEU A 1405 18.95 22.87 -37.15
C LEU A 1405 20.32 22.49 -36.56
N THR A 1406 21.16 21.84 -37.36
CA THR A 1406 22.51 21.42 -36.97
C THR A 1406 23.41 22.64 -36.71
N LYS A 1407 23.38 23.64 -37.60
CA LYS A 1407 24.14 24.90 -37.45
C LYS A 1407 23.84 25.61 -36.13
N HIS A 1408 22.56 25.62 -35.74
CA HIS A 1408 22.09 26.31 -34.54
C HIS A 1408 22.10 25.42 -33.27
N SER A 1409 22.77 24.26 -33.33
CA SER A 1409 22.93 23.33 -32.19
C SER A 1409 21.60 22.88 -31.56
N VAL A 1410 20.53 22.83 -32.36
CA VAL A 1410 19.20 22.37 -31.93
C VAL A 1410 19.32 20.99 -31.31
N HIS A 1411 18.53 20.74 -30.26
CA HIS A 1411 18.51 19.48 -29.51
C HIS A 1411 18.73 18.25 -30.42
N PRO A 1412 19.83 17.49 -30.27
CA PRO A 1412 20.27 16.49 -31.25
C PRO A 1412 19.30 15.32 -31.43
N LEU A 1413 18.45 15.06 -30.43
CA LEU A 1413 17.35 14.08 -30.57
C LEU A 1413 16.29 14.51 -31.60
N ILE A 1414 16.06 15.80 -31.85
CA ILE A 1414 15.12 16.27 -32.89
C ILE A 1414 15.65 15.83 -34.27
N ILE A 1415 16.94 16.07 -34.51
CA ILE A 1415 17.63 15.73 -35.76
C ILE A 1415 17.64 14.21 -35.96
N SER A 1416 18.04 13.45 -34.93
CA SER A 1416 18.12 11.99 -34.96
C SER A 1416 16.79 11.26 -34.66
N TYR A 1417 15.69 11.99 -34.49
CA TYR A 1417 14.39 11.39 -34.26
C TYR A 1417 14.01 10.55 -35.48
N SER A 1418 13.81 9.26 -35.29
CA SER A 1418 13.27 8.36 -36.29
C SER A 1418 12.19 7.53 -35.60
N GLN A 1419 11.10 7.24 -36.32
CA GLN A 1419 10.01 6.45 -35.72
C GLN A 1419 10.55 5.12 -35.21
N LEU A 1420 10.29 4.85 -33.92
CA LEU A 1420 10.69 3.64 -33.20
C LEU A 1420 9.99 2.38 -33.70
#